data_AF-A0A834QKP7-F1
#
_entry.id   AF-A0A834QKP7-F1
#
_cell.length_a   1.000
_cell.length_b   1.000
_cell.length_c   1.000
_cell.angle_alpha   90.00
_cell.angle_beta   90.00
_cell.angle_gamma   90.00
#
_symmetry.space_group_name_H-M   'P 1'
#
loop_
_entity.id
_entity.type
_entity.pdbx_description
1 polymer ?
#
loop_
_entity_poly.entity_id
_entity_poly.type
_entity_poly.pdbx_seq_one_letter_code
_entity_poly.pdbx_strand_id
1 'polypeptide(L)'
;MQFAVGWSGSLNVEEGECVTSALCIPLASQKRSSTGRPDWTCIVVGFTSGYVRFYTENGVLLLAQLLNEDPVLQLKCRTYEIPRHPGVTEQNEELSILYPAAIVTIDGFSLFQSLRACRNQVAKAAASGNENIQPPPLAYKKWGLQDIDTIIDHASIGIMTLSPFDQMKTASNIGGFNATIKNSPPAMSQYITVGSNPFTGFFYALEGSTQPLLSHVALAVASKLTSALFNAASGWLGWKSKHEEEAVQKQKPKVEPATPLAVRFGLPDSRRHGESICLSPCNTLAAVTDDFGRVILLDVARGIAIRMWKGYRDAQIGWIQIVEDLHERVPEKVDFSPFGNNQGPSRVAQFLVIYAPRRGILEVWSTQQGPRVGAFNVGKHCRLLYPGYKIMGLNNVTSQSWQPQTYQICLVDPVSGSVKTVNVPFHLALSDKKSERAKDMHLVKKLAALLKTKSPNLDLVETEIKELILDIKYPATKKQALESILASERLPFSCLRNITQTLMDTLKNQELESVDEGLLQFCASKLKLLHLYESVSQLNSVDFHSDTPVSDNDLAILLRLDEKELLKLQALLEKYKQENTRTTVRFSDDKDGVLPIKTFLEYLEYEKDVLNIKKISEEEYVALGSFFFWKCLHGESSTEDMCHTLESAGLSPQLLLSLLLSVWLSKEKDILDKPQSVCCLHTMLSLLSKMKVAIDETWDSQSVSPWWQQMRMACIQAENNGAALLSAHVGHSVAAQLSNNMTEKKFSQTVLGTDSEALTDSWEALSLDTEYWKLLLKQLEDCLILQTLLHSKGSSTRNSKVSSLQAEPLPKLSVKKLLEGGKGGIADSVAKWIFKQDFSPEVLKLANKERDVENPDEPKEGINRGFFEVSEVETDLGAIPDLLRLAYEQFPCSLELDVLHAHCCWEYVVQWNKDPEEARFFVRSIEHLKHILNAHVQNGIALMMWNTFLVKRFSAATYLMDKVGKSPKDRLCRRDVGMSDTAMTSFLGSCLDLLQTLMEADISRDEIQVPVLDTEDAWLSVEGPISIVELALEQKHIHYPLVEHHSILCSILYAVMRFSLKTVKPLSLFDSKGKNAFFKDLTSIQLLPSGEMDPNFISIRQQFLLKVVSAAVQSQHSVTKERDPSEEAAAIPGKDQDWPVLAVDLAHHLQVSEDVVRRHYVGELYNYGVDHLAEEAILQVHDKEVLASQLLVLTGQRLAYALLHTQTKEGMELLARLPPTLCTWLKAMNPQDLQNTEVPIATTAKLVNKVIELLPEKHGQYSLALHLIEAVEAISIPSL
;
A
#
# COMPACT_ATOMS: atom_id res chain seq x y z
N MET A 1 26.76 21.68 19.11
CA MET A 1 27.32 20.48 18.47
C MET A 1 28.76 20.34 18.94
N GLN A 2 29.33 19.13 18.96
CA GLN A 2 30.76 18.91 19.21
C GLN A 2 31.39 18.32 17.94
N PHE A 3 32.66 18.65 17.65
CA PHE A 3 33.39 18.03 16.55
C PHE A 3 34.26 16.88 17.07
N ALA A 4 34.49 15.87 16.22
CA ALA A 4 35.34 14.73 16.51
C ALA A 4 36.30 14.48 15.33
N VAL A 5 37.44 13.84 15.61
CA VAL A 5 38.42 13.47 14.60
C VAL A 5 37.92 12.24 13.85
N GLY A 6 37.67 12.38 12.53
CA GLY A 6 37.26 11.26 11.67
C GLY A 6 38.44 10.43 11.13
N TRP A 7 39.58 11.06 10.88
CA TRP A 7 40.79 10.42 10.35
C TRP A 7 42.05 11.22 10.71
N SER A 8 43.19 10.53 10.84
CA SER A 8 44.51 11.12 11.06
C SER A 8 45.59 10.28 10.35
N GLY A 9 46.53 10.94 9.66
CA GLY A 9 47.63 10.29 8.94
C GLY A 9 48.55 11.30 8.24
N SER A 10 49.64 10.80 7.62
CA SER A 10 50.58 11.61 6.83
C SER A 10 50.17 11.63 5.35
N LEU A 11 50.19 12.81 4.73
CA LEU A 11 49.84 13.00 3.31
C LEU A 11 51.04 13.30 2.40
N ASN A 12 52.24 13.41 2.97
CA ASN A 12 53.44 13.79 2.24
C ASN A 12 53.96 12.62 1.41
N VAL A 13 54.23 12.86 0.13
CA VAL A 13 54.81 11.85 -0.77
C VAL A 13 56.29 12.14 -1.02
N GLU A 14 56.68 13.42 -1.06
CA GLU A 14 58.07 13.87 -1.20
C GLU A 14 58.61 14.39 0.15
N GLU A 15 59.90 14.18 0.41
CA GLU A 15 60.55 14.73 1.61
C GLU A 15 60.53 16.26 1.58
N GLY A 16 60.09 16.89 2.68
CA GLY A 16 59.97 18.36 2.78
C GLY A 16 58.72 18.96 2.14
N GLU A 17 57.86 18.14 1.53
CA GLU A 17 56.57 18.58 0.98
C GLU A 17 55.60 18.98 2.12
N CYS A 18 54.95 20.14 2.01
CA CYS A 18 54.02 20.64 3.03
C CYS A 18 52.65 20.94 2.42
N VAL A 19 51.58 20.73 3.20
CA VAL A 19 50.22 21.13 2.83
C VAL A 19 50.10 22.66 2.91
N THR A 20 49.67 23.29 1.82
CA THR A 20 49.48 24.74 1.74
C THR A 20 48.01 25.15 1.73
N SER A 21 47.13 24.32 1.16
CA SER A 21 45.69 24.59 1.09
C SER A 21 44.90 23.28 1.12
N ALA A 22 43.68 23.31 1.67
CA ALA A 22 42.80 22.16 1.74
C ALA A 22 41.34 22.56 1.54
N LEU A 23 40.57 21.72 0.86
CA LEU A 23 39.18 21.98 0.48
C LEU A 23 38.37 20.68 0.52
N CYS A 24 37.18 20.70 1.13
CA CYS A 24 36.31 19.52 1.22
C CYS A 24 35.13 19.68 0.26
N ILE A 25 34.98 18.82 -0.75
CA ILE A 25 33.93 18.90 -1.78
C ILE A 25 32.90 17.77 -1.55
N PRO A 26 31.69 18.07 -1.05
CA PRO A 26 30.61 17.10 -0.97
C PRO A 26 30.09 16.75 -2.37
N LEU A 27 29.90 15.46 -2.68
CA LEU A 27 29.48 15.00 -4.01
C LEU A 27 28.03 14.47 -4.00
N ALA A 28 27.28 14.78 -5.06
CA ALA A 28 25.88 14.39 -5.22
C ALA A 28 25.72 12.88 -5.47
N SER A 29 24.63 12.29 -4.95
CA SER A 29 24.26 10.92 -5.29
C SER A 29 23.50 10.87 -6.61
N GLN A 30 23.76 9.86 -7.43
CA GLN A 30 22.95 9.59 -8.64
C GLN A 30 21.76 8.65 -8.36
N LYS A 31 21.60 8.18 -7.12
CA LYS A 31 20.48 7.30 -6.75
C LYS A 31 19.20 8.13 -6.60
N ARG A 32 18.14 7.79 -7.34
CA ARG A 32 16.85 8.50 -7.32
C ARG A 32 16.18 8.57 -5.93
N SER A 33 16.58 7.70 -4.99
CA SER A 33 16.05 7.63 -3.62
C SER A 33 16.83 8.46 -2.58
N SER A 34 17.82 9.27 -2.96
CA SER A 34 18.66 9.97 -2.00
C SER A 34 17.94 11.13 -1.31
N THR A 35 17.96 11.15 0.02
CA THR A 35 17.30 12.13 0.92
C THR A 35 17.96 13.51 0.97
N GLY A 36 18.58 13.97 -0.12
CA GLY A 36 19.27 15.27 -0.17
C GLY A 36 20.61 15.36 0.59
N ARG A 37 21.19 14.25 1.06
CA ARG A 37 22.53 14.23 1.68
C ARG A 37 23.63 13.95 0.63
N PRO A 38 24.87 14.45 0.84
CA PRO A 38 25.98 14.07 -0.03
C PRO A 38 26.23 12.56 0.05
N ASP A 39 26.60 11.96 -1.08
CA ASP A 39 26.95 10.53 -1.17
C ASP A 39 28.23 10.25 -0.39
N TRP A 40 29.20 11.16 -0.50
CA TRP A 40 30.46 11.21 0.24
C TRP A 40 31.15 12.57 0.06
N THR A 41 32.25 12.81 0.78
CA THR A 41 33.04 14.05 0.67
C THR A 41 34.47 13.79 0.22
N CYS A 42 34.88 14.49 -0.84
CA CYS A 42 36.25 14.47 -1.36
C CYS A 42 37.11 15.51 -0.64
N ILE A 43 38.29 15.12 -0.18
CA ILE A 43 39.26 16.02 0.45
C ILE A 43 40.33 16.36 -0.59
N VAL A 44 40.39 17.62 -1.02
CA VAL A 44 41.37 18.13 -1.97
C VAL A 44 42.48 18.85 -1.21
N VAL A 45 43.73 18.52 -1.50
CA VAL A 45 44.90 19.05 -0.79
C VAL A 45 45.92 19.55 -1.80
N GLY A 46 46.35 20.79 -1.61
CA GLY A 46 47.42 21.45 -2.37
C GLY A 46 48.72 21.46 -1.58
N PHE A 47 49.83 21.33 -2.29
CA PHE A 47 51.16 21.18 -1.69
C PHE A 47 52.16 22.23 -2.18
N THR A 48 53.25 22.40 -1.43
CA THR A 48 54.40 23.25 -1.79
C THR A 48 55.12 22.80 -3.06
N SER A 49 54.98 21.53 -3.45
CA SER A 49 55.51 20.91 -4.66
C SER A 49 54.72 21.26 -5.95
N GLY A 50 53.59 21.95 -5.80
CA GLY A 50 52.65 22.24 -6.89
C GLY A 50 51.69 21.09 -7.23
N TYR A 51 51.78 19.96 -6.51
CA TYR A 51 50.81 18.88 -6.62
C TYR A 51 49.46 19.26 -6.00
N VAL A 52 48.39 18.79 -6.63
CA VAL A 52 47.04 18.73 -6.07
C VAL A 52 46.62 17.27 -5.99
N ARG A 53 46.22 16.83 -4.79
CA ARG A 53 45.82 15.44 -4.53
C ARG A 53 44.41 15.39 -3.95
N PHE A 54 43.66 14.37 -4.36
CA PHE A 54 42.26 14.15 -4.01
C PHE A 54 42.16 12.87 -3.19
N TYR A 55 41.52 12.95 -2.03
CA TYR A 55 41.39 11.85 -1.09
C TYR A 55 39.93 11.57 -0.75
N THR A 56 39.64 10.35 -0.31
CA THR A 56 38.37 10.04 0.37
C THR A 56 38.35 10.61 1.78
N GLU A 57 37.18 10.63 2.42
CA GLU A 57 37.02 11.01 3.84
C GLU A 57 37.86 10.16 4.82
N ASN A 58 38.31 8.98 4.40
CA ASN A 58 39.16 8.07 5.18
C ASN A 58 40.65 8.18 4.79
N GLY A 59 41.06 9.22 4.07
CA GLY A 59 42.45 9.47 3.69
C GLY A 59 43.00 8.60 2.56
N VAL A 60 42.15 7.92 1.78
CA VAL A 60 42.61 7.11 0.64
C VAL A 60 42.81 7.99 -0.59
N LEU A 61 44.00 7.95 -1.19
CA LEU A 61 44.35 8.73 -2.39
C LEU A 61 43.54 8.22 -3.60
N LEU A 62 42.82 9.13 -4.26
CA LEU A 62 42.04 8.87 -5.46
C LEU A 62 42.75 9.32 -6.75
N LEU A 63 43.39 10.49 -6.67
CA LEU A 63 44.02 11.15 -7.82
C LEU A 63 45.12 12.10 -7.32
N ALA A 64 46.24 12.14 -8.02
CA ALA A 64 47.32 13.10 -7.80
C ALA A 64 47.73 13.71 -9.15
N GLN A 65 47.73 15.04 -9.25
CA GLN A 65 48.04 15.75 -10.49
C GLN A 65 48.99 16.91 -10.21
N LEU A 66 50.08 16.98 -10.98
CA LEU A 66 50.94 18.16 -11.06
C LEU A 66 50.36 19.10 -12.12
N LEU A 67 50.02 20.33 -11.73
CA LEU A 67 49.38 21.32 -12.61
C LEU A 67 50.25 22.59 -12.79
N ASN A 68 51.13 22.85 -11.82
CA ASN A 68 52.19 23.84 -11.91
C ASN A 68 53.35 23.40 -11.02
N GLU A 69 54.56 23.91 -11.27
CA GLU A 69 55.73 23.62 -10.41
C GLU A 69 55.79 24.53 -9.18
N ASP A 70 55.13 25.68 -9.23
CA ASP A 70 55.02 26.60 -8.10
C ASP A 70 54.10 26.04 -7.00
N PRO A 71 54.26 26.49 -5.73
CA PRO A 71 53.38 26.12 -4.63
C PRO A 71 51.91 26.45 -4.90
N VAL A 72 51.00 25.55 -4.51
CA VAL A 72 49.56 25.85 -4.50
C VAL A 72 49.31 26.90 -3.42
N LEU A 73 48.73 28.05 -3.77
CA LEU A 73 48.39 29.10 -2.82
C LEU A 73 47.00 28.89 -2.23
N GLN A 74 46.01 28.63 -3.08
CA GLN A 74 44.62 28.50 -2.61
C GLN A 74 43.75 27.61 -3.49
N LEU A 75 42.88 26.82 -2.85
CA LEU A 75 41.85 26.00 -3.47
C LEU A 75 40.45 26.59 -3.21
N LYS A 76 39.65 26.82 -4.26
CA LYS A 76 38.25 27.25 -4.14
C LYS A 76 37.34 26.53 -5.11
N CYS A 77 36.11 26.28 -4.69
CA CYS A 77 35.08 25.60 -5.49
C CYS A 77 33.84 26.47 -5.66
N ARG A 78 33.22 26.37 -6.83
CA ARG A 78 31.90 26.94 -7.14
C ARG A 78 30.97 25.81 -7.58
N THR A 79 29.82 25.69 -6.93
CA THR A 79 28.80 24.65 -7.20
C THR A 79 27.56 25.26 -7.84
N TYR A 80 26.69 24.41 -8.38
CA TYR A 80 25.48 24.85 -9.08
C TYR A 80 24.50 25.55 -8.11
N GLU A 81 23.92 26.66 -8.58
CA GLU A 81 22.83 27.35 -7.89
C GLU A 81 21.73 27.74 -8.90
N ILE A 82 20.47 27.54 -8.51
CA ILE A 82 19.30 27.80 -9.36
C ILE A 82 19.19 29.32 -9.61
N PRO A 83 19.14 29.77 -10.88
CA PRO A 83 18.93 31.17 -11.20
C PRO A 83 17.60 31.69 -10.62
N ARG A 84 17.64 32.80 -9.89
CA ARG A 84 16.45 33.37 -9.24
C ARG A 84 15.61 34.29 -10.10
N HIS A 85 16.22 34.86 -11.13
CA HIS A 85 15.57 35.81 -12.02
C HIS A 85 15.64 35.29 -13.45
N PRO A 86 14.54 35.39 -14.23
CA PRO A 86 14.55 35.05 -15.64
C PRO A 86 15.62 35.86 -16.39
N GLY A 87 16.40 35.19 -17.23
CA GLY A 87 17.46 35.83 -18.02
C GLY A 87 18.85 35.89 -17.37
N VAL A 88 19.02 35.35 -16.15
CA VAL A 88 20.35 35.14 -15.55
C VAL A 88 21.00 33.88 -16.13
N THR A 89 22.20 34.00 -16.67
CA THR A 89 22.97 32.88 -17.24
C THR A 89 23.27 31.82 -16.17
N GLU A 90 22.96 30.56 -16.48
CA GLU A 90 23.30 29.42 -15.63
C GLU A 90 24.82 29.32 -15.42
N GLN A 91 25.23 29.03 -14.19
CA GLN A 91 26.62 29.02 -13.78
C GLN A 91 27.12 27.58 -13.65
N ASN A 92 28.16 27.22 -14.41
CA ASN A 92 28.73 25.86 -14.41
C ASN A 92 29.58 25.60 -13.18
N GLU A 93 29.56 24.40 -12.61
CA GLU A 93 30.43 24.07 -11.47
C GLU A 93 31.92 24.12 -11.84
N GLU A 94 32.79 24.56 -10.93
CA GLU A 94 34.23 24.72 -11.21
C GLU A 94 35.07 24.58 -9.94
N LEU A 95 36.20 23.85 -10.05
CA LEU A 95 37.30 23.89 -9.08
C LEU A 95 38.38 24.84 -9.61
N SER A 96 38.79 25.79 -8.79
CA SER A 96 39.81 26.80 -9.12
C SER A 96 40.99 26.71 -8.16
N ILE A 97 42.19 26.73 -8.72
CA ILE A 97 43.46 26.49 -8.02
C ILE A 97 44.38 27.66 -8.34
N LEU A 98 44.78 28.41 -7.31
CA LEU A 98 45.66 29.55 -7.43
C LEU A 98 47.12 29.15 -7.19
N TYR A 99 47.99 29.65 -8.06
CA TYR A 99 49.44 29.64 -7.98
C TYR A 99 49.95 31.10 -8.01
N PRO A 100 51.23 31.37 -7.68
CA PRO A 100 51.77 32.73 -7.63
C PRO A 100 51.56 33.56 -8.90
N ALA A 101 51.67 32.92 -10.08
CA ALA A 101 51.53 33.59 -11.38
C ALA A 101 50.46 32.94 -12.29
N ALA A 102 49.63 32.03 -11.76
CA ALA A 102 48.65 31.33 -12.57
C ALA A 102 47.38 30.91 -11.81
N ILE A 103 46.26 30.82 -12.53
CA ILE A 103 45.04 30.16 -12.07
C ILE A 103 44.78 28.95 -12.96
N VAL A 104 44.61 27.78 -12.35
CA VAL A 104 44.15 26.57 -13.02
C VAL A 104 42.69 26.34 -12.68
N THR A 105 41.84 26.10 -13.68
CA THR A 105 40.44 25.74 -13.48
C THR A 105 40.11 24.38 -14.06
N ILE A 106 39.30 23.62 -13.33
CA ILE A 106 38.82 22.29 -13.70
C ILE A 106 37.29 22.34 -13.70
N ASP A 107 36.69 21.89 -14.80
CA ASP A 107 35.24 21.78 -14.93
C ASP A 107 34.66 20.82 -13.88
N GLY A 108 33.66 21.29 -13.11
CA GLY A 108 33.13 20.58 -11.96
C GLY A 108 32.39 19.29 -12.34
N PHE A 109 31.67 19.27 -13.47
CA PHE A 109 31.01 18.05 -13.94
C PHE A 109 32.03 16.97 -14.31
N SER A 110 33.06 17.35 -15.06
CA SER A 110 34.17 16.45 -15.45
C SER A 110 34.93 15.93 -14.23
N LEU A 111 35.19 16.79 -13.25
CA LEU A 111 35.82 16.42 -11.99
C LEU A 111 34.95 15.44 -11.18
N PHE A 112 33.65 15.71 -11.04
CA PHE A 112 32.70 14.84 -10.36
C PHE A 112 32.68 13.42 -10.94
N GLN A 113 32.62 13.29 -12.27
CA GLN A 113 32.66 11.99 -12.94
C GLN A 113 33.99 11.26 -12.70
N SER A 114 35.10 11.99 -12.78
CA SER A 114 36.45 11.43 -12.58
C SER A 114 36.65 10.92 -11.15
N LEU A 115 36.26 11.70 -10.14
CA LEU A 115 36.39 11.31 -8.73
C LEU A 115 35.58 10.06 -8.40
N ARG A 116 34.36 9.96 -8.95
CA ARG A 116 33.51 8.77 -8.76
C ARG A 116 34.10 7.54 -9.45
N ALA A 117 34.64 7.70 -10.66
CA ALA A 117 35.33 6.63 -11.35
C ALA A 117 36.55 6.13 -10.55
N CYS A 118 37.39 7.05 -10.05
CA CYS A 118 38.54 6.71 -9.20
C CYS A 118 38.12 5.99 -7.92
N ARG A 119 37.09 6.48 -7.20
CA ARG A 119 36.58 5.83 -5.98
C ARG A 119 36.10 4.40 -6.25
N ASN A 120 35.40 4.17 -7.36
CA ASN A 120 34.96 2.84 -7.77
C ASN A 120 36.14 1.92 -8.15
N GLN A 121 37.17 2.45 -8.80
CA GLN A 121 38.38 1.68 -9.13
C GLN A 121 39.16 1.30 -7.87
N VAL A 122 39.33 2.21 -6.92
CA VAL A 122 39.97 1.95 -5.62
C VAL A 122 39.21 0.88 -4.85
N ALA A 123 37.87 0.93 -4.82
CA ALA A 123 37.06 -0.12 -4.20
C ALA A 123 37.25 -1.49 -4.88
N LYS A 124 37.31 -1.54 -6.21
CA LYS A 124 37.57 -2.77 -6.97
C LYS A 124 38.98 -3.32 -6.75
N ALA A 125 39.99 -2.47 -6.70
CA ALA A 125 41.37 -2.85 -6.43
C ALA A 125 41.53 -3.43 -5.02
N ALA A 126 40.94 -2.77 -4.01
CA ALA A 126 40.91 -3.28 -2.64
C ALA A 126 40.22 -4.66 -2.53
N ALA A 127 39.18 -4.91 -3.34
CA ALA A 127 38.51 -6.20 -3.39
C ALA A 127 39.26 -7.29 -4.20
N SER A 128 40.10 -6.91 -5.16
CA SER A 128 40.80 -7.84 -6.08
C SER A 128 42.31 -8.01 -5.79
N GLY A 129 42.87 -7.27 -4.83
CA GLY A 129 44.28 -7.34 -4.44
C GLY A 129 45.27 -6.78 -5.48
N ASN A 130 44.80 -5.95 -6.42
CA ASN A 130 45.60 -5.46 -7.54
C ASN A 130 45.95 -3.97 -7.33
N GLU A 131 47.24 -3.64 -7.16
CA GLU A 131 47.68 -2.30 -6.70
C GLU A 131 47.85 -1.25 -7.81
N ASN A 132 47.79 -1.64 -9.09
CA ASN A 132 48.03 -0.71 -10.21
C ASN A 132 46.73 -0.10 -10.75
N ILE A 133 46.32 1.04 -10.18
CA ILE A 133 45.25 1.89 -10.74
C ILE A 133 45.90 3.08 -11.45
N GLN A 134 45.72 3.19 -12.76
CA GLN A 134 46.01 4.43 -13.49
C GLN A 134 44.76 5.31 -13.55
N PRO A 135 44.73 6.47 -12.88
CA PRO A 135 43.58 7.35 -12.92
C PRO A 135 43.42 8.00 -14.32
N PRO A 136 42.18 8.36 -14.73
CA PRO A 136 41.94 9.08 -15.96
C PRO A 136 42.56 10.51 -15.90
N PRO A 137 43.12 11.03 -17.00
CA PRO A 137 43.67 12.38 -17.03
C PRO A 137 42.56 13.43 -16.85
N LEU A 138 42.79 14.43 -16.00
CA LEU A 138 41.88 15.57 -15.86
C LEU A 138 42.12 16.60 -16.96
N ALA A 139 41.05 17.04 -17.62
CA ALA A 139 41.09 18.24 -18.45
C ALA A 139 41.05 19.48 -17.56
N TYR A 140 41.95 20.43 -17.78
CA TYR A 140 42.02 21.70 -17.05
C TYR A 140 42.36 22.85 -18.00
N LYS A 141 42.01 24.07 -17.60
CA LYS A 141 42.46 25.31 -18.25
C LYS A 141 43.50 25.98 -17.37
N LYS A 142 44.61 26.45 -17.94
CA LYS A 142 45.67 27.17 -17.20
C LYS A 142 45.79 28.61 -17.72
N TRP A 143 45.58 29.57 -16.83
CA TRP A 143 45.65 31.00 -17.10
C TRP A 143 46.86 31.60 -16.41
N GLY A 144 47.75 32.26 -17.17
CA GLY A 144 48.93 32.95 -16.65
C GLY A 144 48.58 34.40 -16.34
N LEU A 145 48.57 34.77 -15.07
CA LEU A 145 48.14 36.10 -14.64
C LEU A 145 49.26 37.12 -14.88
N GLN A 146 48.93 38.20 -15.58
CA GLN A 146 49.87 39.27 -15.93
C GLN A 146 49.45 40.60 -15.28
N ASP A 147 50.40 41.53 -15.20
CA ASP A 147 50.22 42.88 -14.68
C ASP A 147 49.77 42.92 -13.20
N ILE A 148 50.33 42.02 -12.38
CA ILE A 148 50.19 41.99 -10.90
C ILE A 148 51.55 41.70 -10.26
N ASP A 149 51.83 42.32 -9.11
CA ASP A 149 53.04 42.05 -8.32
C ASP A 149 52.90 40.78 -7.45
N THR A 150 51.92 40.75 -6.54
CA THR A 150 51.69 39.60 -5.65
C THR A 150 50.22 39.26 -5.52
N ILE A 151 49.92 37.97 -5.41
CA ILE A 151 48.57 37.44 -5.27
C ILE A 151 48.51 36.52 -4.06
N ILE A 152 47.53 36.75 -3.20
CA ILE A 152 47.32 36.00 -1.97
C ILE A 152 46.09 35.09 -2.08
N ASP A 153 45.01 35.60 -2.67
CA ASP A 153 43.73 34.90 -2.75
C ASP A 153 42.97 35.26 -4.04
N HIS A 154 41.99 34.44 -4.43
CA HIS A 154 41.19 34.63 -5.64
C HIS A 154 39.70 34.32 -5.43
N ALA A 155 38.85 34.73 -6.37
CA ALA A 155 37.45 34.30 -6.44
C ALA A 155 37.08 34.04 -7.90
N SER A 156 36.49 32.87 -8.18
CA SER A 156 35.84 32.56 -9.46
C SER A 156 34.37 32.97 -9.37
N ILE A 157 33.98 33.95 -10.19
CA ILE A 157 32.62 34.50 -10.17
C ILE A 157 31.69 33.70 -11.09
N GLY A 158 32.26 33.18 -12.18
CA GLY A 158 31.55 32.43 -13.21
C GLY A 158 31.40 33.21 -14.51
N ILE A 159 30.48 32.75 -15.36
CA ILE A 159 30.24 33.29 -16.69
C ILE A 159 29.39 34.55 -16.56
N MET A 160 29.93 35.66 -17.06
CA MET A 160 29.21 36.92 -17.21
C MET A 160 29.00 37.25 -18.69
N THR A 161 27.88 37.89 -18.97
CA THR A 161 27.58 38.52 -20.26
C THR A 161 27.28 39.98 -19.99
N LEU A 162 28.01 40.88 -20.66
CA LEU A 162 27.72 42.32 -20.55
C LEU A 162 26.37 42.62 -21.17
N SER A 163 25.61 43.55 -20.57
CA SER A 163 24.45 44.10 -21.25
C SER A 163 24.89 44.89 -22.49
N PRO A 164 24.04 45.05 -23.53
CA PRO A 164 24.37 45.90 -24.67
C PRO A 164 24.74 47.33 -24.25
N PHE A 165 24.11 47.85 -23.18
CA PHE A 165 24.46 49.14 -22.61
C PHE A 165 25.87 49.15 -22.01
N ASP A 166 26.22 48.15 -21.20
CA ASP A 166 27.56 48.07 -20.59
C ASP A 166 28.65 47.83 -21.62
N GLN A 167 28.35 47.05 -22.67
CA GLN A 167 29.24 46.85 -23.81
C GLN A 167 29.47 48.17 -24.55
N MET A 168 28.40 48.92 -24.85
CA MET A 168 28.49 50.23 -25.49
C MET A 168 29.24 51.22 -24.61
N LYS A 169 28.91 51.31 -23.32
CA LYS A 169 29.61 52.16 -22.35
C LYS A 169 31.09 51.84 -22.28
N THR A 170 31.46 50.57 -22.23
CA THR A 170 32.86 50.12 -22.17
C THR A 170 33.58 50.42 -23.48
N ALA A 171 32.95 50.13 -24.63
CA ALA A 171 33.50 50.43 -25.95
C ALA A 171 33.72 51.94 -26.13
N SER A 172 32.75 52.77 -25.74
CA SER A 172 32.86 54.24 -25.79
C SER A 172 33.94 54.77 -24.85
N ASN A 173 34.06 54.21 -23.63
CA ASN A 173 35.08 54.62 -22.67
C ASN A 173 36.51 54.26 -23.12
N ILE A 174 36.69 53.10 -23.78
CA ILE A 174 38.03 52.61 -24.19
C ILE A 174 38.41 53.13 -25.59
N GLY A 175 37.48 53.04 -26.56
CA GLY A 175 37.72 53.33 -27.97
C GLY A 175 37.22 54.70 -28.45
N GLY A 176 36.57 55.48 -27.59
CA GLY A 176 36.02 56.79 -27.93
C GLY A 176 34.90 56.74 -28.97
N PHE A 177 34.70 57.85 -29.70
CA PHE A 177 33.61 58.00 -30.67
C PHE A 177 33.64 56.96 -31.82
N ASN A 178 34.82 56.43 -32.17
CA ASN A 178 35.01 55.48 -33.28
C ASN A 178 34.97 54.00 -32.85
N ALA A 179 34.55 53.69 -31.63
CA ALA A 179 34.57 52.33 -31.12
C ALA A 179 33.56 51.42 -31.85
N THR A 180 34.03 50.32 -32.45
CA THR A 180 33.18 49.30 -33.07
C THR A 180 32.60 48.35 -32.02
N ILE A 181 31.27 48.23 -31.98
CA ILE A 181 30.54 47.34 -31.07
C ILE A 181 30.09 46.09 -31.83
N LYS A 182 30.30 44.91 -31.24
CA LYS A 182 29.79 43.65 -31.79
C LYS A 182 28.30 43.49 -31.47
N ASN A 183 27.50 42.99 -32.42
CA ASN A 183 26.06 42.76 -32.25
C ASN A 183 25.69 41.82 -31.10
N SER A 184 26.61 40.93 -30.70
CA SER A 184 26.46 40.08 -29.53
C SER A 184 27.64 40.28 -28.56
N PRO A 185 27.39 40.64 -27.28
CA PRO A 185 28.45 40.72 -26.28
C PRO A 185 29.03 39.32 -26.02
N PRO A 186 30.37 39.17 -25.98
CA PRO A 186 30.98 37.87 -25.70
C PRO A 186 30.73 37.47 -24.24
N ALA A 187 30.51 36.17 -24.02
CA ALA A 187 30.52 35.59 -22.69
C ALA A 187 31.97 35.50 -22.17
N MET A 188 32.17 35.84 -20.91
CA MET A 188 33.49 35.86 -20.27
C MET A 188 33.42 35.22 -18.88
N SER A 189 34.40 34.39 -18.55
CA SER A 189 34.60 33.93 -17.17
C SER A 189 35.34 35.02 -16.39
N GLN A 190 34.77 35.50 -15.28
CA GLN A 190 35.38 36.51 -14.42
C GLN A 190 36.11 35.89 -13.24
N TYR A 191 37.35 36.33 -13.03
CA TYR A 191 38.16 36.02 -11.86
C TYR A 191 38.58 37.31 -11.16
N ILE A 192 38.55 37.29 -9.84
CA ILE A 192 39.04 38.39 -9.00
C ILE A 192 40.23 37.88 -8.19
N THR A 193 41.32 38.64 -8.15
CA THR A 193 42.47 38.37 -7.30
C THR A 193 42.65 39.46 -6.26
N VAL A 194 43.26 39.11 -5.14
CA VAL A 194 43.57 40.03 -4.05
C VAL A 194 45.04 39.88 -3.68
N GLY A 195 45.71 41.00 -3.46
CA GLY A 195 47.14 41.05 -3.16
C GLY A 195 47.66 42.48 -3.21
N SER A 196 48.79 42.70 -3.90
CA SER A 196 49.40 44.02 -4.07
C SER A 196 49.54 44.40 -5.55
N ASN A 197 49.26 45.66 -5.85
CA ASN A 197 49.39 46.27 -7.18
C ASN A 197 48.78 45.39 -8.30
N PRO A 198 47.44 45.38 -8.43
CA PRO A 198 46.44 46.14 -7.66
C PRO A 198 46.01 45.44 -6.36
N PHE A 199 45.41 46.20 -5.42
CA PHE A 199 44.82 45.65 -4.18
C PHE A 199 43.75 44.59 -4.47
N THR A 200 42.99 44.80 -5.55
CA THR A 200 42.04 43.83 -6.09
C THR A 200 42.11 43.91 -7.61
N GLY A 201 42.41 42.81 -8.30
CA GLY A 201 42.50 42.74 -9.75
C GLY A 201 41.34 41.97 -10.37
N PHE A 202 40.80 42.46 -11.49
CA PHE A 202 39.69 41.84 -12.23
C PHE A 202 40.18 41.29 -13.57
N PHE A 203 39.93 40.01 -13.82
CA PHE A 203 40.37 39.27 -15.00
C PHE A 203 39.17 38.72 -15.76
N TYR A 204 39.19 38.84 -17.09
CA TYR A 204 38.13 38.34 -17.98
C TYR A 204 38.70 37.38 -19.02
N ALA A 205 38.38 36.10 -18.90
CA ALA A 205 38.71 35.07 -19.87
C ALA A 205 37.56 34.91 -20.88
N LEU A 206 37.83 35.05 -22.18
CA LEU A 206 36.80 34.92 -23.22
C LEU A 206 36.41 33.43 -23.41
N GLU A 207 35.12 33.12 -23.26
CA GLU A 207 34.60 31.78 -23.52
C GLU A 207 34.66 31.44 -25.03
N GLY A 208 34.97 30.18 -25.34
CA GLY A 208 35.11 29.70 -26.72
C GLY A 208 36.49 29.92 -27.35
N SER A 209 37.45 30.51 -26.64
CA SER A 209 38.86 30.52 -27.07
C SER A 209 39.47 29.12 -26.93
N THR A 210 39.96 28.55 -28.03
CA THR A 210 40.64 27.25 -28.03
C THR A 210 42.03 27.40 -27.42
N GLN A 211 42.29 26.74 -26.29
CA GLN A 211 43.65 26.61 -25.76
C GLN A 211 44.43 25.59 -26.62
N PRO A 212 45.74 25.78 -26.84
CA PRO A 212 46.56 24.85 -27.61
C PRO A 212 46.72 23.53 -26.84
N LEU A 213 45.80 22.59 -27.03
CA LEU A 213 45.92 21.21 -26.55
C LEU A 213 47.03 20.51 -27.36
N LEU A 214 48.26 20.53 -26.85
CA LEU A 214 49.38 19.76 -27.39
C LEU A 214 49.19 18.26 -27.10
N SER A 215 48.42 17.60 -27.97
CA SER A 215 48.46 16.20 -28.43
C SER A 215 48.59 15.02 -27.46
N HIS A 216 48.98 15.12 -26.19
CA HIS A 216 49.28 13.95 -25.35
C HIS A 216 48.03 13.24 -24.80
N VAL A 217 46.94 13.97 -24.53
CA VAL A 217 45.66 13.33 -24.12
C VAL A 217 45.02 12.57 -25.28
N ALA A 218 45.10 13.11 -26.51
CA ALA A 218 44.65 12.43 -27.71
C ALA A 218 45.53 11.21 -28.07
N LEU A 219 46.86 11.30 -27.89
CA LEU A 219 47.79 10.18 -28.12
C LEU A 219 47.64 9.05 -27.10
N ALA A 220 47.36 9.37 -25.83
CA ALA A 220 47.13 8.36 -24.78
C ALA A 220 45.81 7.61 -24.98
N VAL A 221 44.78 8.28 -25.51
CA VAL A 221 43.50 7.66 -25.87
C VAL A 221 43.62 6.84 -27.17
N ALA A 222 44.39 7.32 -28.16
CA ALA A 222 44.63 6.61 -29.42
C ALA A 222 45.56 5.38 -29.26
N SER A 223 46.59 5.45 -28.40
CA SER A 223 47.48 4.32 -28.11
C SER A 223 46.82 3.20 -27.30
N LYS A 224 45.81 3.50 -26.48
CA LYS A 224 45.05 2.48 -25.73
C LYS A 224 43.98 1.78 -26.57
N LEU A 225 43.41 2.42 -27.59
CA LEU A 225 42.50 1.76 -28.53
C LEU A 225 43.22 0.75 -29.43
N THR A 226 44.52 0.95 -29.70
CA THR A 226 45.35 -0.01 -30.43
C THR A 226 45.85 -1.16 -29.54
N SER A 227 46.17 -0.90 -28.25
CA SER A 227 46.64 -1.96 -27.34
C SER A 227 45.50 -2.84 -26.77
N ALA A 228 44.27 -2.35 -26.67
CA ALA A 228 43.13 -3.13 -26.19
C ALA A 228 42.63 -4.18 -27.22
N LEU A 229 42.94 -4.00 -28.51
CA LEU A 229 42.62 -4.98 -29.56
C LEU A 229 43.66 -6.10 -29.67
N PHE A 230 44.90 -5.90 -29.21
CA PHE A 230 45.97 -6.91 -29.29
C PHE A 230 46.07 -7.86 -28.09
N ASN A 231 45.47 -7.53 -26.94
CA ASN A 231 45.50 -8.40 -25.75
C ASN A 231 44.30 -9.35 -25.61
N ALA A 232 43.37 -9.36 -26.58
CA ALA A 232 42.20 -10.23 -26.57
C ALA A 232 42.38 -11.55 -27.35
N ALA A 233 43.57 -11.84 -27.87
CA ALA A 233 43.87 -13.11 -28.54
C ALA A 233 45.32 -13.54 -28.30
N SER A 234 45.58 -14.31 -27.22
CA SER A 234 46.58 -15.40 -27.17
C SER A 234 46.84 -15.83 -25.72
N GLY A 235 45.94 -16.66 -25.18
CA GLY A 235 46.33 -17.61 -24.13
C GLY A 235 46.71 -18.94 -24.78
N TRP A 236 48.00 -19.19 -24.98
CA TRP A 236 48.64 -20.53 -25.02
C TRP A 236 50.15 -20.36 -25.25
N LEU A 237 50.97 -21.04 -24.44
CA LEU A 237 52.43 -21.28 -24.54
C LEU A 237 53.37 -20.33 -23.78
N GLY A 238 53.94 -20.86 -22.70
CA GLY A 238 55.38 -21.17 -22.72
C GLY A 238 56.35 -20.13 -22.16
N TRP A 239 56.81 -20.43 -20.93
CA TRP A 239 58.14 -20.13 -20.38
C TRP A 239 58.47 -18.76 -19.76
N LYS A 240 58.74 -18.86 -18.45
CA LYS A 240 59.72 -18.13 -17.63
C LYS A 240 60.67 -17.19 -18.39
N SER A 241 60.85 -15.98 -17.88
CA SER A 241 61.97 -15.67 -16.98
C SER A 241 61.85 -14.25 -16.44
N LYS A 242 62.24 -14.07 -15.17
CA LYS A 242 62.61 -12.77 -14.61
C LYS A 242 63.78 -12.24 -15.44
N HIS A 243 63.60 -11.08 -16.04
CA HIS A 243 64.71 -10.18 -16.30
C HIS A 243 64.37 -8.82 -15.69
N GLU A 244 65.30 -8.35 -14.86
CA GLU A 244 65.37 -6.97 -14.38
C GLU A 244 65.41 -6.03 -15.59
N GLU A 245 64.45 -5.10 -15.64
CA GLU A 245 64.55 -3.89 -16.47
C GLU A 245 64.66 -2.67 -15.55
N GLU A 246 65.54 -1.79 -15.99
CA GLU A 246 66.20 -0.72 -15.28
C GLU A 246 65.26 0.33 -14.66
N ALA A 247 65.75 0.95 -13.58
CA ALA A 247 65.13 2.12 -12.98
C ALA A 247 65.10 3.29 -13.98
N VAL A 248 63.96 3.45 -14.66
CA VAL A 248 63.64 4.70 -15.37
C VAL A 248 63.58 5.80 -14.31
N GLN A 249 64.57 6.71 -14.34
CA GLN A 249 64.55 7.96 -13.59
C GLN A 249 63.17 8.61 -13.77
N LYS A 250 62.43 8.81 -12.67
CA LYS A 250 61.14 9.51 -12.64
C LYS A 250 61.35 10.95 -13.15
N GLN A 251 61.25 11.15 -14.46
CA GLN A 251 61.10 12.49 -15.04
C GLN A 251 59.78 13.07 -14.53
N LYS A 252 59.80 14.28 -13.97
CA LYS A 252 58.58 15.00 -13.61
C LYS A 252 57.68 15.13 -14.84
N PRO A 253 56.36 14.93 -14.71
CA PRO A 253 55.44 15.03 -15.84
C PRO A 253 55.48 16.46 -16.42
N LYS A 254 55.59 16.59 -17.75
CA LYS A 254 55.61 17.89 -18.43
C LYS A 254 54.27 18.62 -18.21
N VAL A 255 54.35 19.83 -17.66
CA VAL A 255 53.20 20.71 -17.41
C VAL A 255 52.94 21.60 -18.64
N GLU A 256 51.68 21.83 -18.98
CA GLU A 256 51.29 22.68 -20.11
C GLU A 256 51.60 24.18 -19.85
N PRO A 257 51.98 24.95 -20.89
CA PRO A 257 52.20 26.39 -20.75
C PRO A 257 50.88 27.13 -20.48
N ALA A 258 50.94 28.18 -19.67
CA ALA A 258 49.75 28.96 -19.29
C ALA A 258 49.32 29.91 -20.42
N THR A 259 48.01 30.03 -20.65
CA THR A 259 47.44 31.04 -21.56
C THR A 259 47.47 32.41 -20.88
N PRO A 260 48.10 33.45 -21.47
CA PRO A 260 48.25 34.75 -20.81
C PRO A 260 46.89 35.42 -20.58
N LEU A 261 46.69 35.95 -19.37
CA LEU A 261 45.48 36.61 -18.90
C LEU A 261 45.85 37.89 -18.14
N ALA A 262 45.84 39.02 -18.85
CA ALA A 262 46.16 40.34 -18.29
C ALA A 262 45.02 40.91 -17.45
N VAL A 263 45.39 41.73 -16.46
CA VAL A 263 44.42 42.45 -15.62
C VAL A 263 43.60 43.40 -16.49
N ARG A 264 42.28 43.39 -16.33
CA ARG A 264 41.39 44.29 -17.08
C ARG A 264 41.29 45.65 -16.40
N PHE A 265 41.08 45.62 -15.09
CA PHE A 265 41.17 46.77 -14.22
C PHE A 265 41.34 46.27 -12.78
N GLY A 266 41.68 47.16 -11.86
CA GLY A 266 41.75 46.84 -10.45
C GLY A 266 41.35 48.02 -9.58
N LEU A 267 41.26 47.79 -8.29
CA LEU A 267 41.22 48.85 -7.30
C LEU A 267 42.67 49.20 -6.93
N PRO A 268 43.24 50.31 -7.43
CA PRO A 268 44.62 50.66 -7.14
C PRO A 268 44.72 51.17 -5.71
N ASP A 269 45.47 50.47 -4.86
CA ASP A 269 45.94 51.01 -3.59
C ASP A 269 47.34 50.49 -3.30
N SER A 270 48.34 51.28 -3.69
CA SER A 270 49.75 50.87 -3.67
C SER A 270 50.33 50.66 -2.28
N ARG A 271 49.64 51.12 -1.22
CA ARG A 271 50.12 50.97 0.17
C ARG A 271 49.46 49.80 0.91
N ARG A 272 48.47 49.15 0.30
CA ARG A 272 47.67 48.11 0.96
C ARG A 272 47.93 46.76 0.32
N HIS A 273 47.96 45.75 1.16
CA HIS A 273 48.00 44.37 0.75
C HIS A 273 46.69 43.72 1.18
N GLY A 274 45.95 43.21 0.20
CA GLY A 274 44.77 42.42 0.50
C GLY A 274 45.18 41.02 0.97
N GLU A 275 44.46 40.48 1.94
CA GLU A 275 44.81 39.21 2.60
C GLU A 275 43.85 38.07 2.25
N SER A 276 42.57 38.36 2.03
CA SER A 276 41.58 37.35 1.68
C SER A 276 40.37 37.94 0.95
N ILE A 277 39.68 37.12 0.14
CA ILE A 277 38.43 37.47 -0.51
C ILE A 277 37.36 36.40 -0.29
N CYS A 278 36.17 36.84 0.11
CA CYS A 278 35.05 35.96 0.42
C CYS A 278 33.81 36.37 -0.40
N LEU A 279 33.40 35.52 -1.34
CA LEU A 279 32.28 35.77 -2.25
C LEU A 279 30.93 35.51 -1.55
N SER A 280 29.94 36.37 -1.81
CA SER A 280 28.57 36.19 -1.32
C SER A 280 27.89 35.02 -2.03
N PRO A 281 26.89 34.35 -1.41
CA PRO A 281 26.27 33.17 -1.98
C PRO A 281 25.69 33.36 -3.39
N CYS A 282 25.23 34.58 -3.72
CA CYS A 282 24.66 34.89 -5.04
C CYS A 282 25.68 35.48 -6.04
N ASN A 283 26.98 35.47 -5.73
CA ASN A 283 28.06 35.95 -6.60
C ASN A 283 27.99 37.42 -7.03
N THR A 284 27.25 38.28 -6.33
CA THR A 284 27.14 39.72 -6.65
C THR A 284 28.03 40.61 -5.80
N LEU A 285 28.37 40.16 -4.59
CA LEU A 285 29.15 40.90 -3.61
C LEU A 285 30.35 40.07 -3.16
N ALA A 286 31.45 40.73 -2.84
CA ALA A 286 32.60 40.09 -2.21
C ALA A 286 33.11 40.93 -1.04
N ALA A 287 33.64 40.30 -0.02
CA ALA A 287 34.26 40.99 1.10
C ALA A 287 35.77 40.70 1.11
N VAL A 288 36.58 41.75 1.20
CA VAL A 288 38.05 41.69 1.14
C VAL A 288 38.65 42.18 2.46
N THR A 289 39.56 41.42 3.06
CA THR A 289 40.38 41.87 4.21
C THR A 289 41.70 42.46 3.77
N ASP A 290 42.27 43.34 4.60
CA ASP A 290 43.59 43.92 4.37
C ASP A 290 44.48 43.93 5.61
N ASP A 291 45.77 44.13 5.35
CA ASP A 291 46.86 44.26 6.33
C ASP A 291 46.69 45.44 7.31
N PHE A 292 45.77 46.36 7.04
CA PHE A 292 45.46 47.50 7.91
C PHE A 292 44.28 47.21 8.86
N GLY A 293 43.73 46.00 8.82
CA GLY A 293 42.62 45.57 9.67
C GLY A 293 41.30 46.20 9.26
N ARG A 294 40.99 46.18 7.97
CA ARG A 294 39.70 46.59 7.43
C ARG A 294 39.04 45.45 6.68
N VAL A 295 37.72 45.55 6.59
CA VAL A 295 36.90 44.71 5.71
C VAL A 295 36.26 45.63 4.67
N ILE A 296 36.43 45.35 3.39
CA ILE A 296 35.88 46.13 2.28
C ILE A 296 34.85 45.28 1.55
N LEU A 297 33.63 45.78 1.42
CA LEU A 297 32.58 45.20 0.60
C LEU A 297 32.71 45.70 -0.84
N LEU A 298 32.76 44.78 -1.79
CA LEU A 298 32.87 45.03 -3.22
C LEU A 298 31.57 44.62 -3.94
N ASP A 299 31.16 45.42 -4.91
CA ASP A 299 30.27 45.02 -5.98
C ASP A 299 31.12 44.33 -7.06
N VAL A 300 30.89 43.03 -7.25
CA VAL A 300 31.71 42.17 -8.11
C VAL A 300 31.44 42.43 -9.59
N ALA A 301 30.18 42.73 -9.93
CA ALA A 301 29.77 43.00 -11.30
C ALA A 301 30.25 44.38 -11.76
N ARG A 302 30.16 45.38 -10.88
CA ARG A 302 30.56 46.77 -11.18
C ARG A 302 32.03 47.06 -10.92
N GLY A 303 32.70 46.22 -10.13
CA GLY A 303 34.11 46.37 -9.77
C GLY A 303 34.39 47.56 -8.84
N ILE A 304 33.46 47.90 -7.93
CA ILE A 304 33.57 49.07 -7.04
C ILE A 304 33.48 48.68 -5.57
N ALA A 305 34.13 49.45 -4.69
CA ALA A 305 33.96 49.32 -3.24
C ALA A 305 32.68 50.04 -2.77
N ILE A 306 31.80 49.33 -2.07
CA ILE A 306 30.51 49.83 -1.58
C ILE A 306 30.61 50.32 -0.13
N ARG A 307 31.29 49.55 0.73
CA ARG A 307 31.32 49.79 2.19
C ARG A 307 32.63 49.32 2.81
N MET A 308 33.06 49.96 3.90
CA MET A 308 34.28 49.60 4.62
C MET A 308 34.05 49.57 6.14
N TRP A 309 34.52 48.52 6.81
CA TRP A 309 34.58 48.42 8.26
C TRP A 309 36.03 48.51 8.72
N LYS A 310 36.29 49.30 9.78
CA LYS A 310 37.64 49.55 10.32
C LYS A 310 37.82 48.89 11.70
N GLY A 311 39.04 48.50 12.04
CA GLY A 311 39.38 47.92 13.35
C GLY A 311 39.21 46.39 13.43
N TYR A 312 39.21 45.72 12.28
CA TYR A 312 39.01 44.30 12.09
C TYR A 312 40.31 43.61 11.65
N ARG A 313 41.36 43.71 12.47
CA ARG A 313 42.62 43.00 12.23
C ARG A 313 42.43 41.49 12.32
N ASP A 314 43.05 40.76 11.41
CA ASP A 314 43.00 39.31 11.30
C ASP A 314 41.56 38.76 11.19
N ALA A 315 40.64 39.56 10.62
CA ALA A 315 39.24 39.20 10.59
C ALA A 315 38.97 38.02 9.65
N GLN A 316 38.07 37.14 10.07
CA GLN A 316 37.55 36.06 9.23
C GLN A 316 36.13 36.42 8.82
N ILE A 317 35.80 36.14 7.56
CA ILE A 317 34.55 36.59 6.96
C ILE A 317 33.76 35.40 6.40
N GLY A 318 32.44 35.45 6.57
CA GLY A 318 31.52 34.57 5.88
C GLY A 318 30.19 35.25 5.61
N TRP A 319 29.27 34.51 5.00
CA TRP A 319 27.97 35.03 4.59
C TRP A 319 26.84 34.16 5.10
N ILE A 320 25.69 34.78 5.36
CA ILE A 320 24.42 34.11 5.65
C ILE A 320 23.36 34.65 4.70
N GLN A 321 22.56 33.75 4.16
CA GLN A 321 21.42 34.05 3.31
C GLN A 321 20.13 33.51 3.92
N ILE A 322 19.11 34.36 4.03
CA ILE A 322 17.80 34.03 4.62
C ILE A 322 16.69 34.36 3.65
N VAL A 323 15.81 33.38 3.43
CA VAL A 323 14.61 33.52 2.59
C VAL A 323 13.45 33.98 3.47
N GLU A 324 12.59 34.86 2.94
CA GLU A 324 11.37 35.27 3.61
C GLU A 324 10.37 34.13 3.69
N ASP A 325 10.01 33.72 4.90
CA ASP A 325 8.96 32.74 5.15
C ASP A 325 7.60 33.46 5.14
N LEU A 326 6.88 33.36 4.02
CA LEU A 326 5.52 33.92 3.88
C LEU A 326 4.44 33.00 4.50
N HIS A 327 4.82 31.79 4.95
CA HIS A 327 3.91 30.71 5.35
C HIS A 327 3.46 30.71 6.81
N GLU A 328 3.74 31.75 7.61
CA GLU A 328 3.05 31.95 8.90
C GLU A 328 1.58 32.40 8.74
N ARG A 329 1.03 32.44 7.52
CA ARG A 329 -0.36 32.83 7.24
C ARG A 329 -1.32 31.72 6.77
N VAL A 330 -0.89 30.49 6.50
CA VAL A 330 -1.82 29.38 6.19
C VAL A 330 -1.21 28.03 6.61
N PRO A 331 -1.90 27.22 7.44
CA PRO A 331 -1.44 25.88 7.79
C PRO A 331 -2.04 24.85 6.82
N GLU A 332 -1.55 24.77 5.58
CA GLU A 332 -1.86 23.61 4.72
C GLU A 332 -0.63 23.16 3.93
N LYS A 333 -0.43 21.84 3.90
CA LYS A 333 0.60 21.13 3.16
C LYS A 333 0.42 21.40 1.67
N VAL A 334 1.28 22.23 1.07
CA VAL A 334 1.39 22.35 -0.39
C VAL A 334 2.83 22.09 -0.79
N ASP A 335 3.00 21.19 -1.75
CA ASP A 335 4.29 20.74 -2.27
C ASP A 335 5.12 21.91 -2.82
N PHE A 336 6.37 22.01 -2.38
CA PHE A 336 7.34 22.99 -2.83
C PHE A 336 7.74 22.73 -4.29
N SER A 337 6.97 23.23 -5.26
CA SER A 337 7.43 23.37 -6.65
C SER A 337 7.98 24.79 -6.88
N PRO A 338 9.25 24.96 -7.31
CA PRO A 338 9.85 26.28 -7.52
C PRO A 338 9.28 27.07 -8.72
N PHE A 339 8.42 26.45 -9.52
CA PHE A 339 7.97 26.99 -10.81
C PHE A 339 6.43 27.02 -10.98
N GLY A 340 5.66 26.73 -9.92
CA GLY A 340 4.20 26.54 -10.03
C GLY A 340 3.30 27.55 -9.32
N ASN A 341 3.82 28.52 -8.55
CA ASN A 341 2.97 29.45 -7.81
C ASN A 341 2.77 30.80 -8.52
N ASN A 342 1.52 31.27 -8.54
CA ASN A 342 1.11 32.61 -9.00
C ASN A 342 1.66 33.77 -8.12
N GLN A 343 2.48 33.47 -7.11
CA GLN A 343 3.20 34.43 -6.29
C GLN A 343 4.68 34.38 -6.68
N GLY A 344 5.24 35.52 -7.09
CA GLY A 344 6.63 35.62 -7.57
C GLY A 344 7.70 35.12 -6.58
N PRO A 345 9.00 35.14 -6.96
CA PRO A 345 10.07 34.56 -6.17
C PRO A 345 10.17 35.17 -4.75
N SER A 346 10.28 34.33 -3.72
CA SER A 346 10.42 34.74 -2.32
C SER A 346 11.59 35.71 -2.13
N ARG A 347 11.39 36.76 -1.32
CA ARG A 347 12.45 37.73 -1.02
C ARG A 347 13.59 37.07 -0.26
N VAL A 348 14.82 37.46 -0.56
CA VAL A 348 16.01 36.89 0.11
C VAL A 348 16.91 38.01 0.61
N ALA A 349 17.28 37.92 1.89
CA ALA A 349 18.23 38.80 2.54
C ALA A 349 19.60 38.14 2.66
N GLN A 350 20.66 38.95 2.59
CA GLN A 350 22.04 38.51 2.82
C GLN A 350 22.68 39.36 3.92
N PHE A 351 23.46 38.69 4.77
CA PHE A 351 24.20 39.30 5.85
C PHE A 351 25.67 38.92 5.77
N LEU A 352 26.51 39.89 6.09
CA LEU A 352 27.95 39.70 6.25
C LEU A 352 28.24 39.32 7.70
N VAL A 353 28.97 38.23 7.90
CA VAL A 353 29.44 37.79 9.22
C VAL A 353 30.92 38.06 9.32
N ILE A 354 31.32 38.84 10.32
CA ILE A 354 32.73 39.20 10.57
C ILE A 354 33.12 38.69 11.94
N TYR A 355 34.03 37.72 11.99
CA TYR A 355 34.70 37.31 13.21
C TYR A 355 35.96 38.14 13.40
N ALA A 356 36.09 38.81 14.54
CA ALA A 356 37.25 39.60 14.93
C ALA A 356 38.02 38.89 16.06
N PRO A 357 39.05 38.06 15.76
CA PRO A 357 39.69 37.18 16.75
C PRO A 357 40.31 37.94 17.91
N ARG A 358 40.99 39.06 17.64
CA ARG A 358 41.63 39.88 18.69
C ARG A 358 40.65 40.39 19.74
N ARG A 359 39.41 40.69 19.31
CA ARG A 359 38.33 41.16 20.17
C ARG A 359 37.53 40.01 20.77
N GLY A 360 37.56 38.81 20.19
CA GLY A 360 36.70 37.70 20.58
C GLY A 360 35.23 38.00 20.30
N ILE A 361 34.92 38.64 19.17
CA ILE A 361 33.54 39.04 18.82
C ILE A 361 33.20 38.57 17.41
N LEU A 362 32.02 37.99 17.26
CA LEU A 362 31.38 37.66 16.00
C LEU A 362 30.27 38.67 15.72
N GLU A 363 30.38 39.46 14.66
CA GLU A 363 29.42 40.50 14.30
C GLU A 363 28.66 40.13 13.02
N VAL A 364 27.36 40.39 12.98
CA VAL A 364 26.49 40.17 11.81
C VAL A 364 25.99 41.54 11.32
N TRP A 365 26.19 41.82 10.04
CA TRP A 365 25.95 43.12 9.43
C TRP A 365 25.01 43.03 8.23
N SER A 366 24.08 43.98 8.13
CA SER A 366 23.44 44.28 6.84
C SER A 366 24.51 44.77 5.86
N THR A 367 24.37 44.41 4.59
CA THR A 367 25.49 44.48 3.62
C THR A 367 25.73 45.90 3.12
N GLN A 368 24.98 46.35 2.12
CA GLN A 368 25.21 47.63 1.45
C GLN A 368 24.78 48.82 2.32
N GLN A 369 23.58 48.74 2.90
CA GLN A 369 23.01 49.76 3.77
C GLN A 369 22.47 49.10 5.05
N GLY A 370 22.43 49.86 6.14
CA GLY A 370 21.87 49.39 7.42
C GLY A 370 22.89 49.06 8.51
N PRO A 371 22.40 48.89 9.75
CA PRO A 371 23.23 48.75 10.94
C PRO A 371 23.82 47.34 11.11
N ARG A 372 24.59 47.17 12.18
CA ARG A 372 24.91 45.84 12.72
C ARG A 372 23.64 45.22 13.29
N VAL A 373 23.30 44.01 12.87
CA VAL A 373 22.08 43.29 13.29
C VAL A 373 22.31 42.35 14.47
N GLY A 374 23.56 41.96 14.71
CA GLY A 374 23.92 41.12 15.86
C GLY A 374 25.41 41.20 16.19
N ALA A 375 25.74 40.96 17.46
CA ALA A 375 27.12 40.79 17.92
C ALA A 375 27.14 39.77 19.06
N PHE A 376 28.10 38.85 19.02
CA PHE A 376 28.22 37.76 19.97
C PHE A 376 29.65 37.72 20.51
N ASN A 377 29.78 37.68 21.83
CA ASN A 377 31.08 37.40 22.47
C ASN A 377 31.40 35.92 22.29
N VAL A 378 32.58 35.64 21.74
CA VAL A 378 33.06 34.31 21.40
C VAL A 378 34.53 34.17 21.82
N GLY A 379 35.08 32.95 21.75
CA GLY A 379 36.50 32.74 22.06
C GLY A 379 37.42 33.51 21.10
N LYS A 380 38.61 33.90 21.58
CA LYS A 380 39.64 34.56 20.75
C LYS A 380 40.36 33.60 19.80
N HIS A 381 40.22 32.30 20.02
CA HIS A 381 40.86 31.22 19.25
C HIS A 381 39.85 30.41 18.44
N CYS A 382 38.65 30.93 18.23
CA CYS A 382 37.67 30.28 17.36
C CYS A 382 38.11 30.36 15.89
N ARG A 383 37.52 29.50 15.06
CA ARG A 383 37.67 29.53 13.60
C ARG A 383 36.31 29.60 12.94
N LEU A 384 36.10 30.62 12.11
CA LEU A 384 34.92 30.78 11.29
C LEU A 384 35.09 29.94 10.02
N LEU A 385 34.17 28.99 9.83
CA LEU A 385 34.10 28.14 8.66
C LEU A 385 32.91 28.58 7.81
N TYR A 386 33.21 29.12 6.64
CA TYR A 386 32.26 29.44 5.59
C TYR A 386 32.72 28.71 4.32
N PRO A 387 32.04 27.63 3.90
CA PRO A 387 32.44 26.89 2.71
C PRO A 387 32.29 27.74 1.45
N GLY A 388 31.19 28.50 1.32
CA GLY A 388 30.92 29.30 0.11
C GLY A 388 30.48 28.47 -1.11
N TYR A 389 30.26 27.17 -0.94
CA TYR A 389 29.73 26.24 -1.94
C TYR A 389 28.84 25.18 -1.26
N LYS A 390 28.07 24.44 -2.06
CA LYS A 390 27.14 23.39 -1.63
C LYS A 390 27.65 22.01 -2.06
N ILE A 391 26.83 21.22 -2.74
CA ILE A 391 27.18 19.90 -3.28
C ILE A 391 27.58 20.05 -4.75
N MET A 392 28.64 19.36 -5.17
CA MET A 392 29.06 19.23 -6.56
C MET A 392 28.38 18.02 -7.23
N GLY A 393 28.02 18.17 -8.51
CA GLY A 393 27.34 17.17 -9.33
C GLY A 393 25.85 17.44 -9.53
N LEU A 394 25.38 18.66 -9.24
CA LEU A 394 23.99 19.09 -9.45
C LEU A 394 23.85 19.94 -10.72
N ASN A 395 22.67 19.90 -11.34
CA ASN A 395 22.25 20.76 -12.45
C ASN A 395 20.75 21.10 -12.34
N ASN A 396 20.20 21.86 -13.29
CA ASN A 396 18.81 22.31 -13.29
C ASN A 396 17.79 21.15 -13.16
N VAL A 397 18.08 19.98 -13.74
CA VAL A 397 17.21 18.79 -13.66
C VAL A 397 17.32 18.11 -12.30
N THR A 398 18.53 17.97 -11.76
CA THR A 398 18.76 17.21 -10.52
C THR A 398 18.61 18.06 -9.24
N SER A 399 18.54 19.39 -9.35
CA SER A 399 18.41 20.29 -8.20
C SER A 399 16.99 20.39 -7.63
N GLN A 400 15.96 19.99 -8.38
CA GLN A 400 14.55 20.16 -7.98
C GLN A 400 14.14 19.30 -6.78
N SER A 401 14.82 18.18 -6.55
CA SER A 401 14.54 17.24 -5.44
C SER A 401 15.48 17.41 -4.24
N TRP A 402 16.31 18.46 -4.22
CA TRP A 402 17.36 18.63 -3.22
C TRP A 402 17.01 19.70 -2.16
N GLN A 403 16.98 19.28 -0.89
CA GLN A 403 16.82 20.16 0.27
C GLN A 403 18.20 20.45 0.90
N PRO A 404 18.62 21.72 1.06
CA PRO A 404 19.92 22.05 1.65
C PRO A 404 20.01 21.69 3.13
N GLN A 405 20.60 20.53 3.47
CA GLN A 405 20.88 20.14 4.86
C GLN A 405 22.25 20.60 5.38
N THR A 406 23.03 21.35 4.60
CA THR A 406 24.36 21.85 4.99
C THR A 406 24.28 23.22 5.67
N TYR A 407 24.95 23.37 6.82
CA TYR A 407 25.06 24.66 7.49
C TYR A 407 25.82 25.68 6.63
N GLN A 408 25.26 26.89 6.49
CA GLN A 408 25.87 27.96 5.69
C GLN A 408 27.17 28.50 6.31
N ILE A 409 27.20 28.59 7.64
CA ILE A 409 28.35 29.10 8.38
C ILE A 409 28.40 28.46 9.77
N CYS A 410 29.61 28.15 10.24
CA CYS A 410 29.86 27.59 11.56
C CYS A 410 31.06 28.26 12.22
N LEU A 411 30.98 28.45 13.53
CA LEU A 411 32.10 28.87 14.36
C LEU A 411 32.56 27.68 15.19
N VAL A 412 33.81 27.27 14.98
CA VAL A 412 34.44 26.17 15.72
C VAL A 412 35.28 26.76 16.85
N ASP A 413 35.03 26.32 18.07
CA ASP A 413 35.85 26.65 19.22
C ASP A 413 36.71 25.43 19.59
N PRO A 414 38.02 25.45 19.25
CA PRO A 414 38.89 24.31 19.51
C PRO A 414 39.15 24.09 21.01
N VAL A 415 38.99 25.12 21.85
CA VAL A 415 39.24 25.01 23.29
C VAL A 415 38.11 24.26 23.98
N SER A 416 36.86 24.52 23.57
CA SER A 416 35.68 23.85 24.14
C SER A 416 35.23 22.62 23.35
N GLY A 417 35.82 22.35 22.20
CA GLY A 417 35.36 21.30 21.27
C GLY A 417 33.99 21.60 20.63
N SER A 418 33.47 22.82 20.79
CA SER A 418 32.11 23.16 20.39
C SER A 418 32.02 23.77 18.98
N VAL A 419 30.96 23.42 18.27
CA VAL A 419 30.57 24.03 16.99
C VAL A 419 29.26 24.78 17.20
N LYS A 420 29.28 26.06 16.83
CA LYS A 420 28.16 27.00 16.96
C LYS A 420 27.72 27.47 15.57
N THR A 421 26.42 27.49 15.33
CA THR A 421 25.83 28.03 14.10
C THR A 421 25.23 29.41 14.39
N VAL A 422 25.04 30.21 13.34
CA VAL A 422 24.42 31.53 13.44
C VAL A 422 23.10 31.50 12.69
N ASN A 423 22.00 31.83 13.39
CA ASN A 423 20.68 31.99 12.79
C ASN A 423 20.26 33.46 12.88
N VAL A 424 19.76 34.01 11.78
CA VAL A 424 19.39 35.42 11.64
C VAL A 424 17.97 35.48 11.09
N PRO A 425 16.98 35.97 11.85
CA PRO A 425 15.61 36.13 11.35
C PRO A 425 15.52 37.11 10.17
N PHE A 426 14.66 36.81 9.17
CA PHE A 426 14.49 37.64 7.97
C PHE A 426 14.14 39.10 8.29
N HIS A 427 13.31 39.36 9.31
CA HIS A 427 12.90 40.71 9.69
C HIS A 427 14.06 41.62 10.12
N LEU A 428 15.22 41.06 10.51
CA LEU A 428 16.42 41.87 10.81
C LEU A 428 17.02 42.51 9.55
N ALA A 429 16.68 42.01 8.36
CA ALA A 429 17.02 42.67 7.10
C ALA A 429 16.21 43.95 6.91
N LEU A 430 15.04 44.04 7.56
CA LEU A 430 14.10 45.14 7.50
C LEU A 430 14.28 46.12 8.68
N SER A 431 15.11 45.79 9.68
CA SER A 431 15.12 46.54 10.94
C SER A 431 15.95 47.82 10.87
N ASP A 432 15.28 48.96 11.03
CA ASP A 432 15.88 50.16 11.61
C ASP A 432 15.96 50.03 13.15
N LYS A 433 16.89 50.77 13.78
CA LYS A 433 17.32 50.65 15.20
C LYS A 433 16.23 50.85 16.30
N LYS A 434 14.93 50.80 15.99
CA LYS A 434 13.80 50.95 16.92
C LYS A 434 12.65 49.95 16.61
N SER A 435 12.95 48.68 16.39
CA SER A 435 11.89 47.70 16.08
C SER A 435 11.17 47.24 17.35
N GLU A 436 10.02 47.86 17.66
CA GLU A 436 9.07 47.42 18.68
C GLU A 436 8.71 45.93 18.55
N ARG A 437 8.79 45.37 17.33
CA ARG A 437 8.44 43.97 17.03
C ARG A 437 9.41 42.97 17.66
N ALA A 438 10.68 43.35 17.80
CA ALA A 438 11.67 42.53 18.49
C ALA A 438 11.45 42.50 20.01
N LYS A 439 10.96 43.61 20.60
CA LYS A 439 10.57 43.69 22.01
C LYS A 439 9.39 42.74 22.27
N ASP A 440 8.34 42.81 21.45
CA ASP A 440 7.16 41.97 21.59
C ASP A 440 7.49 40.47 21.48
N MET A 441 8.37 40.10 20.55
CA MET A 441 8.84 38.72 20.42
C MET A 441 9.62 38.23 21.66
N HIS A 442 10.34 39.11 22.35
CA HIS A 442 11.01 38.77 23.61
C HIS A 442 10.01 38.57 24.75
N LEU A 443 8.97 39.40 24.83
CA LEU A 443 7.89 39.27 25.82
C LEU A 443 7.13 37.95 25.66
N VAL A 444 6.82 37.53 24.42
CA VAL A 444 6.20 36.22 24.15
C VAL A 444 7.09 35.05 24.60
N LYS A 445 8.41 35.15 24.41
CA LYS A 445 9.35 34.12 24.91
C LYS A 445 9.38 34.04 26.44
N LYS A 446 9.31 35.20 27.12
CA LYS A 446 9.24 35.26 28.59
C LYS A 446 7.92 34.65 29.09
N LEU A 447 6.79 34.98 28.44
CA LEU A 447 5.49 34.38 28.71
C LEU A 447 5.51 32.85 28.55
N ALA A 448 6.08 32.34 27.45
CA ALA A 448 6.19 30.90 27.20
C ALA A 448 7.06 30.17 28.24
N ALA A 449 8.07 30.84 28.82
CA ALA A 449 8.86 30.29 29.92
C ALA A 449 8.04 30.21 31.21
N LEU A 450 7.27 31.27 31.53
CA LEU A 450 6.40 31.30 32.71
C LEU A 450 5.33 30.21 32.69
N LEU A 451 4.69 29.98 31.53
CA LEU A 451 3.69 28.91 31.36
C LEU A 451 4.29 27.49 31.56
N LYS A 452 5.62 27.34 31.43
CA LYS A 452 6.34 26.05 31.60
C LYS A 452 6.88 25.82 33.00
N THR A 453 7.09 26.86 33.80
CA THR A 453 7.57 26.75 35.19
C THR A 453 6.47 26.25 36.12
N LYS A 454 6.81 25.33 37.06
CA LYS A 454 5.93 24.94 38.17
C LYS A 454 6.15 25.93 39.32
N SER A 455 5.32 26.95 39.44
CA SER A 455 5.30 27.86 40.59
C SER A 455 4.13 27.53 41.52
N PRO A 456 4.33 27.58 42.85
CA PRO A 456 3.30 27.22 43.83
C PRO A 456 2.29 28.34 44.14
N ASN A 457 2.50 29.57 43.65
CA ASN A 457 1.62 30.73 43.89
C ASN A 457 0.96 31.18 42.58
N LEU A 458 -0.32 30.83 42.40
CA LEU A 458 -1.10 31.06 41.18
C LEU A 458 -1.48 32.55 40.99
N ASP A 459 -1.68 33.31 42.06
CA ASP A 459 -2.07 34.73 41.98
C ASP A 459 -0.94 35.63 41.47
N LEU A 460 0.30 35.32 41.89
CA LEU A 460 1.50 35.98 41.36
C LEU A 460 1.70 35.70 39.87
N VAL A 461 1.45 34.46 39.44
CA VAL A 461 1.56 34.05 38.02
C VAL A 461 0.52 34.77 37.17
N GLU A 462 -0.72 34.87 37.63
CA GLU A 462 -1.77 35.60 36.91
C GLU A 462 -1.38 37.07 36.72
N THR A 463 -0.83 37.70 37.76
CA THR A 463 -0.39 39.12 37.71
C THR A 463 0.76 39.31 36.73
N GLU A 464 1.78 38.45 36.77
CA GLU A 464 2.92 38.51 35.83
C GLU A 464 2.49 38.26 34.38
N ILE A 465 1.55 37.35 34.13
CA ILE A 465 1.00 37.11 32.79
C ILE A 465 0.25 38.35 32.28
N LYS A 466 -0.56 38.99 33.14
CA LYS A 466 -1.27 40.24 32.81
C LYS A 466 -0.29 41.36 32.44
N GLU A 467 0.77 41.56 33.22
CA GLU A 467 1.79 42.57 32.90
C GLU A 467 2.43 42.32 31.53
N LEU A 468 2.83 41.07 31.25
CA LEU A 468 3.49 40.73 29.99
C LEU A 468 2.61 40.88 28.76
N ILE A 469 1.33 40.47 28.82
CA ILE A 469 0.44 40.57 27.67
C ILE A 469 0.02 42.01 27.38
N LEU A 470 -0.07 42.86 28.41
CA LEU A 470 -0.38 44.28 28.27
C LEU A 470 0.80 45.08 27.71
N ASP A 471 2.04 44.67 28.03
CA ASP A 471 3.29 45.30 27.57
C ASP A 471 3.64 45.06 26.10
N ILE A 472 3.05 44.04 25.48
CA ILE A 472 3.14 43.77 24.04
C ILE A 472 2.42 44.91 23.30
N LYS A 473 2.99 45.45 22.21
CA LYS A 473 2.35 46.56 21.47
C LYS A 473 1.56 46.10 20.25
N TYR A 474 2.05 45.12 19.49
CA TYR A 474 1.43 44.69 18.23
C TYR A 474 0.23 43.76 18.47
N PRO A 475 -0.95 44.07 17.90
CA PRO A 475 -2.16 43.26 18.08
C PRO A 475 -2.02 41.79 17.69
N ALA A 476 -1.36 41.50 16.58
CA ALA A 476 -1.11 40.12 16.14
C ALA A 476 -0.26 39.31 17.16
N THR A 477 0.69 39.97 17.83
CA THR A 477 1.53 39.34 18.85
C THR A 477 0.78 39.18 20.18
N LYS A 478 -0.11 40.11 20.51
CA LYS A 478 -1.06 39.94 21.63
C LYS A 478 -1.99 38.76 21.42
N LYS A 479 -2.52 38.59 20.20
CA LYS A 479 -3.36 37.44 19.83
C LYS A 479 -2.61 36.13 20.06
N GLN A 480 -1.39 36.01 19.53
CA GLN A 480 -0.54 34.83 19.71
C GLN A 480 -0.22 34.53 21.18
N ALA A 481 0.04 35.57 21.97
CA ALA A 481 0.26 35.45 23.41
C ALA A 481 -0.98 34.91 24.13
N LEU A 482 -2.16 35.44 23.82
CA LEU A 482 -3.43 34.98 24.39
C LEU A 482 -3.75 33.53 24.01
N GLU A 483 -3.54 33.14 22.75
CA GLU A 483 -3.70 31.76 22.30
C GLU A 483 -2.81 30.79 23.09
N SER A 484 -1.55 31.18 23.35
CA SER A 484 -0.62 30.39 24.15
C SER A 484 -1.06 30.23 25.60
N ILE A 485 -1.72 31.25 26.17
CA ILE A 485 -2.28 31.22 27.53
C ILE A 485 -3.48 30.29 27.59
N LEU A 486 -4.43 30.43 26.65
CA LEU A 486 -5.65 29.61 26.57
C LEU A 486 -5.36 28.12 26.30
N ALA A 487 -4.23 27.82 25.64
CA ALA A 487 -3.79 26.44 25.40
C ALA A 487 -3.08 25.78 26.60
N SER A 488 -2.89 26.48 27.72
CA SER A 488 -2.17 25.98 28.88
C SER A 488 -3.05 25.12 29.78
N GLU A 489 -2.72 23.83 29.92
CA GLU A 489 -3.41 22.89 30.82
C GLU A 489 -3.12 23.13 32.32
N ARG A 490 -2.19 24.03 32.64
CA ARG A 490 -1.74 24.28 34.02
C ARG A 490 -2.45 25.46 34.70
N LEU A 491 -3.14 26.29 33.93
CA LEU A 491 -3.83 27.46 34.45
C LEU A 491 -5.26 27.09 34.85
N PRO A 492 -5.75 27.55 36.02
CA PRO A 492 -7.13 27.33 36.40
C PRO A 492 -8.08 28.12 35.50
N PHE A 493 -9.33 27.66 35.40
CA PHE A 493 -10.39 28.30 34.62
C PHE A 493 -10.54 29.80 34.93
N SER A 494 -10.55 30.16 36.22
CA SER A 494 -10.66 31.54 36.69
C SER A 494 -9.55 32.44 36.14
N CYS A 495 -8.32 31.93 36.06
CA CYS A 495 -7.17 32.67 35.53
C CYS A 495 -7.32 32.95 34.02
N LEU A 496 -7.74 31.96 33.23
CA LEU A 496 -7.99 32.12 31.79
C LEU A 496 -9.07 33.17 31.51
N ARG A 497 -10.18 33.12 32.27
CA ARG A 497 -11.27 34.10 32.19
C ARG A 497 -10.79 35.50 32.56
N ASN A 498 -10.10 35.64 33.70
CA ASN A 498 -9.63 36.93 34.20
C ASN A 498 -8.61 37.60 33.25
N ILE A 499 -7.66 36.84 32.71
CA ILE A 499 -6.66 37.38 31.77
C ILE A 499 -7.33 37.85 30.48
N THR A 500 -8.23 37.04 29.91
CA THR A 500 -8.94 37.39 28.68
C THR A 500 -9.85 38.61 28.89
N GLN A 501 -10.53 38.70 30.04
CA GLN A 501 -11.34 39.85 30.43
C GLN A 501 -10.49 41.12 30.60
N THR A 502 -9.35 41.02 31.29
CA THR A 502 -8.43 42.15 31.49
C THR A 502 -7.92 42.71 30.15
N LEU A 503 -7.60 41.83 29.20
CA LEU A 503 -7.18 42.24 27.86
C LEU A 503 -8.33 42.91 27.09
N MET A 504 -9.55 42.37 27.17
CA MET A 504 -10.74 42.96 26.55
C MET A 504 -11.05 44.35 27.10
N ASP A 505 -11.03 44.52 28.42
CA ASP A 505 -11.30 45.80 29.09
C ASP A 505 -10.25 46.85 28.73
N THR A 506 -8.99 46.43 28.63
CA THR A 506 -7.90 47.32 28.19
C THR A 506 -8.11 47.78 26.75
N LEU A 507 -8.48 46.88 25.83
CA LEU A 507 -8.73 47.22 24.43
C LEU A 507 -9.95 48.14 24.26
N LYS A 508 -11.01 47.95 25.07
CA LYS A 508 -12.19 48.84 25.08
C LYS A 508 -11.90 50.25 25.60
N ASN A 509 -10.93 50.38 26.51
CA ASN A 509 -10.53 51.65 27.10
C ASN A 509 -9.49 52.43 26.27
N GLN A 510 -9.05 51.89 25.13
CA GLN A 510 -8.14 52.58 24.20
C GLN A 510 -8.91 53.50 23.23
N GLU A 511 -8.25 54.54 22.71
CA GLU A 511 -8.86 55.45 21.73
C GLU A 511 -9.27 54.70 20.45
N LEU A 512 -10.47 54.99 19.92
CA LEU A 512 -11.15 54.22 18.86
C LEU A 512 -10.29 53.98 17.60
N GLU A 513 -9.40 54.93 17.26
CA GLU A 513 -8.50 54.84 16.09
C GLU A 513 -7.31 53.88 16.29
N SER A 514 -7.06 53.41 17.51
CA SER A 514 -5.91 52.57 17.88
C SER A 514 -6.26 51.10 18.18
N VAL A 515 -7.55 50.76 18.20
CA VAL A 515 -8.04 49.43 18.56
C VAL A 515 -8.04 48.51 17.35
N ASP A 516 -7.39 47.35 17.47
CA ASP A 516 -7.47 46.29 16.46
C ASP A 516 -8.80 45.53 16.63
N GLU A 517 -9.73 45.76 15.72
CA GLU A 517 -11.05 45.12 15.72
C GLU A 517 -10.97 43.59 15.72
N GLY A 518 -9.96 43.02 15.05
CA GLY A 518 -9.74 41.57 14.98
C GLY A 518 -9.37 40.96 16.33
N LEU A 519 -8.48 41.61 17.08
CA LEU A 519 -8.10 41.19 18.44
C LEU A 519 -9.23 41.39 19.44
N LEU A 520 -9.98 42.50 19.34
CA LEU A 520 -11.13 42.76 20.19
C LEU A 520 -12.20 41.68 19.99
N GLN A 521 -12.52 41.37 18.73
CA GLN A 521 -13.45 40.31 18.37
C GLN A 521 -12.96 38.95 18.87
N PHE A 522 -11.66 38.65 18.72
CA PHE A 522 -11.09 37.41 19.22
C PHE A 522 -11.24 37.25 20.74
N CYS A 523 -10.98 38.30 21.53
CA CYS A 523 -11.17 38.28 22.98
C CYS A 523 -12.64 38.08 23.35
N ALA A 524 -13.56 38.79 22.67
CA ALA A 524 -15.00 38.66 22.87
C ALA A 524 -15.47 37.22 22.61
N SER A 525 -15.07 36.64 21.48
CA SER A 525 -15.39 35.27 21.10
C SER A 525 -14.87 34.25 22.12
N LYS A 526 -13.62 34.39 22.58
CA LYS A 526 -13.05 33.46 23.59
C LYS A 526 -13.73 33.60 24.96
N LEU A 527 -14.12 34.80 25.37
CA LEU A 527 -14.90 34.99 26.61
C LEU A 527 -16.29 34.37 26.54
N LYS A 528 -16.99 34.49 25.40
CA LYS A 528 -18.29 33.81 25.19
C LYS A 528 -18.15 32.29 25.32
N LEU A 529 -17.10 31.70 24.73
CA LEU A 529 -16.83 30.26 24.86
C LEU A 529 -16.51 29.84 26.31
N LEU A 530 -15.67 30.61 27.02
CA LEU A 530 -15.36 30.34 28.42
C LEU A 530 -16.61 30.39 29.30
N HIS A 531 -17.51 31.33 29.04
CA HIS A 531 -18.80 31.40 29.74
C HIS A 531 -19.70 30.19 29.42
N LEU A 532 -19.79 29.79 28.15
CA LEU A 532 -20.56 28.59 27.76
C LEU A 532 -20.03 27.33 28.48
N TYR A 533 -18.71 27.15 28.51
CA TYR A 533 -18.09 26.03 29.22
C TYR A 533 -18.45 26.01 30.71
N GLU A 534 -18.44 27.17 31.37
CA GLU A 534 -18.82 27.33 32.76
C GLU A 534 -20.29 26.97 33.00
N SER A 535 -21.21 27.48 32.17
CA SER A 535 -22.65 27.20 32.28
C SER A 535 -22.94 25.71 32.11
N VAL A 536 -22.37 25.05 31.09
CA VAL A 536 -22.57 23.60 30.86
C VAL A 536 -21.94 22.78 31.99
N SER A 537 -20.76 23.15 32.46
CA SER A 537 -20.10 22.46 33.58
C SER A 537 -20.90 22.57 34.87
N GLN A 538 -21.52 23.72 35.14
CA GLN A 538 -22.42 23.91 36.28
C GLN A 538 -23.65 23.00 36.16
N LEU A 539 -24.33 22.98 35.01
CA LEU A 539 -25.48 22.10 34.76
C LEU A 539 -25.14 20.61 34.90
N ASN A 540 -23.94 20.20 34.50
CA ASN A 540 -23.45 18.83 34.66
C ASN A 540 -23.00 18.51 36.10
N SER A 541 -22.81 19.49 36.97
CA SER A 541 -22.37 19.28 38.36
C SER A 541 -23.52 19.15 39.37
N VAL A 542 -24.73 19.53 38.97
CA VAL A 542 -25.94 19.42 39.81
C VAL A 542 -26.48 17.99 39.68
N ASP A 543 -26.64 17.29 40.79
CA ASP A 543 -27.30 15.98 40.81
C ASP A 543 -28.80 16.16 40.55
N PHE A 544 -29.26 15.78 39.36
CA PHE A 544 -30.68 15.75 38.99
C PHE A 544 -31.18 14.31 39.07
N HIS A 545 -32.22 14.06 39.86
CA HIS A 545 -32.87 12.74 39.94
C HIS A 545 -34.31 12.87 39.45
N SER A 546 -34.62 12.28 38.28
CA SER A 546 -36.01 12.04 37.89
C SER A 546 -36.49 10.71 38.49
N ASP A 547 -37.24 10.78 39.59
CA ASP A 547 -37.64 9.62 40.42
C ASP A 547 -38.82 8.79 39.86
N THR A 548 -39.18 8.91 38.58
CA THR A 548 -40.30 8.15 37.99
C THR A 548 -39.81 7.03 37.07
N PRO A 549 -39.90 5.75 37.48
CA PRO A 549 -39.70 4.63 36.55
C PRO A 549 -40.81 4.64 35.51
N VAL A 550 -40.42 4.71 34.24
CA VAL A 550 -41.35 4.68 33.09
C VAL A 550 -41.85 3.24 32.92
N SER A 551 -43.16 3.04 32.80
CA SER A 551 -43.73 1.71 32.54
C SER A 551 -43.63 1.34 31.05
N ASP A 552 -43.64 0.04 30.72
CA ASP A 552 -43.64 -0.41 29.30
C ASP A 552 -44.84 0.14 28.52
N ASN A 553 -45.97 0.36 29.20
CA ASN A 553 -47.17 0.96 28.60
C ASN A 553 -46.95 2.44 28.26
N ASP A 554 -46.23 3.19 29.10
CA ASP A 554 -45.88 4.59 28.82
C ASP A 554 -44.90 4.67 27.64
N LEU A 555 -44.00 3.69 27.49
CA LEU A 555 -43.07 3.60 26.37
C LEU A 555 -43.79 3.24 25.05
N ALA A 556 -44.77 2.32 25.08
CA ALA A 556 -45.61 1.98 23.93
C ALA A 556 -46.35 3.22 23.40
N ILE A 557 -47.00 3.97 24.31
CA ILE A 557 -47.71 5.20 23.98
C ILE A 557 -46.75 6.25 23.41
N LEU A 558 -45.58 6.42 24.03
CA LEU A 558 -44.57 7.40 23.60
C LEU A 558 -44.02 7.09 22.21
N LEU A 559 -43.78 5.82 21.86
CA LEU A 559 -43.30 5.42 20.54
C LEU A 559 -44.41 5.23 19.49
N ARG A 560 -45.69 5.36 19.90
CA ARG A 560 -46.87 5.11 19.07
C ARG A 560 -46.91 3.69 18.49
N LEU A 561 -46.54 2.70 19.30
CA LEU A 561 -46.59 1.28 18.95
C LEU A 561 -47.74 0.59 19.66
N ASP A 562 -48.30 -0.46 19.06
CA ASP A 562 -49.18 -1.36 19.79
C ASP A 562 -48.38 -2.28 20.75
N GLU A 563 -49.06 -2.96 21.66
CA GLU A 563 -48.41 -3.83 22.66
C GLU A 563 -47.64 -5.00 21.99
N LYS A 564 -48.10 -5.51 20.85
CA LYS A 564 -47.48 -6.63 20.14
C LYS A 564 -46.23 -6.18 19.38
N GLU A 565 -46.27 -5.01 18.76
CA GLU A 565 -45.16 -4.38 18.06
C GLU A 565 -44.04 -4.00 19.03
N LEU A 566 -44.38 -3.48 20.21
CA LEU A 566 -43.38 -3.19 21.24
C LEU A 566 -42.69 -4.47 21.74
N LEU A 567 -43.44 -5.54 22.00
CA LEU A 567 -42.88 -6.84 22.40
C LEU A 567 -41.96 -7.42 21.32
N LYS A 568 -42.36 -7.31 20.04
CA LYS A 568 -41.54 -7.74 18.90
C LYS A 568 -40.23 -6.95 18.83
N LEU A 569 -40.29 -5.62 18.97
CA LEU A 569 -39.12 -4.74 18.96
C LEU A 569 -38.17 -5.07 20.12
N GLN A 570 -38.69 -5.23 21.34
CA GLN A 570 -37.90 -5.60 22.51
C GLN A 570 -37.21 -6.96 22.32
N ALA A 571 -37.93 -7.96 21.79
CA ALA A 571 -37.36 -9.28 21.52
C ALA A 571 -36.22 -9.24 20.48
N LEU A 572 -36.37 -8.45 19.41
CA LEU A 572 -35.32 -8.25 18.40
C LEU A 572 -34.08 -7.57 18.99
N LEU A 573 -34.25 -6.51 19.77
CA LEU A 573 -33.15 -5.78 20.40
C LEU A 573 -32.41 -6.62 21.45
N GLU A 574 -33.13 -7.42 22.25
CA GLU A 574 -32.51 -8.35 23.20
C GLU A 574 -31.73 -9.46 22.50
N LYS A 575 -32.27 -10.03 21.41
CA LYS A 575 -31.56 -11.04 20.61
C LYS A 575 -30.28 -10.45 19.99
N TYR A 576 -30.36 -9.25 19.43
CA TYR A 576 -29.21 -8.52 18.91
C TYR A 576 -28.16 -8.26 20.00
N LYS A 577 -28.59 -7.83 21.19
CA LYS A 577 -27.72 -7.56 22.35
C LYS A 577 -26.97 -8.81 22.82
N GLN A 578 -27.64 -9.96 22.89
CA GLN A 578 -27.04 -11.24 23.30
C GLN A 578 -25.93 -11.69 22.33
N GLU A 579 -26.17 -11.56 21.03
CA GLU A 579 -25.20 -11.93 19.99
C GLU A 579 -24.06 -10.90 19.83
N ASN A 580 -24.27 -9.63 20.22
CA ASN A 580 -23.30 -8.53 20.11
C ASN A 580 -22.29 -8.45 21.29
N THR A 581 -21.90 -9.59 21.87
CA THR A 581 -20.96 -9.68 23.01
C THR A 581 -19.48 -9.55 22.57
N ARG A 582 -19.09 -8.40 22.02
CA ARG A 582 -17.67 -8.02 21.91
C ARG A 582 -17.27 -7.20 23.14
N THR A 583 -16.33 -7.69 23.95
CA THR A 583 -15.68 -6.92 25.03
C THR A 583 -14.87 -5.77 24.43
N THR A 584 -15.40 -4.55 24.48
CA THR A 584 -14.61 -3.34 24.26
C THR A 584 -13.87 -3.02 25.55
N VAL A 585 -12.54 -2.93 25.49
CA VAL A 585 -11.70 -2.54 26.63
C VAL A 585 -11.92 -1.05 26.88
N ARG A 586 -12.62 -0.69 27.97
CA ARG A 586 -12.67 0.69 28.47
C ARG A 586 -11.56 0.90 29.50
N PHE A 587 -10.80 1.97 29.35
CA PHE A 587 -9.80 2.37 30.35
C PHE A 587 -10.47 3.22 31.44
N SER A 588 -10.02 3.09 32.68
CA SER A 588 -10.62 3.76 33.85
C SER A 588 -10.58 5.29 33.83
N ASP A 589 -9.83 5.88 32.89
CA ASP A 589 -9.66 7.33 32.73
C ASP A 589 -10.69 7.96 31.77
N ASP A 590 -11.46 7.16 31.02
CA ASP A 590 -12.58 7.65 30.18
C ASP A 590 -13.82 7.90 31.04
N LYS A 591 -13.82 9.00 31.80
CA LYS A 591 -15.04 9.49 32.45
C LYS A 591 -15.92 10.18 31.42
N ASP A 592 -16.95 9.47 30.97
CA ASP A 592 -17.97 10.00 30.06
C ASP A 592 -18.58 11.31 30.61
N GLY A 593 -18.64 12.35 29.77
CA GLY A 593 -19.22 13.66 30.11
C GLY A 593 -18.22 14.71 30.63
N VAL A 594 -16.92 14.44 30.65
CA VAL A 594 -15.88 15.42 31.01
C VAL A 594 -15.04 15.79 29.78
N LEU A 595 -15.02 17.07 29.41
CA LEU A 595 -14.19 17.59 28.32
C LEU A 595 -13.19 18.64 28.84
N PRO A 596 -11.87 18.48 28.62
CA PRO A 596 -10.88 19.48 29.01
C PRO A 596 -11.14 20.83 28.32
N ILE A 597 -10.97 21.93 29.06
CA ILE A 597 -11.27 23.28 28.53
C ILE A 597 -10.47 23.67 27.30
N LYS A 598 -9.20 23.27 27.24
CA LYS A 598 -8.33 23.50 26.08
C LYS A 598 -8.97 22.89 24.82
N THR A 599 -9.35 21.63 24.93
CA THR A 599 -10.01 20.85 23.88
C THR A 599 -11.34 21.50 23.47
N PHE A 600 -12.16 21.94 24.43
CA PHE A 600 -13.40 22.67 24.16
C PHE A 600 -13.17 23.98 23.37
N LEU A 601 -12.15 24.77 23.75
CA LEU A 601 -11.80 26.03 23.07
C LEU A 601 -11.16 25.84 21.69
N GLU A 602 -10.60 24.66 21.42
CA GLU A 602 -10.06 24.25 20.12
C GLU A 602 -11.19 23.84 19.17
N TYR A 603 -12.20 23.12 19.65
CA TYR A 603 -13.31 22.60 18.84
C TYR A 603 -14.30 23.68 18.38
N LEU A 604 -14.41 24.79 19.11
CA LEU A 604 -15.45 25.79 18.90
C LEU A 604 -14.90 27.15 18.44
N GLU A 605 -15.63 27.80 17.54
CA GLU A 605 -15.32 29.14 17.02
C GLU A 605 -16.58 29.96 16.76
N TYR A 606 -16.54 31.24 17.12
CA TYR A 606 -17.62 32.18 16.81
C TYR A 606 -17.36 32.88 15.48
N GLU A 607 -18.31 32.78 14.55
CA GLU A 607 -18.32 33.53 13.30
C GLU A 607 -19.57 34.42 13.26
N LYS A 608 -19.41 35.75 13.28
CA LYS A 608 -20.52 36.73 13.23
C LYS A 608 -21.66 36.43 14.22
N ASP A 609 -21.30 36.12 15.47
CA ASP A 609 -22.20 35.74 16.58
C ASP A 609 -22.91 34.38 16.46
N VAL A 610 -22.60 33.57 15.44
CA VAL A 610 -23.01 32.16 15.35
C VAL A 610 -21.88 31.26 15.82
N LEU A 611 -22.20 30.24 16.63
CA LEU A 611 -21.23 29.28 17.14
C LEU A 611 -21.09 28.10 16.18
N ASN A 612 -19.89 27.89 15.64
CA ASN A 612 -19.55 26.81 14.73
C ASN A 612 -18.55 25.83 15.35
N ILE A 613 -18.60 24.58 14.91
CA ILE A 613 -17.63 23.54 15.27
C ILE A 613 -16.55 23.49 14.19
N LYS A 614 -15.28 23.54 14.59
CA LYS A 614 -14.15 23.37 13.68
C LYS A 614 -14.12 21.95 13.12
N LYS A 615 -13.38 21.75 12.03
CA LYS A 615 -13.20 20.41 11.45
C LYS A 615 -12.43 19.51 12.42
N ILE A 616 -13.15 18.64 13.11
CA ILE A 616 -12.65 17.67 14.10
C ILE A 616 -12.95 16.23 13.63
N SER A 617 -12.30 15.24 14.24
CA SER A 617 -12.58 13.82 13.97
C SER A 617 -13.91 13.36 14.57
N GLU A 618 -14.44 12.22 14.12
CA GLU A 618 -15.73 11.69 14.61
C GLU A 618 -15.70 11.39 16.12
N GLU A 619 -14.60 10.86 16.64
CA GLU A 619 -14.42 10.57 18.07
C GLU A 619 -14.46 11.86 18.91
N GLU A 620 -13.80 12.93 18.43
CA GLU A 620 -13.80 14.24 19.07
C GLU A 620 -15.18 14.91 19.01
N TYR A 621 -15.93 14.68 17.92
CA TYR A 621 -17.31 15.14 17.75
C TYR A 621 -18.26 14.48 18.75
N VAL A 622 -18.11 13.17 18.94
CA VAL A 622 -18.84 12.40 19.97
C VAL A 622 -18.45 12.85 21.38
N ALA A 623 -17.19 13.17 21.64
CA ALA A 623 -16.74 13.68 22.95
C ALA A 623 -17.37 15.04 23.27
N LEU A 624 -17.43 15.95 22.29
CA LEU A 624 -18.10 17.25 22.43
C LEU A 624 -19.61 17.09 22.65
N GLY A 625 -20.27 16.24 21.85
CA GLY A 625 -21.69 15.93 22.04
C GLY A 625 -21.95 15.29 23.41
N SER A 626 -21.05 14.41 23.87
CA SER A 626 -21.18 13.75 25.18
C SER A 626 -21.09 14.77 26.32
N PHE A 627 -20.22 15.78 26.21
CA PHE A 627 -20.15 16.86 27.18
C PHE A 627 -21.46 17.66 27.30
N PHE A 628 -22.18 17.85 26.18
CA PHE A 628 -23.45 18.57 26.18
C PHE A 628 -24.65 17.71 26.59
N PHE A 629 -24.75 16.47 26.10
CA PHE A 629 -26.01 15.72 26.16
C PHE A 629 -25.96 14.42 26.96
N TRP A 630 -24.79 13.89 27.31
CA TRP A 630 -24.69 12.53 27.89
C TRP A 630 -25.44 12.39 29.22
N LYS A 631 -25.29 13.36 30.13
CA LYS A 631 -26.01 13.38 31.40
C LYS A 631 -27.52 13.57 31.22
N CYS A 632 -27.92 14.43 30.30
CA CYS A 632 -29.33 14.63 29.98
C CYS A 632 -29.97 13.36 29.38
N LEU A 633 -29.25 12.56 28.58
CA LEU A 633 -29.71 11.26 28.06
C LEU A 633 -29.87 10.18 29.13
N HIS A 634 -29.27 10.38 30.30
CA HIS A 634 -29.38 9.54 31.49
C HIS A 634 -30.41 10.06 32.51
N GLY A 635 -31.03 11.22 32.24
CA GLY A 635 -31.90 11.89 33.22
C GLY A 635 -31.14 12.50 34.40
N GLU A 636 -29.82 12.67 34.30
CA GLU A 636 -28.95 13.21 35.36
C GLU A 636 -28.78 14.74 35.28
N SER A 637 -29.34 15.41 34.27
CA SER A 637 -29.32 16.87 34.14
C SER A 637 -30.57 17.40 33.40
N SER A 638 -30.94 18.65 33.67
CA SER A 638 -32.12 19.31 33.09
C SER A 638 -31.95 19.50 31.58
N THR A 639 -32.82 18.86 30.79
CA THR A 639 -32.78 18.96 29.33
C THR A 639 -33.23 20.35 28.84
N GLU A 640 -34.20 20.97 29.53
CA GLU A 640 -34.72 22.29 29.17
C GLU A 640 -33.65 23.38 29.36
N ASP A 641 -32.98 23.38 30.51
CA ASP A 641 -31.93 24.37 30.81
C ASP A 641 -30.71 24.22 29.89
N MET A 642 -30.34 22.98 29.56
CA MET A 642 -29.26 22.68 28.62
C MET A 642 -29.59 23.22 27.22
N CYS A 643 -30.78 22.89 26.69
CA CYS A 643 -31.25 23.39 25.39
C CYS A 643 -31.29 24.92 25.34
N HIS A 644 -31.83 25.58 26.35
CA HIS A 644 -31.88 27.05 26.42
C HIS A 644 -30.49 27.69 26.50
N THR A 645 -29.55 27.07 27.24
CA THR A 645 -28.16 27.53 27.34
C THR A 645 -27.45 27.45 26.00
N LEU A 646 -27.62 26.35 25.26
CA LEU A 646 -27.00 26.13 23.96
C LEU A 646 -27.60 27.02 22.85
N GLU A 647 -28.93 27.23 22.87
CA GLU A 647 -29.61 28.17 21.97
C GLU A 647 -29.16 29.62 22.22
N SER A 648 -29.09 30.03 23.50
CA SER A 648 -28.61 31.36 23.89
C SER A 648 -27.15 31.60 23.51
N ALA A 649 -26.35 30.54 23.38
CA ALA A 649 -24.96 30.61 22.97
C ALA A 649 -24.77 30.73 21.44
N GLY A 650 -25.84 30.59 20.66
CA GLY A 650 -25.83 30.74 19.19
C GLY A 650 -25.55 29.45 18.42
N LEU A 651 -25.78 28.27 19.00
CA LEU A 651 -25.73 26.99 18.27
C LEU A 651 -27.01 26.80 17.46
N SER A 652 -26.88 26.44 16.19
CA SER A 652 -28.06 26.15 15.36
C SER A 652 -28.71 24.83 15.78
N PRO A 653 -30.05 24.71 15.70
CA PRO A 653 -30.74 23.46 16.00
C PRO A 653 -30.20 22.28 15.20
N GLN A 654 -29.80 22.49 13.94
CA GLN A 654 -29.27 21.44 13.08
C GLN A 654 -27.95 20.88 13.62
N LEU A 655 -27.08 21.75 14.14
CA LEU A 655 -25.81 21.34 14.73
C LEU A 655 -26.02 20.57 16.04
N LEU A 656 -27.00 21.01 16.85
CA LEU A 656 -27.38 20.32 18.09
C LEU A 656 -27.96 18.93 17.80
N LEU A 657 -28.81 18.80 16.78
CA LEU A 657 -29.33 17.52 16.33
C LEU A 657 -28.22 16.57 15.89
N SER A 658 -27.26 17.04 15.09
CA SER A 658 -26.11 16.24 14.68
C SER A 658 -25.25 15.77 15.86
N LEU A 659 -24.97 16.66 16.83
CA LEU A 659 -24.21 16.30 18.04
C LEU A 659 -24.97 15.27 18.87
N LEU A 660 -26.26 15.48 19.11
CA LEU A 660 -27.11 14.56 19.86
C LEU A 660 -27.12 13.16 19.22
N LEU A 661 -27.39 13.09 17.91
CA LEU A 661 -27.43 11.83 17.17
C LEU A 661 -26.07 11.15 17.13
N SER A 662 -24.96 11.90 17.03
CA SER A 662 -23.61 11.30 17.05
C SER A 662 -23.32 10.57 18.36
N VAL A 663 -23.76 11.12 19.50
CA VAL A 663 -23.60 10.49 20.82
C VAL A 663 -24.50 9.27 20.93
N TRP A 664 -25.76 9.42 20.55
CA TRP A 664 -26.74 8.33 20.62
C TRP A 664 -26.29 7.13 19.76
N LEU A 665 -25.91 7.38 18.51
CA LEU A 665 -25.53 6.33 17.57
C LEU A 665 -24.19 5.69 17.93
N SER A 666 -23.27 6.38 18.62
CA SER A 666 -21.95 5.82 18.98
C SER A 666 -21.95 4.97 20.25
N LYS A 667 -22.84 5.25 21.22
CA LYS A 667 -22.88 4.58 22.54
C LYS A 667 -24.01 3.57 22.71
N GLU A 668 -24.22 2.74 21.68
CA GLU A 668 -25.33 1.76 21.58
C GLU A 668 -25.47 0.85 22.81
N LYS A 669 -24.35 0.31 23.33
CA LYS A 669 -24.40 -0.65 24.45
C LYS A 669 -25.04 -0.06 25.70
N ASP A 670 -24.60 1.13 26.10
CA ASP A 670 -25.12 1.79 27.30
C ASP A 670 -26.60 2.18 27.14
N ILE A 671 -27.02 2.49 25.91
CA ILE A 671 -28.41 2.84 25.56
C ILE A 671 -29.32 1.62 25.61
N LEU A 672 -28.88 0.48 25.06
CA LEU A 672 -29.63 -0.78 25.09
C LEU A 672 -29.71 -1.39 26.49
N ASP A 673 -28.89 -0.95 27.45
CA ASP A 673 -28.97 -1.35 28.85
C ASP A 673 -29.98 -0.53 29.66
N LYS A 674 -30.32 0.69 29.22
CA LYS A 674 -31.19 1.62 29.96
C LYS A 674 -32.34 2.13 29.08
N PRO A 675 -33.52 1.48 29.11
CA PRO A 675 -34.66 1.89 28.28
C PRO A 675 -35.16 3.31 28.58
N GLN A 676 -34.92 3.83 29.79
CA GLN A 676 -35.26 5.21 30.17
C GLN A 676 -34.59 6.27 29.28
N SER A 677 -33.42 5.96 28.68
CA SER A 677 -32.73 6.87 27.76
C SER A 677 -33.55 7.18 26.50
N VAL A 678 -34.47 6.29 26.09
CA VAL A 678 -35.39 6.52 24.97
C VAL A 678 -36.35 7.68 25.28
N CYS A 679 -36.86 7.74 26.51
CA CYS A 679 -37.72 8.84 26.96
C CYS A 679 -36.95 10.16 27.02
N CYS A 680 -35.70 10.15 27.51
CA CYS A 680 -34.84 11.33 27.53
C CYS A 680 -34.55 11.84 26.11
N LEU A 681 -34.28 10.95 25.15
CA LEU A 681 -34.09 11.30 23.75
C LEU A 681 -35.36 11.94 23.15
N HIS A 682 -36.53 11.37 23.42
CA HIS A 682 -37.80 11.92 22.96
C HIS A 682 -38.01 13.35 23.47
N THR A 683 -37.76 13.59 24.76
CA THR A 683 -37.85 14.93 25.37
C THR A 683 -36.88 15.91 24.73
N MET A 684 -35.62 15.51 24.52
CA MET A 684 -34.62 16.32 23.82
C MET A 684 -35.04 16.69 22.40
N LEU A 685 -35.45 15.70 21.60
CA LEU A 685 -35.86 15.93 20.22
C LEU A 685 -37.12 16.80 20.14
N SER A 686 -38.06 16.64 21.08
CA SER A 686 -39.26 17.50 21.18
C SER A 686 -38.91 18.96 21.51
N LEU A 687 -37.88 19.19 22.33
CA LEU A 687 -37.42 20.55 22.66
C LEU A 687 -36.59 21.17 21.53
N LEU A 688 -35.65 20.42 20.94
CA LEU A 688 -34.83 20.88 19.82
C LEU A 688 -35.67 21.22 18.59
N SER A 689 -36.72 20.44 18.31
CA SER A 689 -37.62 20.70 17.18
C SER A 689 -38.53 21.92 17.36
N LYS A 690 -38.67 22.43 18.59
CA LYS A 690 -39.39 23.68 18.92
C LYS A 690 -38.50 24.93 18.89
N MET A 691 -37.18 24.78 18.76
CA MET A 691 -36.26 25.92 18.68
C MET A 691 -36.50 26.73 17.39
N LYS A 692 -36.22 28.03 17.48
CA LYS A 692 -36.39 28.95 16.33
C LYS A 692 -35.49 28.49 15.18
N VAL A 693 -36.01 28.41 13.94
CA VAL A 693 -35.28 27.95 12.73
C VAL A 693 -35.08 26.41 12.65
N ALA A 694 -35.59 25.61 13.59
CA ALA A 694 -35.54 24.14 13.49
C ALA A 694 -36.51 23.59 12.42
N ILE A 695 -37.78 24.01 12.48
CA ILE A 695 -38.84 23.70 11.50
C ILE A 695 -39.48 25.03 11.10
N ASP A 696 -39.43 25.40 9.82
CA ASP A 696 -40.08 26.62 9.33
C ASP A 696 -41.60 26.47 9.41
N GLU A 697 -42.30 27.38 10.11
CA GLU A 697 -43.76 27.37 10.21
C GLU A 697 -44.46 27.51 8.85
N THR A 698 -43.74 27.95 7.82
CA THR A 698 -44.20 28.05 6.43
C THR A 698 -43.95 26.79 5.58
N TRP A 699 -43.35 25.74 6.15
CA TRP A 699 -43.02 24.51 5.41
C TRP A 699 -44.27 23.80 4.88
N ASP A 700 -44.22 23.39 3.60
CA ASP A 700 -45.31 22.67 2.96
C ASP A 700 -45.38 21.23 3.48
N SER A 701 -46.53 20.87 4.06
CA SER A 701 -46.83 19.52 4.57
C SER A 701 -46.76 18.42 3.51
N GLN A 702 -46.76 18.77 2.21
CA GLN A 702 -46.57 17.81 1.11
C GLN A 702 -45.09 17.60 0.72
N SER A 703 -44.16 18.33 1.31
CA SER A 703 -42.72 18.29 0.99
C SER A 703 -41.89 17.70 2.12
N VAL A 704 -40.79 17.00 1.78
CA VAL A 704 -39.91 16.32 2.74
C VAL A 704 -39.16 17.34 3.62
N SER A 705 -39.40 17.32 4.92
CA SER A 705 -38.73 18.21 5.88
C SER A 705 -37.20 17.98 5.90
N PRO A 706 -36.37 19.02 5.67
CA PRO A 706 -34.91 18.93 5.75
C PRO A 706 -34.42 18.55 7.15
N TRP A 707 -35.15 18.96 8.18
CA TRP A 707 -34.88 18.63 9.59
C TRP A 707 -34.98 17.12 9.83
N TRP A 708 -36.10 16.51 9.45
CA TRP A 708 -36.30 15.07 9.58
C TRP A 708 -35.41 14.29 8.62
N GLN A 709 -35.11 14.84 7.44
CA GLN A 709 -34.17 14.24 6.50
C GLN A 709 -32.77 14.13 7.10
N GLN A 710 -32.28 15.15 7.82
CA GLN A 710 -31.00 15.09 8.51
C GLN A 710 -30.93 13.92 9.50
N MET A 711 -31.98 13.74 10.30
CA MET A 711 -32.08 12.64 11.26
C MET A 711 -32.17 11.27 10.57
N ARG A 712 -32.99 11.14 9.53
CA ARG A 712 -33.07 9.91 8.73
C ARG A 712 -31.73 9.55 8.11
N MET A 713 -31.02 10.52 7.53
CA MET A 713 -29.69 10.29 6.95
C MET A 713 -28.67 9.81 7.99
N ALA A 714 -28.70 10.35 9.21
CA ALA A 714 -27.85 9.88 10.29
C ALA A 714 -28.15 8.42 10.67
N CYS A 715 -29.43 8.04 10.74
CA CYS A 715 -29.85 6.66 11.02
C CYS A 715 -29.48 5.71 9.88
N ILE A 716 -29.65 6.13 8.62
CA ILE A 716 -29.28 5.35 7.41
C ILE A 716 -27.78 5.04 7.37
N GLN A 717 -26.95 5.98 7.83
CA GLN A 717 -25.49 5.85 7.85
C GLN A 717 -24.96 5.05 9.04
N ALA A 718 -25.73 4.92 10.12
CA ALA A 718 -25.29 4.31 11.35
C ALA A 718 -25.04 2.80 11.22
N GLU A 719 -23.91 2.34 11.73
CA GLU A 719 -23.57 0.90 11.80
C GLU A 719 -24.10 0.22 13.07
N ASN A 720 -24.51 1.01 14.05
CA ASN A 720 -25.09 0.55 15.31
C ASN A 720 -26.61 0.50 15.16
N ASN A 721 -27.08 -0.63 14.62
CA ASN A 721 -28.45 -0.82 14.14
C ASN A 721 -29.51 -0.70 15.24
N GLY A 722 -29.23 -1.14 16.46
CA GLY A 722 -30.17 -1.05 17.58
C GLY A 722 -30.38 0.40 18.02
N ALA A 723 -29.30 1.17 18.14
CA ALA A 723 -29.39 2.60 18.44
C ALA A 723 -30.10 3.38 17.32
N ALA A 724 -29.81 3.06 16.05
CA ALA A 724 -30.43 3.69 14.89
C ALA A 724 -31.94 3.42 14.82
N LEU A 725 -32.37 2.17 15.06
CA LEU A 725 -33.79 1.78 15.08
C LEU A 725 -34.56 2.53 16.18
N LEU A 726 -34.03 2.56 17.41
CA LEU A 726 -34.65 3.30 18.51
C LEU A 726 -34.73 4.81 18.22
N SER A 727 -33.66 5.40 17.68
CA SER A 727 -33.66 6.80 17.26
C SER A 727 -34.72 7.07 16.20
N ALA A 728 -34.87 6.19 15.20
CA ALA A 728 -35.89 6.34 14.16
C ALA A 728 -37.32 6.23 14.70
N HIS A 729 -37.61 5.32 15.65
CA HIS A 729 -38.92 5.25 16.30
C HIS A 729 -39.23 6.53 17.09
N VAL A 730 -38.25 7.05 17.85
CA VAL A 730 -38.42 8.31 18.58
C VAL A 730 -38.64 9.48 17.61
N GLY A 731 -37.82 9.58 16.55
CA GLY A 731 -37.95 10.62 15.53
C GLY A 731 -39.30 10.60 14.83
N HIS A 732 -39.78 9.41 14.45
CA HIS A 732 -41.10 9.21 13.84
C HIS A 732 -42.23 9.64 14.80
N SER A 733 -42.16 9.27 16.08
CA SER A 733 -43.16 9.69 17.07
C SER A 733 -43.20 11.21 17.27
N VAL A 734 -42.05 11.85 17.44
CA VAL A 734 -41.97 13.32 17.62
C VAL A 734 -42.44 14.04 16.36
N ALA A 735 -42.07 13.56 15.17
CA ALA A 735 -42.54 14.11 13.89
C ALA A 735 -44.07 14.03 13.76
N ALA A 736 -44.66 12.89 14.11
CA ALA A 736 -46.10 12.69 14.07
C ALA A 736 -46.85 13.54 15.12
N GLN A 737 -46.29 13.73 16.31
CA GLN A 737 -46.84 14.66 17.32
C GLN A 737 -46.85 16.11 16.82
N LEU A 738 -45.77 16.56 16.20
CA LEU A 738 -45.67 17.93 15.67
C LEU A 738 -46.61 18.16 14.48
N SER A 739 -46.73 17.18 13.57
CA SER A 739 -47.67 17.25 12.46
C SER A 739 -49.12 17.39 12.96
N ASN A 740 -49.53 16.57 13.93
CA ASN A 740 -50.87 16.62 14.52
C ASN A 740 -51.16 17.98 15.18
N ASN A 741 -50.20 18.51 15.94
CA ASN A 741 -50.33 19.82 16.60
C ASN A 741 -50.43 20.98 15.57
N MET A 742 -49.74 20.88 14.43
CA MET A 742 -49.79 21.88 13.36
C MET A 742 -51.12 21.82 12.59
N THR A 743 -51.66 20.62 12.35
CA THR A 743 -53.00 20.45 11.77
C THR A 743 -54.09 20.98 12.70
N GLU A 744 -54.01 20.74 14.02
CA GLU A 744 -54.95 21.27 15.01
C GLU A 744 -54.92 22.80 15.09
N LYS A 745 -53.73 23.43 15.07
CA LYS A 745 -53.59 24.89 15.05
C LYS A 745 -54.15 25.53 13.77
N LYS A 746 -53.93 24.93 12.60
CA LYS A 746 -54.51 25.39 11.32
C LYS A 746 -56.03 25.21 11.30
N PHE A 747 -56.56 24.12 11.83
CA PHE A 747 -58.01 23.88 11.94
C PHE A 747 -58.69 24.88 12.88
N SER A 748 -58.06 25.17 14.03
CA SER A 748 -58.55 26.13 15.03
C SER A 748 -58.61 27.57 14.52
N GLN A 749 -57.76 27.94 13.55
CA GLN A 749 -57.78 29.27 12.92
C GLN A 749 -58.80 29.40 11.78
N THR A 750 -59.35 28.28 11.26
CA THR A 750 -60.20 28.31 10.07
C THR A 750 -61.70 28.19 10.38
N VAL A 751 -62.10 27.80 11.59
CA VAL A 751 -63.51 27.61 11.97
C VAL A 751 -63.90 28.50 13.17
N LEU A 752 -64.27 29.75 12.88
CA LEU A 752 -65.16 30.54 13.75
C LEU A 752 -66.58 30.42 13.21
N GLY A 753 -67.26 29.32 13.56
CA GLY A 753 -68.69 29.16 13.31
C GLY A 753 -69.14 27.72 13.06
N THR A 754 -70.04 27.26 13.94
CA THR A 754 -70.91 26.05 13.88
C THR A 754 -70.30 24.66 14.12
N ASP A 755 -70.77 24.07 15.23
CA ASP A 755 -70.82 22.67 15.67
C ASP A 755 -69.75 21.69 15.13
N SER A 756 -68.70 21.50 15.92
CA SER A 756 -67.57 20.61 15.65
C SER A 756 -67.62 19.32 16.51
N GLU A 757 -68.76 18.63 16.53
CA GLU A 757 -68.89 17.32 17.21
C GLU A 757 -69.35 16.19 16.27
N ALA A 758 -69.35 16.38 14.94
CA ALA A 758 -69.87 15.38 13.99
C ALA A 758 -69.01 15.07 12.76
N LEU A 759 -67.72 15.46 12.73
CA LEU A 759 -66.84 15.20 11.56
C LEU A 759 -65.43 14.66 11.92
N THR A 760 -65.27 14.00 13.06
CA THR A 760 -64.05 13.24 13.37
C THR A 760 -64.19 11.79 12.91
N ASP A 761 -64.27 11.57 11.59
CA ASP A 761 -64.09 10.24 11.00
C ASP A 761 -62.94 10.29 9.99
N SER A 762 -61.81 9.75 10.45
CA SER A 762 -60.72 9.10 9.70
C SER A 762 -60.36 9.62 8.30
N TRP A 763 -59.71 10.78 8.20
CA TRP A 763 -58.80 11.05 7.08
C TRP A 763 -57.40 11.26 7.63
N GLU A 764 -56.59 10.19 7.69
CA GLU A 764 -55.15 10.34 7.90
C GLU A 764 -54.56 11.06 6.69
N ALA A 765 -54.07 12.29 6.89
CA ALA A 765 -53.31 12.99 5.86
C ALA A 765 -52.00 12.24 5.63
N LEU A 766 -51.92 11.42 4.57
CA LEU A 766 -50.69 10.77 4.14
C LEU A 766 -49.66 11.85 3.76
N SER A 767 -48.67 12.06 4.63
CA SER A 767 -47.52 12.92 4.34
C SER A 767 -46.39 12.09 3.76
N LEU A 768 -45.65 12.65 2.82
CA LEU A 768 -44.48 11.99 2.24
C LEU A 768 -43.41 11.69 3.31
N ASP A 769 -43.30 12.53 4.35
CA ASP A 769 -42.43 12.28 5.50
C ASP A 769 -42.84 11.03 6.29
N THR A 770 -44.14 10.77 6.48
CA THR A 770 -44.64 9.57 7.18
C THR A 770 -44.23 8.29 6.45
N GLU A 771 -44.34 8.27 5.12
CA GLU A 771 -43.95 7.11 4.32
C GLU A 771 -42.43 6.90 4.32
N TYR A 772 -41.63 7.97 4.27
CA TYR A 772 -40.17 7.85 4.44
C TYR A 772 -39.75 7.34 5.82
N TRP A 773 -40.49 7.69 6.88
CA TRP A 773 -40.25 7.12 8.22
C TRP A 773 -40.61 5.64 8.28
N LYS A 774 -41.76 5.22 7.74
CA LYS A 774 -42.16 3.81 7.67
C LYS A 774 -41.15 2.98 6.88
N LEU A 775 -40.70 3.47 5.73
CA LEU A 775 -39.67 2.83 4.92
C LEU A 775 -38.36 2.68 5.69
N LEU A 776 -37.90 3.75 6.35
CA LEU A 776 -36.66 3.70 7.14
C LEU A 776 -36.77 2.72 8.32
N LEU A 777 -37.89 2.72 9.03
CA LEU A 777 -38.11 1.78 10.14
C LEU A 777 -38.05 0.34 9.65
N LYS A 778 -38.69 0.04 8.52
CA LYS A 778 -38.64 -1.27 7.87
C LYS A 778 -37.21 -1.65 7.49
N GLN A 779 -36.47 -0.77 6.83
CA GLN A 779 -35.08 -0.99 6.44
C GLN A 779 -34.14 -1.19 7.64
N LEU A 780 -34.35 -0.46 8.75
CA LEU A 780 -33.56 -0.61 9.97
C LEU A 780 -33.88 -1.91 10.72
N GLU A 781 -35.14 -2.35 10.74
CA GLU A 781 -35.54 -3.65 11.28
C GLU A 781 -34.89 -4.79 10.48
N ASP A 782 -34.99 -4.73 9.15
CA ASP A 782 -34.36 -5.68 8.23
C ASP A 782 -32.83 -5.73 8.43
N CYS A 783 -32.18 -4.57 8.54
CA CYS A 783 -30.75 -4.45 8.79
C CYS A 783 -30.35 -4.98 10.18
N LEU A 784 -31.17 -4.77 11.21
CA LEU A 784 -30.95 -5.32 12.56
C LEU A 784 -31.03 -6.86 12.56
N ILE A 785 -32.03 -7.45 11.89
CA ILE A 785 -32.19 -8.90 11.77
C ILE A 785 -30.97 -9.50 11.05
N LEU A 786 -30.59 -8.90 9.92
CA LEU A 786 -29.42 -9.34 9.15
C LEU A 786 -28.13 -9.22 9.97
N GLN A 787 -27.90 -8.08 10.65
CA GLN A 787 -26.72 -7.89 11.50
C GLN A 787 -26.70 -8.89 12.67
N THR A 788 -27.87 -9.24 13.23
CA THR A 788 -27.99 -10.27 14.29
C THR A 788 -27.58 -11.64 13.76
N LEU A 789 -28.02 -12.02 12.56
CA LEU A 789 -27.58 -13.25 11.90
C LEU A 789 -26.05 -13.26 11.70
N LEU A 790 -25.48 -12.16 11.19
CA LEU A 790 -24.03 -12.06 10.95
C LEU A 790 -23.19 -12.09 12.24
N HIS A 791 -23.75 -11.67 13.37
CA HIS A 791 -23.09 -11.75 14.69
C HIS A 791 -23.16 -13.14 15.32
N SER A 792 -24.13 -13.97 14.93
CA SER A 792 -24.28 -15.32 15.46
C SER A 792 -23.06 -16.20 15.18
N LYS A 793 -22.67 -17.03 16.16
CA LYS A 793 -21.54 -17.96 16.07
C LYS A 793 -22.02 -19.40 16.23
N GLY A 794 -21.56 -20.29 15.34
CA GLY A 794 -21.80 -21.72 15.49
C GLY A 794 -21.05 -22.33 16.68
N SER A 795 -21.69 -23.30 17.35
CA SER A 795 -21.11 -24.12 18.44
C SER A 795 -19.81 -24.84 18.02
N SER A 796 -19.64 -25.10 16.72
CA SER A 796 -18.57 -25.93 16.13
C SER A 796 -17.16 -25.32 16.16
N THR A 797 -17.00 -24.05 16.56
CA THR A 797 -15.69 -23.36 16.57
C THR A 797 -14.69 -23.85 17.62
N ARG A 798 -15.02 -24.89 18.41
CA ARG A 798 -14.07 -25.45 19.40
C ARG A 798 -13.04 -26.42 18.81
N ASN A 799 -13.26 -27.04 17.64
CA ASN A 799 -12.42 -28.16 17.18
C ASN A 799 -11.84 -28.07 15.74
N SER A 800 -12.18 -27.07 14.92
CA SER A 800 -11.55 -26.95 13.60
C SER A 800 -10.28 -26.09 13.68
N LYS A 801 -9.11 -26.71 13.46
CA LYS A 801 -7.82 -26.02 13.25
C LYS A 801 -7.79 -25.33 11.88
N VAL A 802 -8.86 -24.66 11.47
CA VAL A 802 -8.82 -23.78 10.31
C VAL A 802 -7.98 -22.58 10.71
N SER A 803 -6.86 -22.41 10.03
CA SER A 803 -5.96 -21.28 10.17
C SER A 803 -6.76 -19.98 10.22
N SER A 804 -6.94 -19.43 11.42
CA SER A 804 -7.73 -18.23 11.71
C SER A 804 -7.04 -16.94 11.23
N LEU A 805 -6.19 -17.04 10.20
CA LEU A 805 -5.22 -16.01 9.85
C LEU A 805 -5.64 -15.10 8.69
N GLN A 806 -6.74 -15.34 7.96
CA GLN A 806 -7.01 -14.57 6.73
C GLN A 806 -8.47 -14.19 6.41
N ALA A 807 -9.48 -14.60 7.20
CA ALA A 807 -10.84 -14.14 6.93
C ALA A 807 -11.01 -12.68 7.36
N GLU A 808 -11.33 -11.80 6.41
CA GLU A 808 -11.69 -10.40 6.68
C GLU A 808 -12.81 -10.33 7.74
N PRO A 809 -12.79 -9.31 8.63
CA PRO A 809 -13.89 -9.14 9.58
C PRO A 809 -15.19 -8.94 8.81
N LEU A 810 -16.25 -9.64 9.22
CA LEU A 810 -17.58 -9.48 8.62
C LEU A 810 -17.96 -7.99 8.61
N PRO A 811 -18.52 -7.49 7.51
CA PRO A 811 -18.86 -6.09 7.37
C PRO A 811 -19.89 -5.70 8.44
N LYS A 812 -19.69 -4.53 9.04
CA LYS A 812 -20.77 -3.88 9.79
C LYS A 812 -21.74 -3.27 8.78
N LEU A 813 -23.00 -3.66 8.89
CA LEU A 813 -24.07 -3.22 8.01
C LEU A 813 -24.68 -1.91 8.50
N SER A 814 -25.10 -1.12 7.52
CA SER A 814 -26.01 0.01 7.67
C SER A 814 -26.94 0.01 6.46
N VAL A 815 -28.09 0.66 6.57
CA VAL A 815 -29.04 0.79 5.45
C VAL A 815 -28.32 1.38 4.23
N LYS A 816 -27.46 2.38 4.43
CA LYS A 816 -26.64 2.95 3.35
C LYS A 816 -25.79 1.91 2.64
N LYS A 817 -25.05 1.09 3.38
CA LYS A 817 -24.16 0.07 2.81
C LYS A 817 -24.93 -1.01 2.04
N LEU A 818 -26.11 -1.36 2.51
CA LEU A 818 -26.98 -2.32 1.81
C LEU A 818 -27.54 -1.70 0.53
N LEU A 819 -27.97 -0.44 0.54
CA LEU A 819 -28.40 0.30 -0.65
C LEU A 819 -27.28 0.47 -1.68
N GLU A 820 -26.05 0.75 -1.22
CA GLU A 820 -24.85 0.88 -2.07
C GLU A 820 -24.30 -0.48 -2.55
N GLY A 821 -24.75 -1.58 -1.94
CA GLY A 821 -24.27 -2.94 -2.19
C GLY A 821 -24.80 -3.59 -3.47
N GLY A 822 -25.76 -2.95 -4.16
CA GLY A 822 -26.42 -3.54 -5.32
C GLY A 822 -27.36 -4.68 -4.94
N LYS A 823 -28.08 -5.25 -5.92
CA LYS A 823 -29.07 -6.32 -5.66
C LYS A 823 -28.47 -7.59 -5.04
N GLY A 824 -27.15 -7.80 -5.20
CA GLY A 824 -26.43 -8.91 -4.60
C GLY A 824 -25.88 -8.64 -3.19
N GLY A 825 -25.98 -7.41 -2.66
CA GLY A 825 -25.28 -7.01 -1.44
C GLY A 825 -25.70 -7.79 -0.18
N ILE A 826 -26.99 -8.13 -0.06
CA ILE A 826 -27.52 -8.94 1.04
C ILE A 826 -27.02 -10.38 0.93
N ALA A 827 -27.17 -11.00 -0.25
CA ALA A 827 -26.71 -12.36 -0.52
C ALA A 827 -25.19 -12.52 -0.29
N ASP A 828 -24.39 -11.54 -0.74
CA ASP A 828 -22.95 -11.47 -0.53
C ASP A 828 -22.58 -11.40 0.96
N SER A 829 -23.30 -10.59 1.74
CA SER A 829 -23.08 -10.47 3.19
C SER A 829 -23.35 -11.79 3.91
N VAL A 830 -24.44 -12.49 3.55
CA VAL A 830 -24.77 -13.81 4.11
C VAL A 830 -23.78 -14.89 3.63
N ALA A 831 -23.37 -14.88 2.37
CA ALA A 831 -22.38 -15.81 1.81
C ALA A 831 -21.03 -15.72 2.55
N LYS A 832 -20.55 -14.51 2.87
CA LYS A 832 -19.35 -14.29 3.67
C LYS A 832 -19.48 -14.83 5.10
N TRP A 833 -20.67 -14.73 5.69
CA TRP A 833 -20.94 -15.33 6.99
C TRP A 833 -20.99 -16.86 6.92
N ILE A 834 -21.66 -17.43 5.91
CA ILE A 834 -21.69 -18.89 5.65
C ILE A 834 -20.27 -19.45 5.51
N PHE A 835 -19.42 -18.79 4.70
CA PHE A 835 -18.01 -19.15 4.56
C PHE A 835 -17.27 -19.14 5.90
N LYS A 836 -17.49 -18.10 6.72
CA LYS A 836 -16.82 -17.97 8.02
C LYS A 836 -17.24 -19.05 9.02
N GLN A 837 -18.47 -19.55 8.94
CA GLN A 837 -18.96 -20.65 9.78
C GLN A 837 -18.69 -22.05 9.18
N ASP A 838 -18.25 -22.14 7.91
CA ASP A 838 -17.98 -23.37 7.14
C ASP A 838 -19.19 -24.33 7.07
N PHE A 839 -20.39 -23.78 6.83
CA PHE A 839 -21.61 -24.59 6.70
C PHE A 839 -21.64 -25.38 5.39
N SER A 840 -22.22 -26.60 5.45
CA SER A 840 -22.51 -27.41 4.28
C SER A 840 -23.67 -26.80 3.47
N PRO A 841 -23.71 -26.96 2.12
CA PRO A 841 -24.82 -26.47 1.31
C PRO A 841 -26.20 -27.01 1.71
N GLU A 842 -26.26 -28.21 2.32
CA GLU A 842 -27.50 -28.88 2.72
C GLU A 842 -28.20 -28.18 3.89
N VAL A 843 -27.44 -27.55 4.80
CA VAL A 843 -27.98 -26.80 5.95
C VAL A 843 -28.89 -25.65 5.50
N LEU A 844 -28.57 -25.00 4.38
CA LEU A 844 -29.36 -23.89 3.84
C LEU A 844 -30.74 -24.35 3.34
N LYS A 845 -30.82 -25.57 2.79
CA LYS A 845 -32.10 -26.15 2.35
C LYS A 845 -32.98 -26.55 3.53
N LEU A 846 -32.39 -27.05 4.62
CA LEU A 846 -33.15 -27.45 5.82
C LEU A 846 -33.88 -26.27 6.47
N ALA A 847 -33.24 -25.11 6.54
CA ALA A 847 -33.85 -23.90 7.10
C ALA A 847 -34.98 -23.30 6.22
N ASN A 848 -35.03 -23.64 4.92
CA ASN A 848 -36.06 -23.14 3.99
C ASN A 848 -37.29 -24.06 3.88
N LYS A 849 -37.18 -25.36 4.22
CA LYS A 849 -38.20 -26.40 3.96
C LYS A 849 -39.49 -26.31 4.79
N GLU A 850 -39.56 -25.55 5.88
CA GLU A 850 -40.81 -25.40 6.65
C GLU A 850 -41.82 -24.42 6.03
N ARG A 851 -41.46 -23.69 4.95
CA ARG A 851 -42.40 -22.85 4.19
C ARG A 851 -43.46 -23.63 3.41
N ASP A 852 -43.13 -24.82 2.94
CA ASP A 852 -43.98 -25.57 2.00
C ASP A 852 -45.17 -26.28 2.68
N VAL A 853 -45.35 -26.14 4.00
CA VAL A 853 -46.40 -26.86 4.76
C VAL A 853 -47.72 -26.07 4.86
N GLU A 854 -47.77 -24.80 4.46
CA GLU A 854 -48.97 -23.96 4.62
C GLU A 854 -49.88 -23.79 3.37
N ASN A 855 -49.63 -24.48 2.24
CA ASN A 855 -50.55 -24.50 1.09
C ASN A 855 -51.22 -25.87 0.90
N PRO A 856 -52.54 -26.04 1.20
CA PRO A 856 -53.23 -27.33 1.10
C PRO A 856 -53.61 -27.78 -0.33
N ASP A 857 -53.44 -26.95 -1.35
CA ASP A 857 -54.08 -27.14 -2.67
C ASP A 857 -53.09 -27.20 -3.85
N GLU A 858 -52.16 -28.16 -3.89
CA GLU A 858 -51.57 -28.62 -5.17
C GLU A 858 -51.32 -30.15 -5.17
N PRO A 859 -51.63 -30.87 -6.28
CA PRO A 859 -51.44 -32.30 -6.37
C PRO A 859 -49.97 -32.66 -6.58
N LYS A 860 -49.47 -33.60 -5.79
CA LYS A 860 -48.13 -34.18 -5.89
C LYS A 860 -47.97 -34.97 -7.19
N GLU A 861 -47.24 -34.45 -8.16
CA GLU A 861 -46.65 -35.25 -9.25
C GLU A 861 -45.19 -35.59 -8.93
N GLY A 862 -44.90 -36.89 -8.98
CA GLY A 862 -43.67 -37.47 -8.48
C GLY A 862 -42.49 -37.32 -9.43
N ILE A 863 -41.35 -36.95 -8.87
CA ILE A 863 -40.04 -37.37 -9.35
C ILE A 863 -39.26 -37.93 -8.16
N ASN A 864 -39.10 -39.25 -8.15
CA ASN A 864 -38.16 -39.96 -7.29
C ASN A 864 -36.74 -39.51 -7.61
N ARG A 865 -36.06 -38.81 -6.70
CA ARG A 865 -34.59 -38.77 -6.64
C ARG A 865 -34.12 -39.00 -5.21
N GLY A 866 -33.37 -40.10 -5.07
CA GLY A 866 -32.61 -40.61 -3.92
C GLY A 866 -32.70 -39.87 -2.59
N PHE A 867 -33.27 -40.55 -1.60
CA PHE A 867 -32.97 -40.32 -0.19
C PHE A 867 -31.46 -40.50 0.03
N PHE A 868 -30.73 -39.42 0.31
CA PHE A 868 -29.42 -39.50 0.94
C PHE A 868 -29.63 -39.53 2.45
N GLU A 869 -29.15 -40.61 3.09
CA GLU A 869 -29.10 -40.74 4.55
C GLU A 869 -28.34 -39.55 5.15
N VAL A 870 -29.03 -38.73 5.94
CA VAL A 870 -28.42 -37.62 6.67
C VAL A 870 -27.62 -38.22 7.83
N SER A 871 -26.31 -37.96 7.86
CA SER A 871 -25.45 -38.29 8.99
C SER A 871 -25.89 -37.49 10.23
N GLU A 872 -26.06 -38.16 11.37
CA GLU A 872 -26.54 -37.63 12.68
C GLU A 872 -25.66 -36.51 13.30
N VAL A 873 -24.78 -35.86 12.53
CA VAL A 873 -23.74 -34.94 13.03
C VAL A 873 -24.17 -33.45 13.00
N GLU A 874 -25.29 -33.08 12.36
CA GLU A 874 -25.69 -31.67 12.16
C GLU A 874 -26.64 -31.06 13.23
N THR A 875 -26.92 -31.74 14.35
CA THR A 875 -27.90 -31.31 15.37
C THR A 875 -27.41 -30.29 16.44
N ASP A 876 -26.25 -29.63 16.27
CA ASP A 876 -25.69 -28.68 17.27
C ASP A 876 -25.58 -27.22 16.77
N LEU A 877 -26.58 -26.73 16.03
CA LEU A 877 -26.57 -25.39 15.39
C LEU A 877 -27.18 -24.24 16.23
N GLY A 878 -27.68 -24.50 17.44
CA GLY A 878 -28.17 -23.45 18.35
C GLY A 878 -29.29 -22.58 17.76
N ALA A 879 -29.24 -21.25 17.95
CA ALA A 879 -30.24 -20.28 17.50
C ALA A 879 -30.12 -19.87 16.00
N ILE A 880 -29.18 -20.48 15.27
CA ILE A 880 -28.85 -20.11 13.88
C ILE A 880 -29.96 -20.46 12.89
N PRO A 881 -30.60 -21.65 12.94
CA PRO A 881 -31.69 -21.98 12.02
C PRO A 881 -32.86 -21.00 12.15
N ASP A 882 -33.21 -20.60 13.37
CA ASP A 882 -34.28 -19.61 13.62
C ASP A 882 -33.94 -18.22 13.07
N LEU A 883 -32.68 -17.77 13.21
CA LEU A 883 -32.22 -16.49 12.64
C LEU A 883 -32.20 -16.53 11.11
N LEU A 884 -31.78 -17.65 10.53
CA LEU A 884 -31.73 -17.82 9.08
C LEU A 884 -33.14 -17.88 8.48
N ARG A 885 -34.10 -18.54 9.17
CA ARG A 885 -35.53 -18.51 8.79
C ARG A 885 -36.08 -17.09 8.79
N LEU A 886 -35.83 -16.32 9.85
CA LEU A 886 -36.25 -14.91 9.93
C LEU A 886 -35.62 -14.08 8.81
N ALA A 887 -34.35 -14.30 8.47
CA ALA A 887 -33.70 -13.62 7.36
C ALA A 887 -34.33 -13.99 6.00
N TYR A 888 -34.65 -15.27 5.76
CA TYR A 888 -35.37 -15.66 4.56
C TYR A 888 -36.73 -14.98 4.46
N GLU A 889 -37.48 -14.86 5.56
CA GLU A 889 -38.79 -14.19 5.60
C GLU A 889 -38.71 -12.71 5.25
N GLN A 890 -37.65 -12.02 5.70
CA GLN A 890 -37.46 -10.60 5.38
C GLN A 890 -36.86 -10.35 4.00
N PHE A 891 -36.06 -11.28 3.48
CA PHE A 891 -35.33 -11.14 2.21
C PHE A 891 -35.61 -12.30 1.23
N PRO A 892 -36.86 -12.49 0.79
CA PRO A 892 -37.25 -13.64 -0.03
C PRO A 892 -36.63 -13.65 -1.43
N CYS A 893 -36.29 -12.48 -2.00
CA CYS A 893 -35.70 -12.38 -3.34
C CYS A 893 -34.17 -12.44 -3.24
N SER A 894 -33.60 -11.65 -2.34
CA SER A 894 -32.15 -11.54 -2.14
C SER A 894 -31.54 -12.82 -1.55
N LEU A 895 -32.30 -13.60 -0.76
CA LEU A 895 -31.86 -14.88 -0.20
C LEU A 895 -32.56 -16.09 -0.82
N GLU A 896 -33.08 -15.96 -2.04
CA GLU A 896 -33.50 -17.11 -2.83
C GLU A 896 -32.34 -18.14 -2.92
N LEU A 897 -32.65 -19.43 -2.84
CA LEU A 897 -31.62 -20.48 -2.71
C LEU A 897 -30.59 -20.45 -3.85
N ASP A 898 -31.02 -20.26 -5.10
CA ASP A 898 -30.12 -20.18 -6.24
C ASP A 898 -29.22 -18.94 -6.18
N VAL A 899 -29.78 -17.80 -5.75
CA VAL A 899 -29.03 -16.54 -5.56
C VAL A 899 -28.00 -16.71 -4.44
N LEU A 900 -28.40 -17.28 -3.31
CA LEU A 900 -27.52 -17.50 -2.17
C LEU A 900 -26.42 -18.52 -2.48
N HIS A 901 -26.74 -19.63 -3.13
CA HIS A 901 -25.75 -20.63 -3.55
C HIS A 901 -24.78 -20.07 -4.60
N ALA A 902 -25.24 -19.22 -5.53
CA ALA A 902 -24.36 -18.52 -6.46
C ALA A 902 -23.35 -17.61 -5.74
N HIS A 903 -23.80 -16.83 -4.75
CA HIS A 903 -22.90 -15.97 -3.97
C HIS A 903 -21.96 -16.78 -3.07
N CYS A 904 -22.43 -17.87 -2.45
CA CYS A 904 -21.57 -18.78 -1.68
C CYS A 904 -20.51 -19.42 -2.59
N CYS A 905 -20.91 -19.95 -3.75
CA CYS A 905 -20.02 -20.52 -4.75
C CYS A 905 -18.91 -19.51 -5.12
N TRP A 906 -19.29 -18.26 -5.41
CA TRP A 906 -18.36 -17.19 -5.76
C TRP A 906 -17.41 -16.83 -4.61
N GLU A 907 -17.92 -16.68 -3.39
CA GLU A 907 -17.11 -16.36 -2.21
C GLU A 907 -16.08 -17.45 -1.94
N TYR A 908 -16.47 -18.73 -1.93
CA TYR A 908 -15.55 -19.84 -1.71
C TYR A 908 -14.43 -19.92 -2.77
N VAL A 909 -14.72 -19.66 -4.06
CA VAL A 909 -13.66 -19.66 -5.11
C VAL A 909 -12.75 -18.43 -5.00
N VAL A 910 -13.27 -17.28 -4.58
CA VAL A 910 -12.46 -16.07 -4.31
C VAL A 910 -11.49 -16.34 -3.14
N GLN A 911 -11.95 -16.98 -2.07
CA GLN A 911 -11.13 -17.33 -0.92
C GLN A 911 -10.09 -18.42 -1.26
N TRP A 912 -10.46 -19.43 -2.05
CA TRP A 912 -9.48 -20.38 -2.61
C TRP A 912 -8.45 -19.69 -3.51
N ASN A 913 -8.84 -18.68 -4.30
CA ASN A 913 -7.89 -17.97 -5.13
C ASN A 913 -6.87 -17.17 -4.31
N LYS A 914 -7.27 -16.64 -3.14
CA LYS A 914 -6.40 -15.99 -2.15
C LYS A 914 -5.44 -17.00 -1.48
N ASP A 915 -5.95 -18.18 -1.10
CA ASP A 915 -5.14 -19.28 -0.54
C ASP A 915 -5.33 -20.61 -1.29
N PRO A 916 -4.55 -20.86 -2.37
CA PRO A 916 -4.73 -22.02 -3.24
C PRO A 916 -4.37 -23.37 -2.61
N GLU A 917 -3.72 -23.37 -1.45
CA GLU A 917 -3.34 -24.60 -0.73
C GLU A 917 -4.55 -25.26 -0.08
N GLU A 918 -5.56 -24.48 0.31
CA GLU A 918 -6.79 -24.95 0.94
C GLU A 918 -7.79 -25.45 -0.12
N ALA A 919 -7.48 -26.58 -0.76
CA ALA A 919 -8.27 -27.14 -1.85
C ALA A 919 -9.75 -27.38 -1.50
N ARG A 920 -10.06 -27.61 -0.22
CA ARG A 920 -11.44 -27.76 0.28
C ARG A 920 -12.33 -26.56 -0.03
N PHE A 921 -11.80 -25.34 -0.10
CA PHE A 921 -12.59 -24.16 -0.45
C PHE A 921 -13.08 -24.23 -1.89
N PHE A 922 -12.26 -24.71 -2.82
CA PHE A 922 -12.69 -24.92 -4.19
C PHE A 922 -13.69 -26.08 -4.30
N VAL A 923 -13.47 -27.17 -3.56
CA VAL A 923 -14.45 -28.27 -3.49
C VAL A 923 -15.82 -27.77 -3.00
N ARG A 924 -15.85 -27.00 -1.89
CA ARG A 924 -17.08 -26.37 -1.36
C ARG A 924 -17.74 -25.43 -2.37
N SER A 925 -16.96 -24.66 -3.12
CA SER A 925 -17.48 -23.81 -4.20
C SER A 925 -18.24 -24.63 -5.24
N ILE A 926 -17.66 -25.75 -5.69
CA ILE A 926 -18.31 -26.66 -6.65
C ILE A 926 -19.52 -27.37 -6.03
N GLU A 927 -19.50 -27.72 -4.75
CA GLU A 927 -20.68 -28.25 -4.06
C GLU A 927 -21.84 -27.24 -4.11
N HIS A 928 -21.61 -25.98 -3.76
CA HIS A 928 -22.62 -24.92 -3.89
C HIS A 928 -23.10 -24.74 -5.34
N LEU A 929 -22.20 -24.78 -6.33
CA LEU A 929 -22.55 -24.71 -7.75
C LEU A 929 -23.53 -25.82 -8.15
N LYS A 930 -23.29 -27.06 -7.71
CA LYS A 930 -24.14 -28.22 -7.98
C LYS A 930 -25.53 -28.12 -7.31
N HIS A 931 -25.69 -27.24 -6.33
CA HIS A 931 -26.96 -27.00 -5.64
C HIS A 931 -27.83 -25.92 -6.28
N ILE A 932 -27.30 -25.16 -7.25
CA ILE A 932 -28.08 -24.20 -8.04
C ILE A 932 -29.00 -24.99 -8.98
N LEU A 933 -30.31 -24.75 -8.88
CA LEU A 933 -31.33 -25.45 -9.64
C LEU A 933 -31.54 -24.86 -11.04
N ASN A 934 -31.45 -23.54 -11.19
CA ASN A 934 -31.59 -22.88 -12.48
C ASN A 934 -30.33 -23.07 -13.34
N ALA A 935 -30.50 -23.81 -14.44
CA ALA A 935 -29.40 -24.13 -15.36
C ALA A 935 -28.73 -22.90 -16.00
N HIS A 936 -29.44 -21.79 -16.24
CA HIS A 936 -28.83 -20.57 -16.79
C HIS A 936 -27.85 -19.94 -15.79
N VAL A 937 -28.24 -19.86 -14.51
CA VAL A 937 -27.40 -19.34 -13.44
C VAL A 937 -26.21 -20.28 -13.19
N GLN A 938 -26.46 -21.58 -13.10
CA GLN A 938 -25.41 -22.59 -12.89
C GLN A 938 -24.37 -22.56 -14.01
N ASN A 939 -24.79 -22.53 -15.27
CA ASN A 939 -23.89 -22.43 -16.43
C ASN A 939 -23.09 -21.12 -16.43
N GLY A 940 -23.76 -19.99 -16.18
CA GLY A 940 -23.13 -18.68 -16.14
C GLY A 940 -22.06 -18.56 -15.04
N ILE A 941 -22.38 -18.97 -13.82
CA ILE A 941 -21.42 -18.97 -12.70
C ILE A 941 -20.23 -19.88 -13.00
N ALA A 942 -20.49 -21.10 -13.48
CA ALA A 942 -19.42 -22.04 -13.82
C ALA A 942 -18.46 -21.50 -14.89
N LEU A 943 -19.00 -20.86 -15.94
CA LEU A 943 -18.21 -20.21 -16.98
C LEU A 943 -17.41 -19.02 -16.46
N MET A 944 -18.01 -18.18 -15.60
CA MET A 944 -17.32 -17.07 -14.96
C MET A 944 -16.18 -17.55 -14.06
N MET A 945 -16.38 -18.61 -13.28
CA MET A 945 -15.33 -19.22 -12.45
C MET A 945 -14.14 -19.67 -13.32
N TRP A 946 -14.43 -20.37 -14.42
CA TRP A 946 -13.42 -20.83 -15.37
C TRP A 946 -12.57 -19.68 -15.91
N ASN A 947 -13.23 -18.65 -16.45
CA ASN A 947 -12.57 -17.52 -17.10
C ASN A 947 -11.81 -16.63 -16.11
N THR A 948 -12.34 -16.45 -14.89
CA THR A 948 -11.79 -15.52 -13.91
C THR A 948 -10.61 -16.12 -13.14
N PHE A 949 -10.74 -17.37 -12.66
CA PHE A 949 -9.80 -17.93 -11.70
C PHE A 949 -8.98 -19.12 -12.24
N LEU A 950 -9.58 -19.95 -13.11
CA LEU A 950 -9.07 -21.31 -13.32
C LEU A 950 -8.22 -21.46 -14.58
N VAL A 951 -8.62 -20.86 -15.72
CA VAL A 951 -7.99 -21.09 -17.03
C VAL A 951 -6.47 -20.83 -17.04
N LYS A 952 -6.00 -19.81 -16.30
CA LYS A 952 -4.57 -19.49 -16.19
C LYS A 952 -3.79 -20.55 -15.40
N ARG A 953 -4.33 -21.01 -14.27
CA ARG A 953 -3.71 -22.06 -13.44
C ARG A 953 -3.76 -23.41 -14.15
N PHE A 954 -4.87 -23.73 -14.80
CA PHE A 954 -5.05 -24.95 -15.59
C PHE A 954 -4.10 -25.01 -16.80
N SER A 955 -3.92 -23.90 -17.52
CA SER A 955 -2.94 -23.83 -18.63
C SER A 955 -1.50 -23.98 -18.13
N ALA A 956 -1.13 -23.32 -17.03
CA ALA A 956 0.19 -23.46 -16.42
C ALA A 956 0.47 -24.91 -15.98
N ALA A 957 -0.51 -25.58 -15.36
CA ALA A 957 -0.46 -26.99 -15.01
C ALA A 957 -0.21 -27.87 -16.24
N THR A 958 -0.97 -27.63 -17.31
CA THR A 958 -0.83 -28.37 -18.58
C THR A 958 0.58 -28.24 -19.16
N TYR A 959 1.10 -27.02 -19.31
CA TYR A 959 2.42 -26.80 -19.90
C TYR A 959 3.55 -27.33 -19.03
N LEU A 960 3.42 -27.25 -17.70
CA LEU A 960 4.39 -27.84 -16.78
C LEU A 960 4.46 -29.36 -16.96
N MET A 961 3.30 -30.03 -16.99
CA MET A 961 3.21 -31.47 -17.13
C MET A 961 3.69 -31.95 -18.50
N ASP A 962 3.37 -31.24 -19.57
CA ASP A 962 3.85 -31.55 -20.92
C ASP A 962 5.37 -31.41 -21.06
N LYS A 963 5.94 -30.38 -20.41
CA LYS A 963 7.40 -30.17 -20.37
C LYS A 963 8.12 -31.24 -19.58
N VAL A 964 7.59 -31.63 -18.41
CA VAL A 964 8.24 -32.56 -17.48
C VAL A 964 8.01 -34.02 -17.89
N GLY A 965 6.89 -34.34 -18.55
CA GLY A 965 6.57 -35.67 -19.03
C GLY A 965 6.21 -36.68 -17.92
N LYS A 966 5.87 -36.21 -16.72
CA LYS A 966 5.48 -36.99 -15.53
C LYS A 966 4.82 -36.06 -14.50
N SER A 967 4.29 -36.60 -13.40
CA SER A 967 3.79 -35.78 -12.29
C SER A 967 4.90 -34.82 -11.79
N PRO A 968 4.67 -33.49 -11.80
CA PRO A 968 5.62 -32.52 -11.28
C PRO A 968 5.73 -32.63 -9.75
N LYS A 969 6.93 -32.37 -9.22
CA LYS A 969 7.18 -32.36 -7.77
C LYS A 969 6.77 -31.01 -7.17
N ASP A 970 6.38 -30.98 -5.89
CA ASP A 970 5.94 -29.79 -5.12
C ASP A 970 6.66 -28.47 -5.49
N ARG A 971 8.00 -28.44 -5.49
CA ARG A 971 8.79 -27.24 -5.83
C ARG A 971 8.46 -26.66 -7.21
N LEU A 972 8.20 -27.51 -8.20
CA LEU A 972 7.85 -27.07 -9.56
C LEU A 972 6.39 -26.61 -9.62
N CYS A 973 5.47 -27.29 -8.93
CA CYS A 973 4.07 -26.90 -8.82
C CYS A 973 3.94 -25.50 -8.22
N ARG A 974 4.62 -25.23 -7.10
CA ARG A 974 4.58 -23.92 -6.42
C ARG A 974 5.17 -22.81 -7.28
N ARG A 975 6.21 -23.09 -8.06
CA ARG A 975 6.88 -22.09 -8.91
C ARG A 975 6.06 -21.74 -10.14
N ASP A 976 5.51 -22.73 -10.85
CA ASP A 976 4.91 -22.52 -12.17
C ASP A 976 3.38 -22.44 -12.13
N VAL A 977 2.71 -23.09 -11.17
CA VAL A 977 1.23 -23.10 -11.00
C VAL A 977 0.78 -22.26 -9.80
N GLY A 978 1.63 -22.13 -8.77
CA GLY A 978 1.34 -21.34 -7.57
C GLY A 978 0.69 -22.13 -6.42
N MET A 979 0.74 -23.47 -6.46
CA MET A 979 0.21 -24.36 -5.40
C MET A 979 1.07 -25.63 -5.25
N SER A 980 0.95 -26.35 -4.14
CA SER A 980 1.60 -27.66 -3.91
C SER A 980 1.16 -28.76 -4.88
N ASP A 981 1.90 -29.87 -4.92
CA ASP A 981 1.52 -31.06 -5.70
C ASP A 981 0.25 -31.74 -5.17
N THR A 982 0.02 -31.74 -3.86
CA THR A 982 -1.22 -32.21 -3.24
C THR A 982 -2.40 -31.31 -3.63
N ALA A 983 -2.29 -29.99 -3.45
CA ALA A 983 -3.31 -29.04 -3.86
C ALA A 983 -3.58 -29.07 -5.37
N MET A 984 -2.54 -29.28 -6.19
CA MET A 984 -2.65 -29.41 -7.64
C MET A 984 -3.47 -30.65 -8.05
N THR A 985 -3.37 -31.75 -7.31
CA THR A 985 -4.18 -32.96 -7.58
C THR A 985 -5.66 -32.69 -7.33
N SER A 986 -6.00 -32.11 -6.17
CA SER A 986 -7.38 -31.71 -5.85
C SER A 986 -7.92 -30.65 -6.81
N PHE A 987 -7.10 -29.65 -7.18
CA PHE A 987 -7.46 -28.62 -8.14
C PHE A 987 -7.88 -29.21 -9.50
N LEU A 988 -7.10 -30.15 -10.04
CA LEU A 988 -7.44 -30.80 -11.32
C LEU A 988 -8.72 -31.65 -11.22
N GLY A 989 -8.94 -32.33 -10.09
CA GLY A 989 -10.20 -33.03 -9.83
C GLY A 989 -11.40 -32.08 -9.81
N SER A 990 -11.31 -30.97 -9.07
CA SER A 990 -12.37 -29.96 -9.01
C SER A 990 -12.57 -29.20 -10.33
N CYS A 991 -11.53 -29.02 -11.15
CA CYS A 991 -11.67 -28.51 -12.51
C CYS A 991 -12.45 -29.47 -13.41
N LEU A 992 -12.24 -30.79 -13.26
CA LEU A 992 -13.01 -31.78 -14.00
C LEU A 992 -14.48 -31.76 -13.58
N ASP A 993 -14.76 -31.73 -12.27
CA ASP A 993 -16.12 -31.58 -11.75
C ASP A 993 -16.79 -30.31 -12.29
N LEU A 994 -16.10 -29.18 -12.30
CA LEU A 994 -16.63 -27.93 -12.85
C LEU A 994 -17.00 -28.04 -14.33
N LEU A 995 -16.10 -28.61 -15.15
CA LEU A 995 -16.34 -28.76 -16.59
C LEU A 995 -17.50 -29.72 -16.86
N GLN A 996 -17.63 -30.79 -16.07
CA GLN A 996 -18.78 -31.69 -16.14
C GLN A 996 -20.08 -30.99 -15.75
N THR A 997 -20.11 -30.27 -14.62
CA THR A 997 -21.27 -29.48 -14.21
C THR A 997 -21.63 -28.41 -15.25
N LEU A 998 -20.65 -27.79 -15.89
CA LEU A 998 -20.87 -26.82 -16.97
C LEU A 998 -21.54 -27.47 -18.20
N MET A 999 -21.11 -28.67 -18.59
CA MET A 999 -21.72 -29.45 -19.69
C MET A 999 -23.14 -29.92 -19.34
N GLU A 1000 -23.36 -30.42 -18.12
CA GLU A 1000 -24.68 -30.83 -17.63
C GLU A 1000 -25.67 -29.66 -17.61
N ALA A 1001 -25.23 -28.51 -17.09
CA ALA A 1001 -26.04 -27.29 -17.05
C ALA A 1001 -26.40 -26.80 -18.46
N ASP A 1002 -25.49 -26.91 -19.44
CA ASP A 1002 -25.76 -26.52 -20.83
C ASP A 1002 -26.85 -27.38 -21.47
N ILE A 1003 -26.86 -28.69 -21.20
CA ILE A 1003 -27.90 -29.61 -21.69
C ILE A 1003 -29.26 -29.28 -21.08
N SER A 1004 -29.31 -29.04 -19.77
CA SER A 1004 -30.56 -28.72 -19.07
C SER A 1004 -31.06 -27.28 -19.32
N ARG A 1005 -30.22 -26.41 -19.88
CA ARG A 1005 -30.54 -25.00 -20.11
C ARG A 1005 -31.72 -24.78 -21.06
N ASP A 1006 -31.83 -25.63 -22.09
CA ASP A 1006 -32.92 -25.55 -23.08
C ASP A 1006 -34.29 -25.96 -22.51
N GLU A 1007 -34.30 -26.72 -21.40
CA GLU A 1007 -35.52 -27.20 -20.74
C GLU A 1007 -36.06 -26.21 -19.70
N ILE A 1008 -35.21 -25.33 -19.14
CA ILE A 1008 -35.53 -24.44 -18.02
C ILE A 1008 -35.66 -22.98 -18.48
N GLN A 1009 -36.65 -22.25 -17.97
CA GLN A 1009 -36.82 -20.82 -18.27
C GLN A 1009 -35.79 -19.95 -17.52
N VAL A 1010 -35.45 -18.81 -18.13
CA VAL A 1010 -34.57 -17.80 -17.52
C VAL A 1010 -35.25 -17.23 -16.27
N PRO A 1011 -34.57 -17.18 -15.11
CA PRO A 1011 -35.18 -16.71 -13.87
C PRO A 1011 -35.41 -15.19 -13.92
N VAL A 1012 -36.49 -14.72 -13.28
CA VAL A 1012 -36.80 -13.30 -13.12
C VAL A 1012 -36.26 -12.85 -11.76
N LEU A 1013 -35.28 -11.95 -11.77
CA LEU A 1013 -34.65 -11.43 -10.55
C LEU A 1013 -35.41 -10.20 -10.06
N ASP A 1014 -36.24 -10.37 -9.03
CA ASP A 1014 -36.98 -9.30 -8.38
C ASP A 1014 -36.19 -8.68 -7.21
N THR A 1015 -36.69 -7.62 -6.61
CA THR A 1015 -36.09 -6.95 -5.45
C THR A 1015 -37.17 -6.63 -4.43
N GLU A 1016 -36.88 -6.79 -3.15
CA GLU A 1016 -37.83 -6.49 -2.08
C GLU A 1016 -38.30 -5.02 -2.13
N ASP A 1017 -39.60 -4.78 -1.88
CA ASP A 1017 -40.21 -3.44 -1.97
C ASP A 1017 -39.46 -2.37 -1.16
N ALA A 1018 -38.97 -2.74 0.03
CA ALA A 1018 -38.21 -1.85 0.91
C ALA A 1018 -36.81 -1.49 0.36
N TRP A 1019 -36.34 -2.18 -0.67
CA TRP A 1019 -34.99 -2.10 -1.22
C TRP A 1019 -34.98 -1.79 -2.74
N LEU A 1020 -36.08 -1.30 -3.30
CA LEU A 1020 -36.17 -0.92 -4.73
C LEU A 1020 -35.20 0.20 -5.14
N SER A 1021 -34.76 1.04 -4.19
CA SER A 1021 -33.83 2.16 -4.42
C SER A 1021 -32.35 1.77 -4.31
N VAL A 1022 -32.03 0.48 -4.33
CA VAL A 1022 -30.64 -0.02 -4.31
C VAL A 1022 -29.88 0.48 -5.54
N GLU A 1023 -28.74 1.13 -5.30
CA GLU A 1023 -27.84 1.68 -6.32
C GLU A 1023 -26.44 1.09 -6.08
N GLY A 1024 -26.03 0.12 -6.89
CA GLY A 1024 -24.75 -0.55 -6.67
C GLY A 1024 -24.32 -1.45 -7.81
N PRO A 1025 -23.27 -2.27 -7.60
CA PRO A 1025 -22.77 -3.19 -8.61
C PRO A 1025 -23.83 -4.23 -9.01
N ILE A 1026 -23.75 -4.67 -10.26
CA ILE A 1026 -24.58 -5.74 -10.81
C ILE A 1026 -24.34 -7.02 -9.99
N SER A 1027 -25.41 -7.73 -9.63
CA SER A 1027 -25.32 -8.98 -8.86
C SER A 1027 -24.56 -10.05 -9.63
N ILE A 1028 -23.90 -10.99 -8.93
CA ILE A 1028 -23.20 -12.10 -9.60
C ILE A 1028 -24.16 -12.96 -10.43
N VAL A 1029 -25.42 -13.07 -10.01
CA VAL A 1029 -26.46 -13.82 -10.72
C VAL A 1029 -26.85 -13.10 -12.01
N GLU A 1030 -27.00 -11.77 -11.98
CA GLU A 1030 -27.25 -10.98 -13.18
C GLU A 1030 -26.09 -11.11 -14.17
N LEU A 1031 -24.83 -11.03 -13.69
CA LEU A 1031 -23.64 -11.27 -14.51
C LEU A 1031 -23.59 -12.70 -15.08
N ALA A 1032 -24.07 -13.70 -14.34
CA ALA A 1032 -24.17 -15.08 -14.81
C ALA A 1032 -25.18 -15.22 -15.95
N LEU A 1033 -26.33 -14.55 -15.86
CA LEU A 1033 -27.35 -14.54 -16.92
C LEU A 1033 -26.89 -13.81 -18.19
N GLU A 1034 -25.98 -12.84 -18.06
CA GLU A 1034 -25.36 -12.14 -19.20
C GLU A 1034 -24.30 -12.98 -19.94
N GLN A 1035 -23.91 -14.14 -19.42
CA GLN A 1035 -22.88 -14.97 -20.04
C GLN A 1035 -23.34 -15.57 -21.38
N LYS A 1036 -22.41 -15.62 -22.34
CA LYS A 1036 -22.64 -16.22 -23.66
C LYS A 1036 -22.74 -17.75 -23.57
N HIS A 1037 -23.42 -18.33 -24.56
CA HIS A 1037 -23.51 -19.78 -24.71
C HIS A 1037 -22.12 -20.42 -24.87
N ILE A 1038 -21.88 -21.52 -24.17
CA ILE A 1038 -20.65 -22.28 -24.34
C ILE A 1038 -20.66 -23.02 -25.70
N HIS A 1039 -19.49 -23.27 -26.26
CA HIS A 1039 -19.36 -24.19 -27.37
C HIS A 1039 -19.12 -25.59 -26.79
N TYR A 1040 -20.19 -26.37 -26.60
CA TYR A 1040 -20.15 -27.69 -25.93
C TYR A 1040 -18.97 -28.58 -26.35
N PRO A 1041 -18.65 -28.77 -27.65
CA PRO A 1041 -17.51 -29.61 -28.06
C PRO A 1041 -16.16 -29.09 -27.56
N LEU A 1042 -16.01 -27.77 -27.40
CA LEU A 1042 -14.78 -27.18 -26.85
C LEU A 1042 -14.65 -27.43 -25.35
N VAL A 1043 -15.76 -27.40 -24.60
CA VAL A 1043 -15.76 -27.72 -23.16
C VAL A 1043 -15.46 -29.20 -22.96
N GLU A 1044 -16.07 -30.08 -23.75
CA GLU A 1044 -15.77 -31.52 -23.77
C GLU A 1044 -14.28 -31.78 -24.06
N HIS A 1045 -13.71 -31.10 -25.05
CA HIS A 1045 -12.28 -31.19 -25.38
C HIS A 1045 -11.39 -30.77 -24.20
N HIS A 1046 -11.74 -29.72 -23.46
CA HIS A 1046 -11.04 -29.33 -22.23
C HIS A 1046 -11.22 -30.33 -21.09
N SER A 1047 -12.41 -30.93 -20.95
CA SER A 1047 -12.71 -31.96 -19.97
C SER A 1047 -11.83 -33.20 -20.18
N ILE A 1048 -11.66 -33.64 -21.44
CA ILE A 1048 -10.75 -34.74 -21.81
C ILE A 1048 -9.30 -34.43 -21.40
N LEU A 1049 -8.80 -33.22 -21.69
CA LEU A 1049 -7.47 -32.81 -21.25
C LEU A 1049 -7.37 -32.78 -19.72
N CYS A 1050 -8.40 -32.29 -19.02
CA CYS A 1050 -8.44 -32.23 -17.57
C CYS A 1050 -8.36 -33.63 -16.95
N SER A 1051 -9.14 -34.59 -17.47
CA SER A 1051 -9.10 -36.00 -17.06
C SER A 1051 -7.72 -36.63 -17.26
N ILE A 1052 -7.04 -36.33 -18.37
CA ILE A 1052 -5.67 -36.80 -18.64
C ILE A 1052 -4.69 -36.24 -17.60
N LEU A 1053 -4.75 -34.93 -17.33
CA LEU A 1053 -3.87 -34.28 -16.35
C LEU A 1053 -4.14 -34.80 -14.93
N TYR A 1054 -5.40 -34.96 -14.57
CA TYR A 1054 -5.82 -35.48 -13.28
C TYR A 1054 -5.31 -36.92 -13.09
N ALA A 1055 -5.46 -37.79 -14.10
CA ALA A 1055 -4.93 -39.16 -14.06
C ALA A 1055 -3.40 -39.20 -13.87
N VAL A 1056 -2.66 -38.35 -14.60
CA VAL A 1056 -1.19 -38.29 -14.49
C VAL A 1056 -0.75 -37.84 -13.09
N MET A 1057 -1.45 -36.88 -12.47
CA MET A 1057 -1.17 -36.43 -11.10
C MET A 1057 -1.56 -37.49 -10.07
N ARG A 1058 -2.82 -37.97 -10.11
CA ARG A 1058 -3.39 -38.94 -9.14
C ARG A 1058 -2.58 -40.23 -9.06
N PHE A 1059 -2.18 -40.78 -10.21
CA PHE A 1059 -1.43 -42.04 -10.29
C PHE A 1059 0.08 -41.85 -10.45
N SER A 1060 0.58 -40.61 -10.45
CA SER A 1060 2.00 -40.30 -10.67
C SER A 1060 2.59 -40.96 -11.94
N LEU A 1061 1.84 -40.91 -13.03
CA LEU A 1061 2.22 -41.56 -14.29
C LEU A 1061 3.51 -40.96 -14.86
N LYS A 1062 4.38 -41.83 -15.38
CA LYS A 1062 5.67 -41.46 -15.99
C LYS A 1062 5.62 -41.55 -17.51
N THR A 1063 6.45 -40.75 -18.15
CA THR A 1063 6.63 -40.67 -19.61
C THR A 1063 5.33 -40.36 -20.37
N VAL A 1064 4.53 -39.44 -19.84
CA VAL A 1064 3.29 -38.96 -20.45
C VAL A 1064 3.43 -37.46 -20.71
N LYS A 1065 3.32 -37.06 -21.98
CA LYS A 1065 3.23 -35.67 -22.40
C LYS A 1065 1.79 -35.38 -22.82
N PRO A 1066 0.95 -34.75 -21.98
CA PRO A 1066 -0.49 -34.65 -22.23
C PRO A 1066 -0.85 -34.04 -23.59
N LEU A 1067 -0.13 -33.01 -24.04
CA LEU A 1067 -0.43 -32.38 -25.33
C LEU A 1067 -0.07 -33.30 -26.50
N SER A 1068 0.88 -34.21 -26.36
CA SER A 1068 1.24 -35.16 -27.43
C SER A 1068 0.12 -36.12 -27.82
N LEU A 1069 -0.92 -36.25 -27.00
CA LEU A 1069 -2.12 -37.04 -27.30
C LEU A 1069 -3.05 -36.33 -28.29
N PHE A 1070 -2.83 -35.05 -28.57
CA PHE A 1070 -3.67 -34.24 -29.46
C PHE A 1070 -2.91 -33.85 -30.73
N ASP A 1071 -3.66 -33.70 -31.82
CA ASP A 1071 -3.15 -33.20 -33.09
C ASP A 1071 -2.93 -31.67 -33.02
N SER A 1072 -2.45 -31.06 -34.11
CA SER A 1072 -2.18 -29.62 -34.13
C SER A 1072 -3.45 -28.78 -33.97
N LYS A 1073 -4.59 -29.21 -34.52
CA LYS A 1073 -5.87 -28.49 -34.40
C LYS A 1073 -6.39 -28.54 -32.97
N GLY A 1074 -6.39 -29.73 -32.35
CA GLY A 1074 -6.80 -29.91 -30.95
C GLY A 1074 -5.92 -29.14 -29.98
N LYS A 1075 -4.60 -29.10 -30.19
CA LYS A 1075 -3.69 -28.27 -29.38
C LYS A 1075 -4.00 -26.78 -29.47
N ASN A 1076 -4.29 -26.30 -30.67
CA ASN A 1076 -4.58 -24.89 -30.92
C ASN A 1076 -5.97 -24.46 -30.42
N ALA A 1077 -6.83 -25.40 -30.00
CA ALA A 1077 -8.14 -25.11 -29.44
C ALA A 1077 -8.09 -24.86 -27.92
N PHE A 1078 -7.11 -25.42 -27.20
CA PHE A 1078 -7.01 -25.29 -25.75
C PHE A 1078 -6.79 -23.84 -25.29
N PHE A 1079 -7.37 -23.52 -24.13
CA PHE A 1079 -7.30 -22.25 -23.41
C PHE A 1079 -7.84 -21.04 -24.18
N LYS A 1080 -8.56 -21.28 -25.28
CA LYS A 1080 -9.42 -20.27 -25.90
C LYS A 1080 -10.69 -20.09 -25.09
N ASP A 1081 -11.38 -18.98 -25.31
CA ASP A 1081 -12.69 -18.70 -24.72
C ASP A 1081 -13.64 -19.87 -25.01
N LEU A 1082 -14.24 -20.45 -23.95
CA LEU A 1082 -15.12 -21.61 -24.05
C LEU A 1082 -16.39 -21.33 -24.86
N THR A 1083 -16.72 -20.07 -25.09
CA THR A 1083 -17.87 -19.63 -25.92
C THR A 1083 -17.49 -19.50 -27.40
N SER A 1084 -16.20 -19.63 -27.74
CA SER A 1084 -15.71 -19.49 -29.11
C SER A 1084 -15.89 -20.79 -29.91
N ILE A 1085 -16.39 -20.65 -31.13
CA ILE A 1085 -16.48 -21.78 -32.08
C ILE A 1085 -15.07 -22.10 -32.59
N GLN A 1086 -14.59 -23.31 -32.31
CA GLN A 1086 -13.28 -23.79 -32.74
C GLN A 1086 -13.42 -25.00 -33.67
N LEU A 1087 -12.56 -25.06 -34.69
CA LEU A 1087 -12.40 -26.23 -35.55
C LEU A 1087 -11.66 -27.33 -34.78
N LEU A 1088 -12.41 -28.25 -34.19
CA LEU A 1088 -11.88 -29.45 -33.57
C LEU A 1088 -11.60 -30.53 -34.64
N PRO A 1089 -10.65 -31.44 -34.39
CA PRO A 1089 -10.36 -32.54 -35.32
C PRO A 1089 -11.59 -33.43 -35.51
N SER A 1090 -12.10 -33.48 -36.75
CA SER A 1090 -13.14 -34.41 -37.19
C SER A 1090 -12.60 -35.26 -38.35
N GLY A 1091 -12.68 -36.58 -38.22
CA GLY A 1091 -12.15 -37.57 -39.18
C GLY A 1091 -11.24 -38.64 -38.55
N GLU A 1092 -10.76 -39.57 -39.38
CA GLU A 1092 -9.84 -40.64 -38.98
C GLU A 1092 -8.48 -40.08 -38.54
N MET A 1093 -8.05 -40.42 -37.32
CA MET A 1093 -6.77 -40.00 -36.74
C MET A 1093 -5.59 -40.79 -37.31
N ASP A 1094 -4.39 -40.19 -37.36
CA ASP A 1094 -3.15 -40.92 -37.66
C ASP A 1094 -2.98 -42.11 -36.70
N PRO A 1095 -2.73 -43.34 -37.21
CA PRO A 1095 -2.49 -44.53 -36.39
C PRO A 1095 -1.42 -44.35 -35.30
N ASN A 1096 -0.44 -43.47 -35.51
CA ASN A 1096 0.56 -43.14 -34.49
C ASN A 1096 -0.06 -42.47 -33.26
N PHE A 1097 -1.00 -41.54 -33.43
CA PHE A 1097 -1.70 -40.91 -32.30
C PHE A 1097 -2.58 -41.93 -31.58
N ILE A 1098 -3.30 -42.78 -32.32
CA ILE A 1098 -4.13 -43.85 -31.75
C ILE A 1098 -3.27 -44.79 -30.89
N SER A 1099 -2.08 -45.17 -31.37
CA SER A 1099 -1.15 -46.01 -30.62
C SER A 1099 -0.70 -45.36 -29.30
N ILE A 1100 -0.31 -44.07 -29.33
CA ILE A 1100 0.12 -43.35 -28.12
C ILE A 1100 -1.05 -43.16 -27.13
N ARG A 1101 -2.25 -42.82 -27.64
CA ARG A 1101 -3.47 -42.71 -26.83
C ARG A 1101 -3.86 -44.02 -26.17
N GLN A 1102 -3.82 -45.11 -26.94
CA GLN A 1102 -4.06 -46.45 -26.41
C GLN A 1102 -3.06 -46.78 -25.30
N GLN A 1103 -1.75 -46.61 -25.54
CA GLN A 1103 -0.74 -46.86 -24.51
C GLN A 1103 -0.96 -46.02 -23.24
N PHE A 1104 -1.42 -44.78 -23.37
CA PHE A 1104 -1.78 -43.94 -22.23
C PHE A 1104 -2.97 -44.52 -21.46
N LEU A 1105 -4.07 -44.85 -22.12
CA LEU A 1105 -5.28 -45.39 -21.46
C LEU A 1105 -5.01 -46.71 -20.75
N LEU A 1106 -4.24 -47.61 -21.37
CA LEU A 1106 -3.84 -48.88 -20.74
C LEU A 1106 -3.01 -48.64 -19.47
N LYS A 1107 -2.12 -47.63 -19.47
CA LYS A 1107 -1.37 -47.22 -18.26
C LYS A 1107 -2.28 -46.69 -17.16
N VAL A 1108 -3.31 -45.91 -17.51
CA VAL A 1108 -4.29 -45.40 -16.53
C VAL A 1108 -5.04 -46.57 -15.88
N VAL A 1109 -5.54 -47.51 -16.69
CA VAL A 1109 -6.25 -48.71 -16.19
C VAL A 1109 -5.36 -49.56 -15.27
N SER A 1110 -4.13 -49.86 -15.70
CA SER A 1110 -3.16 -50.58 -14.87
C SER A 1110 -2.90 -49.89 -13.53
N ALA A 1111 -2.71 -48.57 -13.54
CA ALA A 1111 -2.46 -47.81 -12.31
C ALA A 1111 -3.70 -47.72 -11.40
N ALA A 1112 -4.89 -47.64 -11.98
CA ALA A 1112 -6.15 -47.65 -11.23
C ALA A 1112 -6.35 -48.99 -10.50
N VAL A 1113 -6.24 -50.11 -11.21
CA VAL A 1113 -6.32 -51.46 -10.64
C VAL A 1113 -5.25 -51.66 -9.57
N GLN A 1114 -4.02 -51.21 -9.82
CA GLN A 1114 -2.93 -51.26 -8.84
C GLN A 1114 -3.27 -50.49 -7.55
N SER A 1115 -3.81 -49.28 -7.68
CA SER A 1115 -4.14 -48.44 -6.53
C SER A 1115 -5.25 -49.01 -5.64
N GLN A 1116 -6.19 -49.76 -6.24
CA GLN A 1116 -7.31 -50.39 -5.55
C GLN A 1116 -6.94 -51.76 -4.94
N HIS A 1117 -5.96 -52.47 -5.50
CA HIS A 1117 -5.71 -53.88 -5.19
C HIS A 1117 -4.24 -54.22 -4.86
N SER A 1118 -3.39 -53.25 -4.54
CA SER A 1118 -2.00 -53.53 -4.14
C SER A 1118 -1.95 -54.38 -2.86
N VAL A 1119 -1.32 -55.56 -2.94
CA VAL A 1119 -1.12 -56.47 -1.79
C VAL A 1119 -0.09 -55.89 -0.83
N THR A 1120 -0.52 -55.58 0.39
CA THR A 1120 0.28 -54.98 1.47
C THR A 1120 1.41 -55.92 1.90
N LYS A 1121 2.67 -55.58 1.57
CA LYS A 1121 3.84 -56.00 2.36
C LYS A 1121 4.37 -54.76 3.08
N GLU A 1122 4.06 -54.72 4.38
CA GLU A 1122 4.46 -53.73 5.39
C GLU A 1122 4.07 -52.26 5.10
N ARG A 1123 2.91 -51.85 5.63
CA ARG A 1123 2.62 -50.44 5.90
C ARG A 1123 2.33 -50.30 7.39
N ASP A 1124 3.12 -49.51 8.08
CA ASP A 1124 2.90 -49.16 9.49
C ASP A 1124 1.49 -48.53 9.67
N PRO A 1125 0.78 -48.78 10.77
CA PRO A 1125 -0.59 -48.29 10.98
C PRO A 1125 -0.67 -46.77 11.23
N SER A 1126 0.44 -46.02 11.14
CA SER A 1126 0.51 -44.59 11.47
C SER A 1126 0.45 -43.65 10.27
N GLU A 1127 0.37 -44.17 9.04
CA GLU A 1127 0.15 -43.38 7.82
C GLU A 1127 -1.15 -43.80 7.14
N GLU A 1128 -2.27 -43.66 7.84
CA GLU A 1128 -3.51 -43.28 7.15
C GLU A 1128 -3.25 -41.90 6.55
N ALA A 1129 -2.80 -41.89 5.28
CA ALA A 1129 -2.79 -40.71 4.45
C ALA A 1129 -4.19 -40.09 4.56
N ALA A 1130 -4.26 -38.90 5.16
CA ALA A 1130 -5.45 -38.09 5.30
C ALA A 1130 -6.34 -38.28 4.06
N ALA A 1131 -7.53 -38.84 4.26
CA ALA A 1131 -8.50 -39.07 3.21
C ALA A 1131 -8.63 -37.79 2.38
N ILE A 1132 -8.20 -37.84 1.13
CA ILE A 1132 -8.40 -36.74 0.19
C ILE A 1132 -9.93 -36.64 0.01
N PRO A 1133 -10.57 -35.52 0.38
CA PRO A 1133 -12.01 -35.38 0.22
C PRO A 1133 -12.33 -35.25 -1.27
N GLY A 1134 -12.90 -36.30 -1.84
CA GLY A 1134 -13.39 -36.38 -3.21
C GLY A 1134 -13.90 -37.80 -3.45
N LYS A 1135 -15.13 -37.95 -3.97
CA LYS A 1135 -15.69 -39.27 -4.32
C LYS A 1135 -14.66 -40.03 -5.18
N ASP A 1136 -14.26 -41.24 -4.78
CA ASP A 1136 -13.35 -42.06 -5.59
C ASP A 1136 -14.01 -42.30 -6.95
N GLN A 1137 -13.44 -41.69 -8.00
CA GLN A 1137 -13.95 -41.77 -9.36
C GLN A 1137 -13.65 -43.16 -9.94
N ASP A 1138 -14.61 -43.74 -10.68
CA ASP A 1138 -14.42 -45.02 -11.36
C ASP A 1138 -13.52 -44.83 -12.60
N TRP A 1139 -12.21 -44.95 -12.39
CA TRP A 1139 -11.20 -44.73 -13.41
C TRP A 1139 -11.25 -45.71 -14.60
N PRO A 1140 -11.53 -47.01 -14.41
CA PRO A 1140 -11.80 -47.93 -15.52
C PRO A 1140 -12.93 -47.46 -16.43
N VAL A 1141 -14.06 -47.00 -15.86
CA VAL A 1141 -15.19 -46.47 -16.64
C VAL A 1141 -14.78 -45.19 -17.37
N LEU A 1142 -14.15 -44.24 -16.66
CA LEU A 1142 -13.66 -43.00 -17.27
C LEU A 1142 -12.63 -43.27 -18.39
N ALA A 1143 -11.77 -44.30 -18.26
CA ALA A 1143 -10.81 -44.66 -19.30
C ALA A 1143 -11.48 -45.21 -20.57
N VAL A 1144 -12.61 -45.92 -20.42
CA VAL A 1144 -13.44 -46.36 -21.55
C VAL A 1144 -14.12 -45.16 -22.22
N ASP A 1145 -14.68 -44.24 -21.43
CA ASP A 1145 -15.28 -43.01 -21.97
C ASP A 1145 -14.23 -42.17 -22.71
N LEU A 1146 -13.02 -42.00 -22.14
CA LEU A 1146 -11.92 -41.33 -22.81
C LEU A 1146 -11.47 -42.06 -24.08
N ALA A 1147 -11.57 -43.39 -24.14
CA ALA A 1147 -11.24 -44.16 -25.34
C ALA A 1147 -12.13 -43.76 -26.52
N HIS A 1148 -13.44 -43.61 -26.27
CA HIS A 1148 -14.40 -43.14 -27.26
C HIS A 1148 -13.99 -41.78 -27.85
N HIS A 1149 -13.76 -40.78 -26.99
CA HIS A 1149 -13.41 -39.43 -27.42
C HIS A 1149 -12.02 -39.33 -28.08
N LEU A 1150 -11.08 -40.19 -27.67
CA LEU A 1150 -9.73 -40.26 -28.24
C LEU A 1150 -9.63 -41.15 -29.48
N GLN A 1151 -10.76 -41.69 -29.97
CA GLN A 1151 -10.84 -42.61 -31.12
C GLN A 1151 -9.98 -43.88 -30.93
N VAL A 1152 -9.89 -44.37 -29.68
CA VAL A 1152 -9.28 -45.66 -29.35
C VAL A 1152 -10.41 -46.69 -29.20
N SER A 1153 -10.19 -47.92 -29.67
CA SER A 1153 -11.16 -48.98 -29.48
C SER A 1153 -11.42 -49.23 -27.98
N GLU A 1154 -12.65 -48.96 -27.54
CA GLU A 1154 -13.08 -49.21 -26.17
C GLU A 1154 -12.85 -50.68 -25.75
N ASP A 1155 -13.04 -51.61 -26.68
CA ASP A 1155 -12.84 -53.04 -26.44
C ASP A 1155 -11.39 -53.38 -26.04
N VAL A 1156 -10.40 -52.68 -26.60
CA VAL A 1156 -8.99 -52.86 -26.21
C VAL A 1156 -8.76 -52.47 -24.75
N VAL A 1157 -9.39 -51.39 -24.29
CA VAL A 1157 -9.30 -50.92 -22.90
C VAL A 1157 -10.03 -51.88 -21.96
N ARG A 1158 -11.24 -52.34 -22.33
CA ARG A 1158 -12.00 -53.34 -21.56
C ARG A 1158 -11.24 -54.66 -21.42
N ARG A 1159 -10.63 -55.17 -22.50
CA ARG A 1159 -9.81 -56.40 -22.46
C ARG A 1159 -8.59 -56.26 -21.55
N HIS A 1160 -7.93 -55.12 -21.59
CA HIS A 1160 -6.79 -54.85 -20.71
C HIS A 1160 -7.20 -54.72 -19.25
N TYR A 1161 -8.34 -54.08 -18.95
CA TYR A 1161 -8.89 -54.03 -17.60
C TYR A 1161 -9.15 -55.43 -17.03
N VAL A 1162 -9.80 -56.30 -17.80
CA VAL A 1162 -10.00 -57.71 -17.44
C VAL A 1162 -8.65 -58.40 -17.18
N GLY A 1163 -7.69 -58.24 -18.10
CA GLY A 1163 -6.35 -58.81 -17.98
C GLY A 1163 -5.62 -58.36 -16.70
N GLU A 1164 -5.71 -57.08 -16.35
CA GLU A 1164 -5.08 -56.54 -15.13
C GLU A 1164 -5.78 -57.01 -13.85
N LEU A 1165 -7.11 -57.14 -13.82
CA LEU A 1165 -7.82 -57.73 -12.68
C LEU A 1165 -7.36 -59.17 -12.41
N TYR A 1166 -7.20 -59.98 -13.47
CA TYR A 1166 -6.55 -61.28 -13.35
C TYR A 1166 -5.07 -61.15 -12.96
N ASN A 1167 -4.32 -60.16 -13.45
CA ASN A 1167 -2.91 -59.99 -13.05
C ASN A 1167 -2.73 -59.73 -11.54
N TYR A 1168 -3.69 -59.05 -10.91
CA TYR A 1168 -3.72 -58.80 -9.46
C TYR A 1168 -4.44 -59.89 -8.64
N GLY A 1169 -5.03 -60.91 -9.27
CA GLY A 1169 -5.68 -62.03 -8.60
C GLY A 1169 -7.13 -61.77 -8.15
N VAL A 1170 -7.77 -60.74 -8.69
CA VAL A 1170 -9.15 -60.35 -8.35
C VAL A 1170 -10.14 -60.94 -9.37
N ASP A 1171 -10.04 -62.26 -9.57
CA ASP A 1171 -10.65 -62.99 -10.68
C ASP A 1171 -12.19 -62.86 -10.73
N HIS A 1172 -12.87 -62.71 -9.59
CA HIS A 1172 -14.33 -62.54 -9.54
C HIS A 1172 -14.81 -61.23 -10.20
N LEU A 1173 -14.12 -60.10 -9.96
CA LEU A 1173 -14.42 -58.84 -10.65
C LEU A 1173 -14.06 -58.93 -12.15
N ALA A 1174 -13.02 -59.69 -12.47
CA ALA A 1174 -12.63 -59.93 -13.86
C ALA A 1174 -13.70 -60.72 -14.62
N GLU A 1175 -14.33 -61.72 -13.98
CA GLU A 1175 -15.46 -62.48 -14.54
C GLU A 1175 -16.68 -61.60 -14.85
N GLU A 1176 -17.01 -60.65 -13.97
CA GLU A 1176 -18.06 -59.67 -14.23
C GLU A 1176 -17.70 -58.72 -15.39
N ALA A 1177 -16.45 -58.23 -15.41
CA ALA A 1177 -15.96 -57.32 -16.44
C ALA A 1177 -15.88 -57.97 -17.84
N ILE A 1178 -15.68 -59.29 -17.93
CA ILE A 1178 -15.69 -60.04 -19.22
C ILE A 1178 -17.01 -59.85 -19.98
N LEU A 1179 -18.13 -59.66 -19.27
CA LEU A 1179 -19.44 -59.49 -19.90
C LEU A 1179 -19.50 -58.26 -20.82
N GLN A 1180 -18.64 -57.27 -20.60
CA GLN A 1180 -18.57 -56.04 -21.39
C GLN A 1180 -17.57 -56.13 -22.56
N VAL A 1181 -16.87 -57.26 -22.74
CA VAL A 1181 -15.89 -57.48 -23.82
C VAL A 1181 -16.55 -58.09 -25.05
N HIS A 1182 -16.25 -57.51 -26.22
CA HIS A 1182 -16.74 -57.95 -27.53
C HIS A 1182 -15.81 -58.99 -28.16
N ASP A 1183 -14.49 -58.73 -28.23
CA ASP A 1183 -13.52 -59.65 -28.83
C ASP A 1183 -13.01 -60.69 -27.82
N LYS A 1184 -13.82 -61.74 -27.63
CA LYS A 1184 -13.54 -62.82 -26.69
C LYS A 1184 -12.37 -63.71 -27.11
N GLU A 1185 -12.09 -63.83 -28.40
CA GLU A 1185 -11.03 -64.69 -28.93
C GLU A 1185 -9.63 -64.10 -28.63
N VAL A 1186 -9.45 -62.80 -28.86
CA VAL A 1186 -8.19 -62.13 -28.53
C VAL A 1186 -8.02 -62.03 -27.01
N LEU A 1187 -9.09 -61.79 -26.26
CA LEU A 1187 -9.04 -61.82 -24.80
C LEU A 1187 -8.60 -63.20 -24.29
N ALA A 1188 -9.18 -64.29 -24.80
CA ALA A 1188 -8.82 -65.65 -24.40
C ALA A 1188 -7.33 -65.95 -24.66
N SER A 1189 -6.80 -65.48 -25.78
CA SER A 1189 -5.38 -65.59 -26.12
C SER A 1189 -4.48 -64.80 -25.15
N GLN A 1190 -4.91 -63.61 -24.72
CA GLN A 1190 -4.20 -62.79 -23.72
C GLN A 1190 -4.23 -63.45 -22.33
N LEU A 1191 -5.40 -63.95 -21.91
CA LEU A 1191 -5.57 -64.65 -20.64
C LEU A 1191 -4.79 -65.98 -20.59
N LEU A 1192 -4.65 -66.67 -21.72
CA LEU A 1192 -3.84 -67.89 -21.82
C LEU A 1192 -2.37 -67.62 -21.45
N VAL A 1193 -1.80 -66.51 -21.92
CA VAL A 1193 -0.44 -66.08 -21.55
C VAL A 1193 -0.33 -65.83 -20.05
N LEU A 1194 -1.28 -65.08 -19.47
CA LEU A 1194 -1.32 -64.78 -18.03
C LEU A 1194 -1.47 -66.05 -17.18
N THR A 1195 -2.29 -66.99 -17.64
CA THR A 1195 -2.45 -68.30 -17.01
C THR A 1195 -1.15 -69.11 -17.06
N GLY A 1196 -0.43 -69.07 -18.20
CA GLY A 1196 0.90 -69.63 -18.34
C GLY A 1196 1.93 -69.02 -17.40
N GLN A 1197 1.89 -67.70 -17.19
CA GLN A 1197 2.75 -67.00 -16.24
C GLN A 1197 2.46 -67.43 -14.79
N ARG A 1198 1.19 -67.46 -14.37
CA ARG A 1198 0.76 -67.95 -13.03
C ARG A 1198 1.27 -69.36 -12.76
N LEU A 1199 1.09 -70.24 -13.75
CA LEU A 1199 1.52 -71.64 -13.67
C LEU A 1199 3.06 -71.78 -13.67
N ALA A 1200 3.76 -70.99 -14.50
CA ALA A 1200 5.22 -70.97 -14.54
C ALA A 1200 5.81 -70.47 -13.21
N TYR A 1201 5.20 -69.49 -12.54
CA TYR A 1201 5.59 -69.09 -11.19
C TYR A 1201 5.42 -70.25 -10.19
N ALA A 1202 4.22 -70.85 -10.17
CA ALA A 1202 3.86 -71.92 -9.23
C ALA A 1202 4.73 -73.19 -9.38
N LEU A 1203 5.20 -73.50 -10.61
CA LEU A 1203 5.97 -74.71 -10.91
C LEU A 1203 7.49 -74.50 -10.95
N LEU A 1204 7.98 -73.37 -11.49
CA LEU A 1204 9.41 -73.14 -11.74
C LEU A 1204 10.10 -72.28 -10.69
N HIS A 1205 9.37 -71.36 -10.04
CA HIS A 1205 9.97 -70.34 -9.15
C HIS A 1205 9.86 -70.66 -7.66
N THR A 1206 8.82 -71.38 -7.23
CA THR A 1206 8.64 -71.80 -5.83
C THR A 1206 9.59 -72.94 -5.41
N GLN A 1207 10.31 -73.55 -6.37
CA GLN A 1207 11.26 -74.67 -6.18
C GLN A 1207 10.75 -75.81 -5.29
N THR A 1208 9.45 -76.08 -5.30
CA THR A 1208 8.87 -77.21 -4.57
C THR A 1208 9.24 -78.52 -5.25
N LYS A 1209 9.56 -79.55 -4.44
CA LYS A 1209 9.91 -80.89 -4.95
C LYS A 1209 8.79 -81.46 -5.83
N GLU A 1210 7.54 -81.25 -5.43
CA GLU A 1210 6.33 -81.64 -6.15
C GLU A 1210 6.20 -80.92 -7.50
N GLY A 1211 6.47 -79.60 -7.56
CA GLY A 1211 6.42 -78.82 -8.79
C GLY A 1211 7.43 -79.28 -9.86
N MET A 1212 8.64 -79.67 -9.43
CA MET A 1212 9.68 -80.18 -10.32
C MET A 1212 9.38 -81.60 -10.85
N GLU A 1213 8.74 -82.45 -10.04
CA GLU A 1213 8.26 -83.78 -10.48
C GLU A 1213 7.10 -83.67 -11.48
N LEU A 1214 6.19 -82.71 -11.27
CA LEU A 1214 5.09 -82.39 -12.18
C LEU A 1214 5.62 -81.82 -13.51
N LEU A 1215 6.63 -80.96 -13.49
CA LEU A 1215 7.26 -80.42 -14.70
C LEU A 1215 7.84 -81.51 -15.61
N ALA A 1216 8.36 -82.60 -15.04
CA ALA A 1216 8.90 -83.74 -15.79
C ALA A 1216 7.81 -84.59 -16.48
N ARG A 1217 6.54 -84.46 -16.08
CA ARG A 1217 5.38 -85.16 -16.65
C ARG A 1217 4.68 -84.37 -17.74
N LEU A 1218 5.00 -83.08 -17.91
CA LEU A 1218 4.37 -82.23 -18.92
C LEU A 1218 4.89 -82.52 -20.34
N PRO A 1219 4.05 -82.37 -21.38
CA PRO A 1219 4.49 -82.45 -22.77
C PRO A 1219 5.69 -81.51 -23.06
N PRO A 1220 6.68 -81.92 -23.87
CA PRO A 1220 7.87 -81.11 -24.17
C PRO A 1220 7.54 -79.71 -24.75
N THR A 1221 6.46 -79.62 -25.52
CA THR A 1221 5.95 -78.38 -26.11
C THR A 1221 5.42 -77.42 -25.05
N LEU A 1222 4.63 -77.91 -24.09
CA LEU A 1222 4.11 -77.12 -22.98
C LEU A 1222 5.23 -76.69 -22.01
N CYS A 1223 6.19 -77.58 -21.73
CA CYS A 1223 7.34 -77.28 -20.87
C CYS A 1223 8.23 -76.17 -21.48
N THR A 1224 8.46 -76.21 -22.79
CA THR A 1224 9.23 -75.16 -23.49
C THR A 1224 8.49 -73.83 -23.48
N TRP A 1225 7.17 -73.85 -23.68
CA TRP A 1225 6.34 -72.65 -23.65
C TRP A 1225 6.25 -72.04 -22.25
N LEU A 1226 6.07 -72.83 -21.19
CA LEU A 1226 6.07 -72.35 -19.80
C LEU A 1226 7.43 -71.76 -19.38
N LYS A 1227 8.55 -72.32 -19.86
CA LYS A 1227 9.89 -71.74 -19.64
C LYS A 1227 10.09 -70.40 -20.36
N ALA A 1228 9.33 -70.16 -21.44
CA ALA A 1228 9.34 -68.90 -22.16
C ALA A 1228 8.41 -67.84 -21.53
N MET A 1229 7.51 -68.23 -20.62
CA MET A 1229 6.71 -67.29 -19.83
C MET A 1229 7.60 -66.63 -18.79
N ASN A 1230 7.56 -65.29 -18.70
CA ASN A 1230 8.27 -64.53 -17.69
C ASN A 1230 7.36 -64.30 -16.46
N PRO A 1231 7.64 -64.94 -15.30
CA PRO A 1231 6.78 -64.79 -14.13
C PRO A 1231 6.96 -63.45 -13.40
N GLN A 1232 7.99 -62.68 -13.76
CA GLN A 1232 8.22 -61.33 -13.21
C GLN A 1232 7.16 -60.31 -13.68
N ASP A 1233 6.38 -60.65 -14.70
CA ASP A 1233 5.32 -59.78 -15.23
C ASP A 1233 4.04 -59.84 -14.38
N LEU A 1234 3.92 -60.84 -13.49
CA LEU A 1234 2.79 -61.00 -12.56
C LEU A 1234 2.85 -59.99 -11.42
N GLN A 1235 1.76 -59.27 -11.20
CA GLN A 1235 1.65 -58.33 -10.08
C GLN A 1235 1.27 -59.02 -8.76
N ASN A 1236 0.45 -60.07 -8.82
CA ASN A 1236 0.19 -60.96 -7.69
C ASN A 1236 0.71 -62.37 -7.99
N THR A 1237 1.69 -62.79 -7.19
CA THR A 1237 2.34 -64.10 -7.32
C THR A 1237 1.75 -65.17 -6.39
N GLU A 1238 0.87 -64.77 -5.46
CA GLU A 1238 0.27 -65.63 -4.43
C GLU A 1238 -1.16 -66.07 -4.81
N VAL A 1239 -1.44 -66.26 -6.11
CA VAL A 1239 -2.75 -66.71 -6.58
C VAL A 1239 -2.90 -68.24 -6.44
N PRO A 1240 -3.95 -68.75 -5.77
CA PRO A 1240 -4.16 -70.20 -5.63
C PRO A 1240 -4.26 -70.94 -6.96
N ILE A 1241 -3.74 -72.16 -7.01
CA ILE A 1241 -3.77 -73.02 -8.20
C ILE A 1241 -5.21 -73.35 -8.61
N ALA A 1242 -6.12 -73.52 -7.64
CA ALA A 1242 -7.55 -73.71 -7.92
C ALA A 1242 -8.19 -72.52 -8.66
N THR A 1243 -7.78 -71.29 -8.34
CA THR A 1243 -8.23 -70.08 -9.05
C THR A 1243 -7.63 -70.02 -10.46
N THR A 1244 -6.37 -70.44 -10.60
CA THR A 1244 -5.72 -70.60 -11.91
C THR A 1244 -6.44 -71.65 -12.77
N ALA A 1245 -6.91 -72.76 -12.18
CA ALA A 1245 -7.69 -73.79 -12.88
C ALA A 1245 -9.02 -73.25 -13.43
N LYS A 1246 -9.72 -72.42 -12.66
CA LYS A 1246 -10.93 -71.72 -13.11
C LYS A 1246 -10.65 -70.81 -14.29
N LEU A 1247 -9.54 -70.06 -14.25
CA LEU A 1247 -9.12 -69.22 -15.37
C LEU A 1247 -8.82 -70.03 -16.64
N VAL A 1248 -8.14 -71.19 -16.54
CA VAL A 1248 -7.91 -72.05 -17.71
C VAL A 1248 -9.24 -72.54 -18.30
N ASN A 1249 -10.17 -73.01 -17.47
CA ASN A 1249 -11.50 -73.41 -17.93
C ASN A 1249 -12.21 -72.26 -18.64
N LYS A 1250 -12.10 -71.04 -18.10
CA LYS A 1250 -12.66 -69.85 -18.74
C LYS A 1250 -12.01 -69.53 -20.08
N VAL A 1251 -10.69 -69.72 -20.22
CA VAL A 1251 -9.99 -69.57 -21.50
C VAL A 1251 -10.48 -70.59 -22.53
N ILE A 1252 -10.69 -71.85 -22.13
CA ILE A 1252 -11.22 -72.89 -23.02
C ILE A 1252 -12.65 -72.57 -23.47
N GLU A 1253 -13.50 -72.04 -22.60
CA GLU A 1253 -14.86 -71.58 -22.95
C GLU A 1253 -14.85 -70.45 -23.98
N LEU A 1254 -13.86 -69.55 -23.91
CA LEU A 1254 -13.80 -68.35 -24.74
C LEU A 1254 -13.04 -68.56 -26.06
N LEU A 1255 -12.21 -69.60 -26.16
CA LEU A 1255 -11.36 -69.87 -27.32
C LEU A 1255 -12.02 -70.86 -28.30
N PRO A 1256 -12.16 -70.55 -29.60
CA PRO A 1256 -12.73 -71.49 -30.57
C PRO A 1256 -11.91 -72.78 -30.70
N GLU A 1257 -12.57 -73.95 -30.85
CA GLU A 1257 -11.89 -75.26 -30.99
C GLU A 1257 -10.90 -75.33 -32.17
N LYS A 1258 -11.13 -74.51 -33.21
CA LYS A 1258 -10.28 -74.43 -34.41
C LYS A 1258 -9.08 -73.48 -34.26
N HIS A 1259 -8.99 -72.77 -33.14
CA HIS A 1259 -7.93 -71.78 -32.91
C HIS A 1259 -6.58 -72.47 -32.67
N GLY A 1260 -5.49 -71.90 -33.20
CA GLY A 1260 -4.16 -72.50 -33.11
C GLY A 1260 -3.64 -72.72 -31.68
N GLN A 1261 -4.18 -71.98 -30.70
CA GLN A 1261 -3.82 -72.09 -29.28
C GLN A 1261 -4.75 -73.02 -28.48
N TYR A 1262 -5.81 -73.57 -29.07
CA TYR A 1262 -6.78 -74.42 -28.35
C TYR A 1262 -6.16 -75.71 -27.80
N SER A 1263 -5.32 -76.35 -28.60
CA SER A 1263 -4.52 -77.51 -28.15
C SER A 1263 -3.58 -77.19 -26.98
N LEU A 1264 -3.06 -75.96 -26.92
CA LEU A 1264 -2.20 -75.51 -25.84
C LEU A 1264 -3.00 -75.30 -24.55
N ALA A 1265 -4.20 -74.70 -24.64
CA ALA A 1265 -5.11 -74.53 -23.50
C ALA A 1265 -5.56 -75.88 -22.91
N LEU A 1266 -5.83 -76.89 -23.76
CA LEU A 1266 -6.17 -78.25 -23.32
C LEU A 1266 -5.02 -78.93 -22.56
N HIS A 1267 -3.78 -78.86 -23.07
CA HIS A 1267 -2.64 -79.39 -22.31
C HIS A 1267 -2.41 -78.63 -20.99
N LEU A 1268 -2.80 -77.35 -20.93
CA LEU A 1268 -2.63 -76.51 -19.75
C LEU A 1268 -3.68 -76.81 -18.67
N ILE A 1269 -4.92 -77.18 -19.02
CA ILE A 1269 -5.91 -77.65 -18.05
C ILE A 1269 -5.51 -79.00 -17.47
N GLU A 1270 -5.05 -79.94 -18.31
CA GLU A 1270 -4.54 -81.24 -17.85
C GLU A 1270 -3.37 -81.07 -16.87
N ALA A 1271 -2.48 -80.10 -17.14
CA ALA A 1271 -1.38 -79.74 -16.27
C ALA A 1271 -1.84 -79.17 -14.92
N VAL A 1272 -2.81 -78.24 -14.92
CA VAL A 1272 -3.31 -77.59 -13.69
C VAL A 1272 -4.16 -78.55 -12.84
N GLU A 1273 -4.95 -79.42 -13.47
CA GLU A 1273 -5.71 -80.48 -12.78
C GLU A 1273 -4.78 -81.51 -12.14
N ALA A 1274 -3.70 -81.91 -12.82
CA ALA A 1274 -2.68 -82.82 -12.27
C ALA A 1274 -1.97 -82.25 -11.02
N ILE A 1275 -1.94 -80.92 -10.86
CA ILE A 1275 -1.36 -80.22 -9.69
C ILE A 1275 -2.41 -80.03 -8.57
N SER A 1276 -3.70 -79.94 -8.93
CA SER A 1276 -4.80 -79.66 -8.00
C SER A 1276 -5.26 -80.90 -7.22
N ILE A 1277 -4.81 -82.10 -7.60
CA ILE A 1277 -5.13 -83.36 -6.92
C ILE A 1277 -4.10 -83.61 -5.81
N PRO A 1278 -4.48 -83.65 -4.52
CA PRO A 1278 -3.56 -83.98 -3.45
C PRO A 1278 -3.01 -85.41 -3.67
N SER A 1279 -1.70 -85.58 -3.53
CA SER A 1279 -1.07 -86.88 -3.50
C SER A 1279 -1.71 -87.76 -2.42
N LEU A 1280 -2.27 -88.90 -2.82
CA LEU A 1280 -2.59 -90.01 -1.91
C LEU A 1280 -1.30 -90.71 -1.46
#